data_AF-A0A8R1Y011-F1
#
_entry.id   AF-A0A8R1Y011-F1
#
_cell.length_a   1.000
_cell.length_b   1.000
_cell.length_c   1.000
_cell.angle_alpha   90.00
_cell.angle_beta   90.00
_cell.angle_gamma   90.00
#
_symmetry.space_group_name_H-M   'P 1'
#
loop_
_entity.id
_entity.type
_entity.pdbx_description
1 polymer ?
#
loop_
_entity_poly.entity_id
_entity_poly.type
_entity_poly.pdbx_seq_one_letter_code
_entity_poly.pdbx_strand_id
1 'polypeptide(L)'
;MSSEALLKWDGFKSRWDIFQSQSHGYHLNNELTPWMVKILQILKFLIFWVSHLLLIFGATISKLVVILMATSIELKASESYFEKKCSVGKEKTRSKEVTASVICVLWLIQNVPDVMAIIQSLYRIYQYPKERKGAILMLFVMECCRSTGLAILFFHVFPSLGPLHCLILSVSVMFMPLYFKIKRLIQWSFDPMWTLKNRLKLLVRSCSYSILFLIIFASCYMWSITSIPFFKYIALPLGLILSSFGFWDLWIDESHSISSYHYLYQLKYGMRKMSSVTRLIVSILRILTSVSIVWIVKLRYLPFEAVKKLLIENISVSENTIALYTLALWIIFLNFFLRFIARLLSAMSMRVLAALHPLLIIVPLLMMIFIWTCFISPACAIRGYLSFYDLRWHCLAWEASQESLQERCFSVIWLIAYLCWAYQHVKAPKFGPDDDVFDTITSVMNGLTIEQSLVVYRVSLKRKKMDGDRRSLGGAEVDDAGDLRITNNEIDKIVTLYVCATMWHETQVEMMQMLKSIIKYFLRRSKLTLNKITSRYFRLDKEHSLTLTERRRSDDIKYRLEAHIFFDDAWEDQMECGRAPNAFLQTFFHLLLELTQNGSTDEKSIAKDSVLVNTAYGGRLVVRLPAGTLLFVHLKDKQLVMYLYYLLGHRIMDSHMSVEDRQIEADSTYILAIDGDSKFEPSAVMKLLRLMNVKNEIGCACGRIHPIGEGMMIWYQKFEYAISHWFQKATEHVFGCVLCAPGCFSLFRASALMDDNVMHKYTETACEPRHFVQYDQGEDRWLSTLLLKQGYRIEYAATADAETYAPEGFLEFFNQRRRWTPSSIANTVDLLGEYNRVCRNNKSISKMYILYQSVMIGFSLLSPSIVFTMLVYAQVSTFEVESNKMLLYNSLPVFTFIMLCFRADSNYQIIFAKFISVVYGFVMLAVAVATTNQIILETVLSPTPIFMLCMIGIFILAAMLHPQEFHNIFYGVIFFLMIPCTYIFMALYALINLNVINWGTREAASAAAGKHASDTELHDLLQRSGFYKVIDFVRSKPSWRSTTTATASAVEVQEIEKKVANMEKELQSLKERDVSFPPVRFNTTATAHTHLHVLSVPQALLNNQKEQEEDVMLFSSSAPLKTLISKENMNRFLWMDIEYLQVCSRGRLNAAEDEFWNSMIEQYLKPLEITEEETRRDVANLANLRNRIASLVLIANGLLVLAVFLIQKHKEIFSVQYKPYEGFEWSKLSKKTGKFELTDEPLKVEPVGLFIIAFLLIILVVQTCGMFAHRINTLLGAFYEVSNMEDFDFSTKNIENENGIKENAQQMFDAALYENAHGADGYVRIHCDKTHATYNVFHKLQQARLVHQSAVSQVSRL
;
A
#
# COMPACT_ATOMS: atom_id res chain seq x y z
N MET A 1 23.73 1.28 38.93
CA MET A 1 22.75 2.08 38.16
C MET A 1 22.95 1.98 36.63
N SER A 2 23.55 0.91 36.09
CA SER A 2 23.98 0.87 34.66
C SER A 2 23.33 -0.21 33.79
N SER A 3 22.35 -0.98 34.28
CA SER A 3 21.56 -1.91 33.44
C SER A 3 20.34 -1.23 32.79
N GLU A 4 19.76 -0.20 33.42
CA GLU A 4 18.56 0.50 32.90
C GLU A 4 18.80 1.30 31.62
N ALA A 5 20.04 1.64 31.28
CA ALA A 5 20.35 2.45 30.08
C ALA A 5 20.42 1.63 28.78
N LEU A 6 20.60 0.31 28.86
CA LEU A 6 20.74 -0.56 27.68
C LEU A 6 19.40 -1.05 27.12
N LEU A 7 18.35 -1.15 27.95
CA LEU A 7 17.04 -1.68 27.54
C LEU A 7 16.05 -0.64 27.00
N LYS A 8 16.33 0.68 27.13
CA LYS A 8 15.49 1.74 26.52
C LYS A 8 15.80 2.04 25.04
N TRP A 9 16.67 1.26 24.39
CA TRP A 9 17.24 1.61 23.08
C TRP A 9 16.50 1.07 21.83
N ASP A 10 15.53 0.17 21.98
CA ASP A 10 14.82 -0.38 20.82
C ASP A 10 13.52 0.36 20.44
N GLY A 11 12.99 1.23 21.32
CA GLY A 11 11.69 1.88 21.09
C GLY A 11 11.65 3.10 20.15
N PHE A 12 12.78 3.62 19.67
CA PHE A 12 12.80 4.96 19.04
C PHE A 12 13.41 5.06 17.63
N LYS A 13 13.83 3.96 17.02
CA LYS A 13 14.51 3.95 15.71
C LYS A 13 13.60 4.12 14.46
N SER A 14 12.28 4.29 14.60
CA SER A 14 11.33 4.14 13.47
C SER A 14 10.72 5.42 12.89
N ARG A 15 11.10 6.63 13.32
CA ARG A 15 10.48 7.86 12.76
C ARG A 15 11.47 8.57 11.84
N TRP A 16 11.21 8.46 10.54
CA TRP A 16 11.79 9.18 9.38
C TRP A 16 12.80 8.43 8.51
N ASP A 17 12.23 7.60 7.66
CA ASP A 17 12.62 7.48 6.26
C ASP A 17 11.32 7.34 5.46
N ILE A 18 11.02 8.27 4.54
CA ILE A 18 9.88 8.16 3.60
C ILE A 18 10.08 6.93 2.69
N PHE A 19 11.32 6.41 2.61
CA PHE A 19 11.71 5.21 1.89
C PHE A 19 12.24 4.11 2.83
N GLN A 20 11.83 4.10 4.10
CA GLN A 20 11.93 2.87 4.88
C GLN A 20 10.91 1.90 4.29
N SER A 21 11.37 1.03 3.40
CA SER A 21 10.80 -0.31 3.32
C SER A 21 10.99 -0.90 4.72
N GLN A 22 9.97 -0.83 5.57
CA GLN A 22 9.92 -1.71 6.72
C GLN A 22 10.07 -3.12 6.17
N SER A 23 10.94 -3.95 6.77
CA SER A 23 11.15 -5.32 6.30
C SER A 23 9.82 -6.05 6.36
N HIS A 24 9.18 -6.20 5.21
CA HIS A 24 7.95 -6.95 5.10
C HIS A 24 8.32 -8.43 5.11
N GLY A 25 8.21 -9.08 6.28
CA GLY A 25 8.07 -10.52 6.35
C GLY A 25 6.67 -10.92 5.84
N TYR A 26 6.44 -10.85 4.53
CA TYR A 26 5.26 -11.45 3.91
C TYR A 26 5.56 -12.93 3.67
N HIS A 27 4.79 -13.82 4.31
CA HIS A 27 4.71 -15.24 3.96
C HIS A 27 3.33 -15.48 3.31
N LEU A 28 3.25 -15.52 1.99
CA LEU A 28 2.06 -15.81 1.18
C LEU A 28 1.95 -17.32 0.87
N ASN A 29 1.82 -18.16 1.90
CA ASN A 29 1.67 -19.62 1.70
C ASN A 29 0.62 -19.99 0.61
N ASN A 30 1.03 -20.92 -0.27
CA ASN A 30 0.26 -21.94 -1.01
C ASN A 30 -0.69 -21.57 -2.18
N GLU A 31 -0.79 -20.34 -2.66
CA GLU A 31 -1.60 -20.03 -3.87
C GLU A 31 -0.80 -19.76 -5.15
N LEU A 32 0.53 -19.58 -5.07
CA LEU A 32 1.31 -19.42 -6.29
C LEU A 32 1.29 -20.72 -7.09
N THR A 33 0.52 -20.70 -8.18
CA THR A 33 0.54 -21.78 -9.16
C THR A 33 1.96 -21.99 -9.71
N PRO A 34 2.34 -23.22 -10.11
CA PRO A 34 3.72 -23.52 -10.52
C PRO A 34 4.23 -22.64 -11.68
N TRP A 35 3.33 -22.21 -12.58
CA TRP A 35 3.69 -21.32 -13.67
C TRP A 35 3.93 -19.87 -13.19
N MET A 36 3.19 -19.38 -12.19
CA MET A 36 3.45 -18.08 -11.55
C MET A 36 4.79 -18.07 -10.84
N VAL A 37 5.16 -19.15 -10.12
CA VAL A 37 6.49 -19.28 -9.50
C VAL A 37 7.59 -19.25 -10.57
N LYS A 38 7.43 -20.02 -11.66
CA LYS A 38 8.38 -19.98 -12.79
C LYS A 38 8.50 -18.59 -13.41
N ILE A 39 7.38 -17.89 -13.62
CA ILE A 39 7.40 -16.51 -14.13
C ILE A 39 8.10 -15.59 -13.15
N LEU A 40 7.84 -15.72 -11.84
CA LEU A 40 8.50 -14.90 -10.82
C LEU A 40 10.01 -15.18 -10.78
N GLN A 41 10.42 -16.44 -10.94
CA GLN A 41 11.82 -16.83 -11.06
C GLN A 41 12.48 -16.26 -12.34
N ILE A 42 11.79 -16.35 -13.48
CA ILE A 42 12.25 -15.74 -14.75
C ILE A 42 12.36 -14.23 -14.61
N LEU A 43 11.38 -13.58 -13.98
CA LEU A 43 11.37 -12.14 -13.73
C LEU A 43 12.49 -11.74 -12.76
N LYS A 44 12.68 -12.50 -11.67
CA LYS A 44 13.81 -12.33 -10.73
C LYS A 44 15.14 -12.41 -11.48
N PHE A 45 15.31 -13.40 -12.35
CA PHE A 45 16.50 -13.56 -13.18
C PHE A 45 16.67 -12.41 -14.19
N LEU A 46 15.60 -11.98 -14.86
CA LEU A 46 15.61 -10.87 -15.82
C LEU A 46 15.97 -9.55 -15.13
N ILE A 47 15.32 -9.23 -14.00
CA ILE A 47 15.61 -8.03 -13.20
C ILE A 47 17.06 -8.06 -12.73
N PHE A 48 17.52 -9.22 -12.24
CA PHE A 48 18.91 -9.40 -11.85
C PHE A 48 19.85 -9.10 -13.01
N TRP A 49 19.64 -9.73 -14.18
CA TRP A 49 20.49 -9.57 -15.34
C TRP A 49 20.49 -8.14 -15.89
N VAL A 50 19.32 -7.52 -16.07
CA VAL A 50 19.17 -6.14 -16.55
C VAL A 50 19.80 -5.15 -15.56
N SER A 51 19.51 -5.27 -14.27
CA SER A 51 20.09 -4.42 -13.24
C SER A 51 21.61 -4.54 -13.19
N HIS A 52 22.12 -5.76 -13.36
CA HIS A 52 23.55 -6.03 -13.37
C HIS A 52 24.24 -5.44 -14.60
N LEU A 53 23.66 -5.58 -15.79
CA LEU A 53 24.16 -4.93 -17.01
C LEU A 53 24.13 -3.41 -16.88
N LEU A 54 23.05 -2.83 -16.35
CA LEU A 54 22.95 -1.39 -16.11
C LEU A 54 24.02 -0.91 -15.11
N LEU A 55 24.28 -1.70 -14.05
CA LEU A 55 25.36 -1.39 -13.10
C LEU A 55 26.73 -1.38 -13.77
N ILE A 56 27.05 -2.39 -14.58
CA ILE A 56 28.34 -2.48 -15.27
C ILE A 56 28.48 -1.37 -16.31
N PHE A 57 27.53 -1.26 -17.25
CA PHE A 57 27.61 -0.29 -18.34
C PHE A 57 27.50 1.15 -17.83
N GLY A 58 26.56 1.43 -16.94
CA GLY A 58 26.39 2.78 -16.39
C GLY A 58 27.60 3.24 -15.58
N ALA A 59 28.17 2.37 -14.73
CA ALA A 59 29.37 2.72 -13.98
C ALA A 59 30.61 2.86 -14.89
N THR A 60 30.70 2.05 -15.95
CA THR A 60 31.75 2.16 -16.98
C THR A 60 31.67 3.50 -17.72
N ILE A 61 30.46 3.91 -18.15
CA ILE A 61 30.23 5.20 -18.81
C ILE A 61 30.57 6.35 -17.87
N SER A 62 30.09 6.32 -16.63
CA SER A 62 30.38 7.34 -15.62
C SER A 62 31.88 7.52 -15.42
N LYS A 63 32.60 6.41 -15.21
CA LYS A 63 34.06 6.42 -15.01
C LYS A 63 34.81 6.90 -16.27
N LEU A 64 34.41 6.45 -17.46
CA LEU A 64 35.00 6.86 -18.73
C LEU A 64 34.89 8.38 -18.92
N VAL A 65 33.68 8.93 -18.78
CA VAL A 65 33.39 10.35 -18.96
C VAL A 65 34.16 11.18 -17.94
N VAL A 66 34.22 10.76 -16.67
CA VAL A 66 35.00 11.43 -15.62
C VAL A 66 36.50 11.43 -15.92
N ILE A 67 37.07 10.32 -16.41
CA ILE A 67 38.49 10.26 -16.82
C ILE A 67 38.76 11.16 -18.03
N LEU A 68 37.87 11.15 -19.03
CA LEU A 68 37.99 12.00 -20.22
C LEU A 68 37.92 13.49 -19.84
N MET A 69 37.01 13.87 -18.94
CA MET A 69 36.96 15.24 -18.43
C MET A 69 38.25 15.61 -17.70
N ALA A 70 38.77 14.74 -16.82
CA ALA A 70 39.99 15.01 -16.06
C ALA A 70 41.23 15.17 -16.94
N THR A 71 41.39 14.29 -17.93
CA THR A 71 42.52 14.37 -18.89
C THR A 71 42.39 15.55 -19.84
N SER A 72 41.18 16.07 -20.08
CA SER A 72 40.95 17.22 -20.96
C SER A 72 41.21 18.61 -20.33
N ILE A 73 41.64 18.67 -19.05
CA ILE A 73 41.90 19.94 -18.33
C ILE A 73 43.13 20.68 -18.88
N GLU A 74 44.25 20.00 -19.17
CA GLU A 74 45.45 20.61 -19.77
C GLU A 74 45.55 20.23 -21.25
N LEU A 75 45.60 21.22 -22.15
CA LEU A 75 45.93 20.98 -23.56
C LEU A 75 47.44 20.83 -23.71
N LYS A 76 47.95 19.60 -23.69
CA LYS A 76 49.21 19.32 -24.36
C LYS A 76 48.91 18.91 -25.80
N ALA A 77 49.52 19.61 -26.76
CA ALA A 77 49.63 19.15 -28.14
C ALA A 77 50.61 17.98 -28.17
N SER A 78 50.19 16.81 -27.68
CA SER A 78 50.95 15.59 -27.92
C SER A 78 50.40 14.99 -29.19
N GLU A 79 51.20 14.97 -30.27
CA GLU A 79 50.90 14.25 -31.50
C GLU A 79 50.54 12.79 -31.17
N SER A 80 49.25 12.48 -31.08
CA SER A 80 48.83 11.12 -30.77
C SER A 80 48.74 10.30 -32.06
N TYR A 81 48.98 8.99 -31.96
CA TYR A 81 48.78 8.03 -33.06
C TYR A 81 47.38 8.15 -33.68
N PHE A 82 46.37 8.44 -32.86
CA PHE A 82 44.98 8.66 -33.27
C PHE A 82 44.80 9.93 -34.11
N GLU A 83 45.48 11.02 -33.75
CA GLU A 83 45.44 12.28 -34.50
C GLU A 83 46.04 12.13 -35.91
N LYS A 84 47.11 11.34 -36.05
CA LYS A 84 47.71 11.03 -37.37
C LYS A 84 46.76 10.23 -38.27
N LYS A 85 45.97 9.32 -37.69
CA LYS A 85 45.12 8.38 -38.43
C LYS A 85 43.74 8.96 -38.81
N CYS A 86 43.16 9.85 -37.99
CA CYS A 86 41.85 10.47 -38.25
C CYS A 86 41.95 11.85 -38.95
N SER A 87 43.01 12.12 -39.75
CA SER A 87 43.21 13.33 -40.55
C SER A 87 42.83 14.64 -39.82
N VAL A 88 43.63 15.01 -38.82
CA VAL A 88 43.40 16.20 -37.98
C VAL A 88 43.87 17.48 -38.68
N GLY A 89 42.95 18.40 -38.96
CA GLY A 89 43.32 19.80 -39.23
C GLY A 89 43.91 20.45 -37.97
N LYS A 90 44.86 21.40 -38.13
CA LYS A 90 45.50 22.14 -37.02
C LYS A 90 44.43 22.63 -36.02
N GLU A 91 44.42 22.04 -34.83
CA GLU A 91 43.36 22.27 -33.84
C GLU A 91 43.48 23.66 -33.19
N LYS A 92 42.33 24.32 -33.03
CA LYS A 92 42.22 25.60 -32.32
C LYS A 92 42.66 25.43 -30.86
N THR A 93 43.45 26.37 -30.36
CA THR A 93 43.68 26.53 -28.91
C THR A 93 42.34 26.69 -28.21
N ARG A 94 42.00 25.77 -27.29
CA ARG A 94 40.76 25.84 -26.50
C ARG A 94 40.68 27.17 -25.75
N SER A 95 39.48 27.77 -25.67
CA SER A 95 39.29 28.98 -24.88
C SER A 95 39.47 28.66 -23.38
N LYS A 96 40.01 29.62 -22.63
CA LYS A 96 40.17 29.50 -21.16
C LYS A 96 38.83 29.23 -20.45
N GLU A 97 37.72 29.66 -21.06
CA GLU A 97 36.35 29.48 -20.56
C GLU A 97 35.93 28.01 -20.52
N VAL A 98 36.22 27.23 -21.57
CA VAL A 98 35.82 25.81 -21.58
C VAL A 98 36.69 24.99 -20.60
N THR A 99 37.97 25.30 -20.46
CA THR A 99 38.83 24.69 -19.42
C THR A 99 38.28 24.96 -18.01
N ALA A 100 37.86 26.19 -17.72
CA ALA A 100 37.20 26.52 -16.46
C ALA A 100 35.89 25.73 -16.29
N SER A 101 35.11 25.59 -17.36
CA SER A 101 33.85 24.82 -17.37
C SER A 101 34.07 23.34 -17.02
N VAL A 102 35.10 22.70 -17.57
CA VAL A 102 35.46 21.30 -17.25
C VAL A 102 35.83 21.14 -15.77
N ILE A 103 36.61 22.08 -15.21
CA ILE A 103 36.97 22.07 -13.79
C ILE A 103 35.70 22.20 -12.94
N CYS A 104 34.81 23.14 -13.28
CA CYS A 104 33.54 23.33 -12.58
C CYS A 104 32.66 22.08 -12.65
N VAL A 105 32.54 21.45 -13.82
CA VAL A 105 31.74 20.24 -14.03
C VAL A 105 32.26 19.06 -13.21
N LEU A 106 33.58 18.80 -13.22
CA LEU A 106 34.18 17.75 -12.38
C LEU A 106 33.98 18.02 -10.88
N TRP A 107 34.11 19.28 -10.48
CA TRP A 107 33.86 19.70 -9.10
C TRP A 107 32.39 19.52 -8.72
N LEU A 108 31.45 19.82 -9.61
CA LEU A 108 30.03 19.55 -9.40
C LEU A 108 29.75 18.05 -9.27
N ILE A 109 30.29 17.22 -10.16
CA ILE A 109 30.13 15.75 -10.08
C ILE A 109 30.60 15.24 -8.72
N GLN A 110 31.71 15.77 -8.19
CA GLN A 110 32.24 15.36 -6.90
C GLN A 110 31.39 15.82 -5.70
N ASN A 111 30.91 17.06 -5.71
CA ASN A 111 30.34 17.72 -4.53
C ASN A 111 28.81 17.73 -4.49
N VAL A 112 28.10 17.49 -5.59
CA VAL A 112 26.63 17.41 -5.57
C VAL A 112 26.11 16.33 -4.60
N PRO A 113 26.72 15.14 -4.48
CA PRO A 113 26.33 14.18 -3.43
C PRO A 113 26.49 14.74 -2.00
N ASP A 114 27.51 15.57 -1.76
CA ASP A 114 27.74 16.23 -0.47
C ASP A 114 26.72 17.35 -0.22
N VAL A 115 26.37 18.13 -1.23
CA VAL A 115 25.30 19.14 -1.15
C VAL A 115 23.96 18.48 -0.82
N MET A 116 23.63 17.37 -1.49
CA MET A 116 22.43 16.59 -1.17
C MET A 116 22.46 16.04 0.26
N ALA A 117 23.62 15.58 0.73
CA ALA A 117 23.79 15.13 2.10
C ALA A 117 23.61 16.27 3.12
N ILE A 118 24.07 17.49 2.81
CA ILE A 118 23.86 18.70 3.62
C ILE A 118 22.36 19.02 3.72
N ILE A 119 21.65 19.06 2.58
CA ILE A 119 20.21 19.34 2.54
C ILE A 119 19.44 18.32 3.38
N GLN A 120 19.73 17.02 3.19
CA GLN A 120 19.10 15.95 3.96
C GLN A 120 19.42 16.04 5.46
N SER A 121 20.65 16.40 5.81
CA SER A 121 21.06 16.54 7.21
C SER A 121 20.43 17.76 7.87
N LEU A 122 20.40 18.91 7.22
CA LEU A 122 19.74 20.13 7.71
C LEU A 122 18.25 19.86 7.93
N TYR A 123 17.61 19.20 6.97
CA TYR A 123 16.22 18.80 7.07
C TYR A 123 15.97 17.87 8.28
N ARG A 124 16.82 16.85 8.48
CA ARG A 124 16.73 15.97 9.66
C ARG A 124 17.01 16.71 10.97
N ILE A 125 17.97 17.64 11.01
CA ILE A 125 18.31 18.41 12.22
C ILE A 125 17.16 19.33 12.61
N TYR A 126 16.55 20.00 11.63
CA TYR A 126 15.37 20.84 11.82
C TYR A 126 14.22 20.04 12.46
N GLN A 127 14.04 18.81 12.00
CA GLN A 127 12.96 17.96 12.46
C GLN A 127 13.23 17.21 13.77
N TYR A 128 14.50 16.84 14.01
CA TYR A 128 14.95 16.03 15.13
C TYR A 128 16.03 16.73 15.96
N PRO A 129 15.68 17.79 16.71
CA PRO A 129 16.66 18.56 17.47
C PRO A 129 17.36 17.75 18.58
N LYS A 130 16.81 16.60 19.00
CA LYS A 130 17.37 15.75 20.07
C LYS A 130 18.52 14.83 19.60
N GLU A 131 18.76 14.63 18.30
CA GLU A 131 19.84 13.75 17.77
C GLU A 131 21.24 14.41 17.76
N ARG A 132 21.59 15.22 18.75
CA ARG A 132 22.83 16.03 18.75
C ARG A 132 24.13 15.28 19.10
N LYS A 133 24.12 13.96 19.29
CA LYS A 133 25.38 13.22 19.55
C LYS A 133 26.25 13.19 18.29
N GLY A 134 27.24 14.09 18.25
CA GLY A 134 28.26 14.19 17.20
C GLY A 134 29.31 13.08 17.28
N ALA A 135 29.97 12.82 16.16
CA ALA A 135 31.05 11.84 16.01
C ALA A 135 32.43 12.37 16.40
N ILE A 136 33.41 11.45 16.34
CA ILE A 136 34.81 11.60 16.74
C ILE A 136 35.65 12.24 15.62
N LEU A 137 36.62 13.07 16.01
CA LEU A 137 37.65 13.72 15.19
C LEU A 137 38.26 12.83 14.08
N MET A 138 38.46 11.54 14.36
CA MET A 138 39.07 10.58 13.42
C MET A 138 38.30 10.46 12.09
N LEU A 139 36.96 10.44 12.11
CA LEU A 139 36.16 10.37 10.88
C LEU A 139 36.37 11.62 10.02
N PHE A 140 36.40 12.80 10.65
CA PHE A 140 36.65 14.06 9.95
C PHE A 140 38.01 14.06 9.29
N VAL A 141 39.06 13.59 10.00
CA VAL A 141 40.42 13.56 9.47
C VAL A 141 40.54 12.67 8.23
N MET A 142 40.05 11.42 8.26
CA MET A 142 40.22 10.53 7.10
C MET A 142 39.42 10.99 5.89
N GLU A 143 38.27 11.61 6.13
CA GLU A 143 37.39 12.09 5.07
C GLU A 143 37.92 13.38 4.41
N CYS A 144 38.58 14.24 5.19
CA CYS A 144 39.39 15.34 4.66
C CYS A 144 40.59 14.83 3.85
N CYS A 145 41.33 13.83 4.35
CA CYS A 145 42.41 13.19 3.61
C CYS A 145 41.91 12.64 2.26
N ARG A 146 40.75 11.97 2.24
CA ARG A 146 40.12 11.45 1.02
C ARG A 146 39.86 12.53 -0.01
N SER A 147 39.14 13.58 0.41
CA SER A 147 38.75 14.69 -0.45
C SER A 147 39.98 15.38 -1.04
N THR A 148 41.01 15.55 -0.21
CA THR A 148 42.30 16.14 -0.60
C THR A 148 43.03 15.25 -1.62
N GLY A 149 43.14 13.94 -1.35
CA GLY A 149 43.80 13.01 -2.26
C GLY A 149 43.12 12.92 -3.63
N LEU A 150 41.79 12.83 -3.66
CA LEU A 150 41.03 12.83 -4.91
C LEU A 150 41.15 14.16 -5.66
N ALA A 151 41.11 15.29 -4.96
CA ALA A 151 41.26 16.59 -5.60
C ALA A 151 42.66 16.77 -6.23
N ILE A 152 43.72 16.33 -5.53
CA ILE A 152 45.08 16.34 -6.08
C ILE A 152 45.17 15.46 -7.33
N LEU A 153 44.63 14.23 -7.27
CA LEU A 153 44.70 13.30 -8.40
C LEU A 153 43.95 13.83 -9.63
N PHE A 154 42.68 14.21 -9.49
CA PHE A 154 41.83 14.58 -10.63
C PHE A 154 42.14 15.97 -11.21
N PHE A 155 42.50 16.96 -10.40
CA PHE A 155 42.69 18.34 -10.88
C PHE A 155 44.15 18.72 -11.15
N HIS A 156 45.13 18.01 -10.56
CA HIS A 156 46.56 18.30 -10.75
C HIS A 156 47.31 17.24 -11.54
N VAL A 157 47.15 15.97 -11.17
CA VAL A 157 47.96 14.86 -11.70
C VAL A 157 47.38 14.31 -13.00
N PHE A 158 46.09 13.96 -13.04
CA PHE A 158 45.43 13.38 -14.20
C PHE A 158 45.47 14.23 -15.48
N PRO A 159 45.39 15.58 -15.43
CA PRO A 159 45.54 16.41 -16.62
C PRO A 159 46.90 16.24 -17.32
N SER A 160 47.92 15.80 -16.60
CA SER A 160 49.27 15.63 -17.14
C SER A 160 49.55 14.22 -17.68
N LEU A 161 48.61 13.29 -17.50
CA LEU A 161 48.76 11.87 -17.82
C LEU A 161 47.74 11.45 -18.89
N GLY A 162 48.07 10.39 -19.62
CA GLY A 162 47.11 9.78 -20.53
C GLY A 162 45.99 9.02 -19.80
N PRO A 163 44.83 8.80 -20.46
CA PRO A 163 43.66 8.20 -19.81
C PRO A 163 43.90 6.79 -19.29
N LEU A 164 44.75 5.99 -19.97
CA LEU A 164 45.16 4.66 -19.49
C LEU A 164 45.89 4.74 -18.15
N HIS A 165 46.83 5.68 -18.00
CA HIS A 165 47.56 5.92 -16.76
C HIS A 165 46.65 6.45 -15.65
N CYS A 166 45.70 7.32 -15.97
CA CYS A 166 44.69 7.78 -15.01
C CYS A 166 43.79 6.64 -14.54
N LEU A 167 43.36 5.79 -15.47
CA LEU A 167 42.52 4.63 -15.19
C LEU A 167 43.23 3.65 -14.28
N ILE A 168 44.52 3.40 -14.57
CA ILE A 168 45.45 2.75 -13.67
C ILE A 168 45.40 3.54 -12.37
N LEU A 169 46.08 4.67 -12.18
CA LEU A 169 46.24 5.37 -10.89
C LEU A 169 44.97 5.53 -10.02
N SER A 170 43.78 5.58 -10.62
CA SER A 170 42.50 5.53 -9.89
C SER A 170 42.29 4.29 -9.00
N VAL A 171 43.06 3.22 -9.22
CA VAL A 171 43.08 1.94 -8.49
C VAL A 171 43.98 1.95 -7.23
N SER A 172 44.66 3.06 -6.95
CA SER A 172 45.60 3.25 -5.81
C SER A 172 45.03 3.07 -4.40
N VAL A 173 43.74 2.72 -4.28
CA VAL A 173 43.07 2.42 -3.02
C VAL A 173 43.74 1.30 -2.21
N MET A 174 44.63 0.50 -2.81
CA MET A 174 45.25 -0.70 -2.21
C MET A 174 46.29 -0.41 -1.13
N PHE A 175 46.85 0.79 -1.06
CA PHE A 175 47.99 1.10 -0.18
C PHE A 175 47.68 0.84 1.31
N MET A 176 46.60 1.41 1.84
CA MET A 176 46.22 1.24 3.25
C MET A 176 45.78 -0.19 3.59
N PRO A 177 44.91 -0.87 2.80
CA PRO A 177 44.60 -2.27 3.02
C PRO A 177 45.83 -3.18 3.06
N LEU A 178 46.79 -2.95 2.15
CA LEU A 178 48.03 -3.72 2.11
C LEU A 178 48.89 -3.45 3.36
N TYR A 179 49.03 -2.17 3.76
CA TYR A 179 49.71 -1.78 4.98
C TYR A 179 49.11 -2.40 6.24
N PHE A 180 47.79 -2.34 6.43
CA PHE A 180 47.12 -2.94 7.58
C PHE A 180 47.20 -4.48 7.58
N LYS A 181 47.15 -5.10 6.40
CA LYS A 181 47.34 -6.56 6.25
C LYS A 181 48.77 -6.97 6.65
N ILE A 182 49.78 -6.21 6.23
CA ILE A 182 51.17 -6.38 6.65
C ILE A 182 51.29 -6.21 8.16
N LYS A 183 50.79 -5.10 8.72
CA LYS A 183 50.81 -4.81 10.16
C LYS A 183 50.18 -5.94 10.98
N ARG A 184 49.04 -6.47 10.55
CA ARG A 184 48.36 -7.58 11.22
C ARG A 184 49.17 -8.88 11.17
N LEU A 185 49.72 -9.22 10.01
CA LEU A 185 50.56 -10.42 9.87
C LEU A 185 51.81 -10.33 10.75
N ILE A 186 52.40 -9.13 10.87
CA ILE A 186 53.51 -8.86 11.79
C ILE A 186 53.04 -9.04 13.24
N GLN A 187 51.94 -8.42 13.64
CA GLN A 187 51.41 -8.54 15.01
C GLN A 187 51.13 -10.00 15.40
N TRP A 188 50.48 -10.78 14.53
CA TRP A 188 50.25 -12.21 14.77
C TRP A 188 51.52 -13.06 14.75
N SER A 189 52.56 -12.64 14.02
CA SER A 189 53.85 -13.34 14.07
C SER A 189 54.54 -13.19 15.44
N PHE A 190 54.20 -12.14 16.20
CA PHE A 190 54.71 -11.89 17.55
C PHE A 190 53.76 -12.35 18.67
N ASP A 191 52.59 -12.92 18.34
CA ASP A 191 51.64 -13.40 19.33
C ASP A 191 52.17 -14.69 20.01
N PRO A 192 52.31 -14.71 21.36
CA PRO A 192 52.83 -15.86 22.09
C PRO A 192 52.01 -17.15 21.90
N MET A 193 50.73 -17.06 21.51
CA MET A 193 49.86 -18.25 21.39
C MET A 193 50.22 -19.18 20.23
N TRP A 194 50.99 -18.72 19.24
CA TRP A 194 51.28 -19.50 18.03
C TRP A 194 52.60 -20.27 18.14
N THR A 195 52.66 -21.47 17.55
CA THR A 195 53.89 -22.27 17.43
C THR A 195 54.93 -21.56 16.56
N LEU A 196 56.24 -21.79 16.80
CA LEU A 196 57.34 -21.17 16.05
C LEU A 196 57.18 -21.33 14.53
N LYS A 197 56.78 -22.53 14.08
CA LYS A 197 56.51 -22.83 12.65
C LYS A 197 55.43 -21.92 12.06
N ASN A 198 54.34 -21.68 12.80
CA ASN A 198 53.27 -20.80 12.36
C ASN A 198 53.72 -19.33 12.36
N ARG A 199 54.48 -18.90 13.38
CA ARG A 199 55.06 -17.55 13.42
C ARG A 199 55.96 -17.27 12.23
N LEU A 200 56.87 -18.21 11.89
CA LEU A 200 57.74 -18.09 10.72
C LEU A 200 56.93 -18.05 9.41
N LYS A 201 55.89 -18.89 9.29
CA LYS A 201 54.99 -18.88 8.13
C LYS A 201 54.25 -17.55 7.97
N LEU A 202 53.78 -16.97 9.08
CA LEU A 202 53.14 -15.65 9.13
C LEU A 202 54.13 -14.54 8.72
N LEU A 203 55.37 -14.62 9.20
CA LEU A 203 56.43 -13.66 8.88
C LEU A 203 56.82 -13.71 7.39
N VAL A 204 57.06 -14.90 6.82
CA VAL A 204 57.34 -15.08 5.39
C VAL A 204 56.21 -14.53 4.53
N ARG A 205 54.96 -14.81 4.93
CA ARG A 205 53.78 -14.26 4.26
C ARG A 205 53.76 -12.73 4.34
N SER A 206 54.10 -12.14 5.49
CA SER A 206 54.23 -10.70 5.65
C SER A 206 55.30 -10.09 4.75
N CYS A 207 56.47 -10.73 4.63
CA CYS A 207 57.55 -10.31 3.74
C CYS A 207 57.08 -10.26 2.28
N SER A 208 56.33 -11.27 1.81
CA SER A 208 55.81 -11.28 0.44
C SER A 208 54.87 -10.08 0.14
N TYR A 209 54.01 -9.72 1.10
CA TYR A 209 53.16 -8.52 0.98
C TYR A 209 53.96 -7.22 1.09
N SER A 210 55.02 -7.20 1.90
CA SER A 210 55.91 -6.04 2.03
C SER A 210 56.69 -5.78 0.74
N ILE A 211 57.17 -6.84 0.08
CA ILE A 211 57.79 -6.75 -1.25
C ILE A 211 56.79 -6.22 -2.27
N LEU A 212 55.56 -6.75 -2.28
CA LEU A 212 54.49 -6.24 -3.16
C LEU A 212 54.21 -4.75 -2.90
N PHE A 213 54.12 -4.33 -1.63
CA PHE A 213 53.92 -2.93 -1.26
C PHE A 213 55.05 -2.04 -1.77
N LEU A 214 56.30 -2.49 -1.61
CA LEU A 214 57.48 -1.77 -2.11
C LEU A 214 57.50 -1.68 -3.64
N ILE A 215 57.16 -2.76 -4.36
CA ILE A 215 57.07 -2.75 -5.84
C ILE A 215 56.01 -1.74 -6.30
N ILE A 216 54.83 -1.76 -5.68
CA ILE A 216 53.74 -0.85 -6.00
C ILE A 216 54.14 0.60 -5.68
N PHE A 217 54.75 0.84 -4.52
CA PHE A 217 55.23 2.17 -4.14
C PHE A 217 56.33 2.69 -5.07
N ALA A 218 57.30 1.84 -5.44
CA ALA A 218 58.37 2.17 -6.38
C ALA A 218 57.83 2.50 -7.77
N SER A 219 56.80 1.79 -8.24
CA SER A 219 56.17 2.07 -9.54
C SER A 219 55.58 3.50 -9.64
N CYS A 220 55.14 4.07 -8.51
CA CYS A 220 54.66 5.45 -8.46
C CYS A 220 55.77 6.47 -8.68
N TYR A 221 57.01 6.13 -8.30
CA TYR A 221 58.18 6.98 -8.50
C TYR A 221 58.67 6.93 -9.95
N MET A 222 58.66 5.74 -10.57
CA MET A 222 59.14 5.52 -11.93
C MET A 222 58.35 6.32 -12.98
N TRP A 223 57.02 6.45 -12.82
CA TRP A 223 56.20 7.24 -13.76
C TRP A 223 56.42 8.76 -13.68
N SER A 224 57.10 9.25 -12.65
CA SER A 224 57.40 10.68 -12.53
C SER A 224 58.73 11.08 -13.18
N ILE A 225 59.55 10.11 -13.60
CA ILE A 225 60.91 10.36 -14.11
C ILE A 225 60.88 11.00 -15.51
N THR A 226 59.77 10.91 -16.25
CA THR A 226 59.64 11.47 -17.60
C THR A 226 59.23 12.95 -17.59
N SER A 227 60.21 13.85 -17.44
CA SER A 227 60.16 15.26 -17.92
C SER A 227 59.10 16.22 -17.33
N ILE A 228 58.73 16.08 -16.05
CA ILE A 228 57.73 16.95 -15.37
C ILE A 228 58.40 17.76 -14.22
N PRO A 229 57.98 19.00 -13.88
CA PRO A 229 58.57 19.80 -12.80
C PRO A 229 58.41 19.25 -11.36
N PHE A 230 59.37 19.59 -10.47
CA PHE A 230 59.51 19.13 -9.06
C PHE A 230 58.20 19.07 -8.26
N PHE A 231 57.34 20.09 -8.37
CA PHE A 231 56.08 20.16 -7.61
C PHE A 231 55.11 19.02 -7.95
N LYS A 232 55.13 18.49 -9.18
CA LYS A 232 54.28 17.36 -9.57
C LYS A 232 54.82 16.02 -9.00
N TYR A 233 56.12 15.90 -8.68
CA TYR A 233 56.71 14.67 -8.13
C TYR A 233 56.17 14.31 -6.75
N ILE A 234 55.92 15.30 -5.89
CA ILE A 234 55.37 15.08 -4.53
C ILE A 234 53.86 14.87 -4.61
N ALA A 235 53.18 15.57 -5.54
CA ALA A 235 51.73 15.55 -5.64
C ALA A 235 51.18 14.16 -5.98
N LEU A 236 51.84 13.38 -6.84
CA LEU A 236 51.41 12.02 -7.19
C LEU A 236 51.39 11.07 -5.96
N PRO A 237 52.50 10.75 -5.29
CA PRO A 237 52.50 9.85 -4.13
C PRO A 237 51.62 10.38 -3.01
N LEU A 238 51.62 11.70 -2.77
CA LEU A 238 50.74 12.32 -1.76
C LEU A 238 49.26 12.10 -2.09
N GLY A 239 48.85 12.33 -3.35
CA GLY A 239 47.48 12.11 -3.80
C GLY A 239 47.05 10.64 -3.67
N LEU A 240 47.93 9.69 -4.03
CA LEU A 240 47.65 8.25 -3.94
C LEU A 240 47.49 7.79 -2.49
N ILE A 241 48.39 8.19 -1.58
CA ILE A 241 48.33 7.83 -0.15
C ILE A 241 47.10 8.46 0.51
N LEU A 242 46.86 9.76 0.29
CA LEU A 242 45.72 10.47 0.86
C LEU A 242 44.39 9.94 0.38
N SER A 243 44.29 9.55 -0.90
CA SER A 243 43.08 8.93 -1.42
C SER A 243 42.80 7.59 -0.72
N SER A 244 43.82 6.78 -0.43
CA SER A 244 43.68 5.47 0.24
C SER A 244 43.20 5.54 1.70
N PHE A 245 43.49 6.62 2.44
CA PHE A 245 42.96 6.83 3.80
C PHE A 245 41.43 6.93 3.85
N GLY A 246 40.86 7.54 2.82
CA GLY A 246 39.44 7.80 2.75
C GLY A 246 38.55 6.57 2.70
N PHE A 247 39.12 5.45 2.28
CA PHE A 247 38.39 4.21 2.11
C PHE A 247 38.50 3.33 3.35
N TRP A 248 38.26 3.93 4.51
CA TRP A 248 38.36 3.27 5.80
C TRP A 248 37.40 2.07 5.95
N ASP A 249 36.25 2.11 5.27
CA ASP A 249 35.34 0.97 5.14
C ASP A 249 36.07 -0.31 4.64
N LEU A 250 37.12 -0.16 3.82
CA LEU A 250 37.82 -1.27 3.18
C LEU A 250 38.81 -2.00 4.10
N TRP A 251 39.43 -1.29 5.04
CA TRP A 251 40.51 -1.84 5.88
C TRP A 251 40.16 -1.93 7.38
N ILE A 252 38.96 -1.48 7.78
CA ILE A 252 38.45 -1.70 9.15
C ILE A 252 37.89 -3.11 9.31
N ASP A 253 38.63 -3.94 10.02
CA ASP A 253 38.22 -5.28 10.42
C ASP A 253 37.74 -5.34 11.88
N GLU A 254 37.27 -6.51 12.32
CA GLU A 254 36.78 -6.79 13.68
C GLU A 254 37.79 -6.47 14.80
N SER A 255 39.09 -6.49 14.49
CA SER A 255 40.17 -6.11 15.43
C SER A 255 40.09 -4.64 15.87
N HIS A 256 39.48 -3.78 15.07
CA HIS A 256 39.37 -2.35 15.37
C HIS A 256 38.27 -2.03 16.39
N SER A 257 37.50 -3.05 16.80
CA SER A 257 36.46 -2.93 17.83
C SER A 257 36.97 -2.46 19.19
N ILE A 258 38.26 -2.56 19.51
CA ILE A 258 38.83 -2.09 20.79
C ILE A 258 39.80 -0.91 20.58
N SER A 259 40.02 -0.49 19.33
CA SER A 259 40.99 0.55 18.98
C SER A 259 40.38 1.97 18.94
N SER A 260 41.20 2.99 18.71
CA SER A 260 40.74 4.35 18.39
C SER A 260 39.82 4.44 17.16
N TYR A 261 39.79 3.39 16.32
CA TYR A 261 38.91 3.24 15.16
C TYR A 261 37.54 2.62 15.49
N HIS A 262 37.20 2.43 16.78
CA HIS A 262 35.95 1.82 17.22
C HIS A 262 34.70 2.45 16.61
N TYR A 263 34.66 3.78 16.47
CA TYR A 263 33.51 4.48 15.90
C TYR A 263 33.27 4.12 14.42
N LEU A 264 34.35 3.96 13.65
CA LEU A 264 34.27 3.60 12.23
C LEU A 264 33.88 2.14 12.06
N TYR A 265 34.37 1.28 12.95
CA TYR A 265 33.90 -0.09 13.07
C TYR A 265 32.38 -0.15 13.30
N GLN A 266 31.85 0.66 14.24
CA GLN A 266 30.41 0.75 14.48
C GLN A 266 29.63 1.24 13.24
N LEU A 267 30.19 2.15 12.45
CA LEU A 267 29.57 2.67 11.23
C LEU A 267 29.54 1.61 10.12
N LYS A 268 30.69 0.97 9.82
CA LYS A 268 30.82 -0.06 8.78
C LYS A 268 29.85 -1.21 8.98
N TYR A 269 29.80 -1.74 10.21
CA TYR A 269 28.93 -2.87 10.56
C TYR A 269 27.51 -2.45 10.97
N GLY A 270 27.08 -1.21 10.67
CA GLY A 270 25.70 -0.75 10.86
C GLY A 270 25.21 -0.68 12.31
N MET A 271 26.06 -0.96 13.29
CA MET A 271 25.72 -0.92 14.71
C MET A 271 25.33 0.49 15.17
N ARG A 272 25.86 1.50 14.48
CA ARG A 272 25.50 2.91 14.67
C ARG A 272 25.26 3.55 13.31
N LYS A 273 24.16 4.31 13.16
CA LYS A 273 23.96 5.18 12.00
C LYS A 273 24.77 6.47 12.21
N MET A 274 25.33 6.99 11.12
CA MET A 274 25.97 8.31 11.13
C MET A 274 24.94 9.37 11.55
N SER A 275 25.26 10.17 12.58
CA SER A 275 24.33 11.23 13.00
C SER A 275 24.22 12.30 11.92
N SER A 276 23.05 12.93 11.83
CA SER A 276 22.77 14.00 10.87
C SER A 276 23.78 15.15 10.99
N VAL A 277 24.14 15.52 12.22
CA VAL A 277 25.19 16.52 12.52
C VAL A 277 26.56 16.10 12.00
N THR A 278 26.96 14.85 12.22
CA THR A 278 28.25 14.35 11.71
C THR A 278 28.28 14.37 10.19
N ARG A 279 27.20 13.93 9.55
CA ARG A 279 27.06 13.94 8.09
C ARG A 279 27.12 15.35 7.53
N LEU A 280 26.47 16.31 8.20
CA LEU A 280 26.53 17.73 7.85
C LEU A 280 27.97 18.24 7.88
N ILE A 281 28.67 18.06 9.01
CA ILE A 281 30.05 18.53 9.20
C ILE A 281 31.00 17.87 8.20
N VAL A 282 30.92 16.55 8.03
CA VAL A 282 31.72 15.81 7.05
C VAL A 282 31.52 16.38 5.64
N SER A 283 30.27 16.58 5.22
CA SER A 283 29.97 17.06 3.87
C SER A 283 30.51 18.48 3.65
N ILE A 284 30.37 19.37 4.64
CA ILE A 284 30.93 20.73 4.60
C ILE A 284 32.46 20.68 4.51
N LEU A 285 33.13 19.89 5.35
CA LEU A 285 34.58 19.76 5.35
C LEU A 285 35.12 19.22 4.02
N ARG A 286 34.42 18.28 3.38
CA ARG A 286 34.78 17.77 2.04
C ARG A 286 34.65 18.84 0.95
N ILE A 287 33.58 19.62 0.97
CA ILE A 287 33.41 20.73 0.03
C ILE A 287 34.53 21.76 0.24
N LEU A 288 34.80 22.16 1.49
CA LEU A 288 35.85 23.12 1.81
C LEU A 288 37.25 22.63 1.39
N THR A 289 37.57 21.36 1.67
CA THR A 289 38.86 20.76 1.27
C THR A 289 38.98 20.65 -0.25
N SER A 290 37.93 20.22 -0.95
CA SER A 290 37.96 20.13 -2.42
C SER A 290 38.09 21.50 -3.09
N VAL A 291 37.35 22.51 -2.61
CA VAL A 291 37.43 23.90 -3.09
C VAL A 291 38.82 24.48 -2.84
N SER A 292 39.36 24.29 -1.64
CA SER A 292 40.69 24.81 -1.27
C SER A 292 41.77 24.25 -2.20
N ILE A 293 41.76 22.95 -2.48
CA ILE A 293 42.74 22.32 -3.37
C ILE A 293 42.55 22.77 -4.83
N VAL A 294 41.32 22.80 -5.35
CA VAL A 294 41.05 23.28 -6.72
C VAL A 294 41.51 24.74 -6.88
N TRP A 295 41.30 25.56 -5.84
CA TRP A 295 41.73 26.95 -5.82
C TRP A 295 43.25 27.09 -5.84
N ILE A 296 43.96 26.37 -4.97
CA ILE A 296 45.42 26.36 -4.90
C ILE A 296 46.06 25.86 -6.21
N VAL A 297 45.49 24.81 -6.81
CA VAL A 297 46.10 24.09 -7.93
C VAL A 297 45.86 24.78 -9.27
N LYS A 298 44.63 25.26 -9.55
CA LYS A 298 44.25 25.76 -10.88
C LYS A 298 43.74 27.20 -10.87
N LEU A 299 42.82 27.55 -9.97
CA LEU A 299 42.16 28.86 -10.05
C LEU A 299 43.08 30.02 -9.67
N ARG A 300 44.16 29.78 -8.91
CA ARG A 300 45.21 30.79 -8.67
C ARG A 300 45.80 31.38 -9.96
N TYR A 301 45.77 30.62 -11.06
CA TYR A 301 46.34 31.02 -12.35
C TYR A 301 45.28 31.50 -13.37
N LEU A 302 43.98 31.40 -13.06
CA LEU A 302 42.91 31.97 -13.88
C LEU A 302 42.60 33.41 -13.42
N PRO A 303 42.34 34.35 -14.33
CA PRO A 303 41.87 35.68 -13.94
C PRO A 303 40.52 35.55 -13.22
N PHE A 304 40.39 36.20 -12.07
CA PHE A 304 39.19 36.18 -11.24
C PHE A 304 37.92 36.56 -12.03
N GLU A 305 38.05 37.45 -13.01
CA GLU A 305 36.96 37.84 -13.93
C GLU A 305 36.38 36.67 -14.72
N ALA A 306 37.21 35.73 -15.21
CA ALA A 306 36.72 34.59 -15.97
C ALA A 306 35.88 33.63 -15.10
N VAL A 307 36.27 33.48 -13.84
CA VAL A 307 35.52 32.67 -12.86
C VAL A 307 34.22 33.37 -12.48
N LYS A 308 34.26 34.68 -12.22
CA LYS A 308 33.08 35.49 -11.89
C LYS A 308 32.07 35.48 -13.04
N LYS A 309 32.52 35.68 -14.28
CA LYS A 309 31.69 35.67 -15.47
C LYS A 309 30.98 34.32 -15.66
N LEU A 310 31.68 33.21 -15.41
CA LEU A 310 31.12 31.85 -15.48
C LEU A 310 30.09 31.54 -14.37
N LEU A 311 30.30 32.07 -13.16
CA LEU A 311 29.54 31.66 -11.97
C LEU A 311 28.34 32.58 -11.67
N ILE A 312 28.37 33.84 -12.11
CA ILE A 312 27.39 34.88 -11.77
C ILE A 312 26.70 35.50 -13.01
N GLU A 313 27.41 35.68 -14.12
CA GLU A 313 26.88 36.39 -15.30
C GLU A 313 26.39 35.39 -16.37
N ASN A 314 25.07 35.19 -16.47
CA ASN A 314 24.39 34.36 -17.48
C ASN A 314 24.53 34.87 -18.94
N ILE A 315 25.55 35.67 -19.25
CA ILE A 315 25.66 36.42 -20.50
C ILE A 315 26.55 35.64 -21.48
N SER A 316 25.90 35.06 -22.50
CA SER A 316 26.49 34.35 -23.65
C SER A 316 27.42 33.19 -23.30
N VAL A 317 26.88 32.10 -22.77
CA VAL A 317 27.60 30.84 -22.58
C VAL A 317 27.70 30.11 -23.92
N SER A 318 28.88 29.60 -24.29
CA SER A 318 29.06 28.82 -25.52
C SER A 318 28.19 27.54 -25.53
N GLU A 319 27.68 27.12 -26.70
CA GLU A 319 26.88 25.89 -26.82
C GLU A 319 27.59 24.66 -26.22
N ASN A 320 28.91 24.55 -26.43
CA ASN A 320 29.73 23.48 -25.89
C ASN A 320 29.76 23.48 -24.36
N THR A 321 29.78 24.67 -23.74
CA THR A 321 29.73 24.79 -22.27
C THR A 321 28.37 24.32 -21.75
N ILE A 322 27.27 24.72 -22.39
CA ILE A 322 25.93 24.23 -22.03
C ILE A 322 25.88 22.71 -22.15
N ALA A 323 26.34 22.15 -23.27
CA ALA A 323 26.42 20.71 -23.50
C ALA A 323 27.21 20.00 -22.40
N LEU A 324 28.34 20.56 -21.96
CA LEU A 324 29.16 19.99 -20.88
C LEU A 324 28.43 19.98 -19.52
N TYR A 325 27.72 21.06 -19.17
CA TYR A 325 26.89 21.09 -17.96
C TYR A 325 25.71 20.12 -18.04
N THR A 326 25.08 19.97 -19.21
CA THR A 326 24.03 18.95 -19.39
C THR A 326 24.58 17.53 -19.25
N LEU A 327 25.77 17.25 -19.80
CA LEU A 327 26.45 15.97 -19.62
C LEU A 327 26.75 15.70 -18.15
N ALA A 328 27.24 16.71 -17.41
CA ALA A 328 27.48 16.61 -15.98
C ALA A 328 26.22 16.21 -15.20
N LEU A 329 25.09 16.85 -15.53
CA LEU A 329 23.80 16.59 -14.91
C LEU A 329 23.31 15.16 -15.19
N TRP A 330 23.48 14.68 -16.44
CA TRP A 330 23.21 13.29 -16.80
C TRP A 330 24.09 12.29 -16.04
N ILE A 331 25.39 12.57 -15.85
CA ILE A 331 26.28 11.71 -15.07
C ILE A 331 25.91 11.70 -13.58
N ILE A 332 25.55 12.85 -13.01
CA ILE A 332 25.07 12.94 -11.63
C ILE A 332 23.79 12.11 -11.46
N PHE A 333 22.84 12.22 -12.39
CA PHE A 333 21.62 11.42 -12.39
C PHE A 333 21.92 9.92 -12.52
N LEU A 334 22.80 9.54 -13.45
CA LEU A 334 23.25 8.16 -13.63
C LEU A 334 23.87 7.59 -12.35
N ASN A 335 24.74 8.36 -11.68
CA ASN A 335 25.35 7.96 -10.41
C ASN A 335 24.31 7.74 -9.30
N PHE A 336 23.28 8.59 -9.23
CA PHE A 336 22.17 8.40 -8.30
C PHE A 336 21.37 7.12 -8.63
N PHE A 337 21.08 6.91 -9.91
CA PHE A 337 20.35 5.74 -10.39
C PHE A 337 21.10 4.42 -10.16
N LEU A 338 22.42 4.38 -10.40
CA LEU A 338 23.26 3.22 -10.12
C LEU A 338 23.24 2.83 -8.64
N ARG A 339 23.28 3.82 -7.73
CA ARG A 339 23.16 3.59 -6.28
C ARG A 339 21.78 3.06 -5.91
N PHE A 340 20.73 3.59 -6.54
CA PHE A 340 19.38 3.08 -6.35
C PHE A 340 19.27 1.61 -6.78
N ILE A 341 19.83 1.23 -7.93
CA ILE A 341 19.88 -0.17 -8.39
C ILE A 341 20.66 -1.05 -7.40
N ALA A 342 21.82 -0.60 -6.92
CA ALA A 342 22.60 -1.37 -5.94
C ALA A 342 21.82 -1.60 -4.63
N ARG A 343 21.11 -0.58 -4.15
CA ARG A 343 20.23 -0.70 -2.97
C ARG A 343 19.04 -1.62 -3.24
N LEU A 344 18.46 -1.55 -4.44
CA LEU A 344 17.35 -2.40 -4.84
C LEU A 344 17.77 -3.87 -4.93
N LEU A 345 18.92 -4.18 -5.53
CA LEU A 345 19.46 -5.54 -5.59
C LEU A 345 19.72 -6.12 -4.20
N SER A 346 20.28 -5.31 -3.29
CA SER A 346 20.46 -5.70 -1.89
C SER A 346 19.14 -5.94 -1.17
N ALA A 347 18.14 -5.06 -1.36
CA ALA A 347 16.80 -5.24 -0.81
C ALA A 347 16.11 -6.50 -1.35
N MET A 348 16.38 -6.89 -2.59
CA MET A 348 15.91 -8.13 -3.23
C MET A 348 16.73 -9.37 -2.85
N SER A 349 17.71 -9.25 -1.94
CA SER A 349 18.67 -10.31 -1.56
C SER A 349 19.48 -10.91 -2.73
N MET A 350 19.52 -10.24 -3.88
CA MET A 350 20.17 -10.72 -5.10
C MET A 350 21.64 -10.29 -5.18
N ARG A 351 22.52 -11.27 -5.43
CA ARG A 351 23.98 -11.11 -5.35
C ARG A 351 24.60 -10.80 -6.70
N VAL A 352 25.25 -9.65 -6.81
CA VAL A 352 26.19 -9.37 -7.91
C VAL A 352 27.35 -10.37 -7.78
N LEU A 353 27.57 -11.20 -8.79
CA LEU A 353 28.68 -12.15 -8.81
C LEU A 353 29.98 -11.38 -8.54
N ALA A 354 30.80 -11.80 -7.58
CA ALA A 354 32.00 -11.05 -7.18
C ALA A 354 32.96 -10.81 -8.35
N ALA A 355 33.02 -11.75 -9.30
CA ALA A 355 33.82 -11.66 -10.53
C ALA A 355 33.28 -10.64 -11.56
N LEU A 356 32.00 -10.28 -11.48
CA LEU A 356 31.33 -9.34 -12.39
C LEU A 356 31.02 -8.00 -11.71
N HIS A 357 31.48 -7.80 -10.48
CA HIS A 357 31.19 -6.59 -9.74
C HIS A 357 31.84 -5.36 -10.39
N PRO A 358 31.16 -4.19 -10.45
CA PRO A 358 31.69 -2.96 -11.04
C PRO A 358 33.12 -2.62 -10.60
N LEU A 359 33.41 -2.76 -9.30
CA LEU A 359 34.76 -2.57 -8.73
C LEU A 359 35.85 -3.41 -9.45
N LEU A 360 35.54 -4.64 -9.87
CA LEU A 360 36.48 -5.54 -10.53
C LEU A 360 36.52 -5.34 -12.05
N ILE A 361 35.35 -5.22 -12.69
CA ILE A 361 35.22 -5.29 -14.15
C ILE A 361 35.47 -3.97 -14.87
N ILE A 362 35.20 -2.82 -14.24
CA ILE A 362 35.31 -1.50 -14.90
C ILE A 362 36.72 -1.23 -15.41
N VAL A 363 37.74 -1.53 -14.58
CA VAL A 363 39.12 -1.20 -14.92
C VAL A 363 39.61 -2.03 -16.12
N PRO A 364 39.50 -3.37 -16.12
CA PRO A 364 39.80 -4.18 -17.31
C PRO A 364 38.95 -3.81 -18.53
N LEU A 365 37.65 -3.53 -18.35
CA LEU A 365 36.75 -3.20 -19.45
C LEU A 365 37.14 -1.89 -20.12
N LEU A 366 37.41 -0.83 -19.34
CA LEU A 366 37.89 0.44 -19.87
C LEU A 366 39.28 0.32 -20.50
N MET A 367 40.17 -0.48 -19.92
CA MET A 367 41.47 -0.79 -20.53
C MET A 367 41.29 -1.40 -21.92
N MET A 368 40.41 -2.41 -22.03
CA MET A 368 40.10 -3.04 -23.31
C MET A 368 39.48 -2.06 -24.30
N ILE A 369 38.57 -1.19 -23.86
CA ILE A 369 37.96 -0.15 -24.71
C ILE A 369 39.04 0.82 -25.23
N PHE A 370 39.93 1.31 -24.38
CA PHE A 370 41.02 2.19 -24.80
C PHE A 370 41.99 1.48 -25.74
N ILE A 371 42.40 0.24 -25.45
CA ILE A 371 43.29 -0.53 -26.33
C ILE A 371 42.63 -0.81 -27.69
N TRP A 372 41.38 -1.23 -27.69
CA TRP A 372 40.62 -1.52 -28.90
C TRP A 372 40.46 -0.29 -29.79
N THR A 373 40.01 0.82 -29.21
CA THR A 373 39.76 2.07 -29.94
C THR A 373 41.04 2.78 -30.38
N CYS A 374 42.17 2.57 -29.70
CA CYS A 374 43.43 3.20 -30.07
C CYS A 374 44.26 2.38 -31.05
N PHE A 375 44.36 1.06 -30.87
CA PHE A 375 45.29 0.21 -31.66
C PHE A 375 44.60 -0.62 -32.74
N ILE A 376 43.41 -1.18 -32.45
CA ILE A 376 42.78 -2.21 -33.31
C ILE A 376 41.85 -1.54 -34.33
N SER A 377 40.89 -0.73 -33.87
CA SER A 377 39.93 -0.02 -34.71
C SER A 377 39.78 1.43 -34.23
N PRO A 378 40.48 2.39 -34.87
CA PRO A 378 40.32 3.81 -34.56
C PRO A 378 38.93 4.28 -34.95
N ALA A 379 38.04 4.34 -33.97
CA ALA A 379 36.69 4.81 -34.17
C ALA A 379 36.67 6.35 -34.27
N CYS A 380 37.02 6.91 -35.43
CA CYS A 380 36.98 8.35 -35.65
C CYS A 380 35.58 8.95 -35.40
N ALA A 381 34.51 8.15 -35.47
CA ALA A 381 33.15 8.55 -35.08
C ALA A 381 33.04 9.01 -33.61
N ILE A 382 33.82 8.42 -32.70
CA ILE A 382 33.87 8.83 -31.28
C ILE A 382 34.30 10.30 -31.18
N ARG A 383 35.21 10.75 -32.06
CA ARG A 383 35.65 12.15 -32.10
C ARG A 383 34.49 13.09 -32.42
N GLY A 384 33.61 12.74 -33.37
CA GLY A 384 32.44 13.56 -33.70
C GLY A 384 31.54 13.78 -32.47
N TYR A 385 31.22 12.71 -31.76
CA TYR A 385 30.45 12.79 -30.52
C TYR A 385 31.16 13.60 -29.42
N LEU A 386 32.47 13.40 -29.22
CA LEU A 386 33.23 14.11 -28.19
C LEU A 386 33.46 15.59 -28.54
N SER A 387 33.56 15.94 -29.82
CA SER A 387 33.75 17.31 -30.29
C SER A 387 32.59 18.23 -29.92
N PHE A 388 31.37 17.69 -29.86
CA PHE A 388 30.18 18.41 -29.37
C PHE A 388 30.36 18.88 -27.92
N TYR A 389 31.07 18.09 -27.10
CA TYR A 389 31.39 18.43 -25.71
C TYR A 389 32.79 19.05 -25.55
N ASP A 390 33.52 19.28 -26.65
CA ASP A 390 34.91 19.71 -26.66
C ASP A 390 35.83 18.80 -25.80
N LEU A 391 35.53 17.50 -25.75
CA LEU A 391 36.35 16.49 -25.07
C LEU A 391 37.34 15.88 -26.06
N ARG A 392 38.54 15.52 -25.57
CA ARG A 392 39.59 14.90 -26.39
C ARG A 392 39.76 13.43 -26.04
N TRP A 393 39.78 12.58 -27.08
CA TRP A 393 40.16 11.18 -26.94
C TRP A 393 41.69 11.05 -27.08
N HIS A 394 42.41 11.04 -25.96
CA HIS A 394 43.85 10.86 -25.97
C HIS A 394 44.22 9.37 -26.08
N CYS A 395 44.77 8.95 -27.21
CA CYS A 395 45.42 7.65 -27.34
C CYS A 395 46.90 7.78 -26.98
N LEU A 396 47.39 6.93 -26.08
CA LEU A 396 48.77 6.96 -25.64
C LEU A 396 49.71 6.41 -26.74
N ALA A 397 50.84 7.08 -26.97
CA ALA A 397 51.90 6.65 -27.87
C ALA A 397 52.74 5.51 -27.24
N TRP A 398 52.14 4.33 -27.08
CA TRP A 398 52.80 3.13 -26.55
C TRP A 398 53.91 2.57 -27.48
N GLU A 399 54.11 3.16 -28.65
CA GLU A 399 54.90 2.60 -29.74
C GLU A 399 56.22 3.33 -30.03
N ALA A 400 56.71 4.22 -29.15
CA ALA A 400 57.90 5.03 -29.47
C ALA A 400 59.18 4.80 -28.62
N SER A 401 59.21 3.94 -27.59
CA SER A 401 60.48 3.68 -26.89
C SER A 401 60.65 2.27 -26.30
N GLN A 402 61.91 1.83 -26.30
CA GLN A 402 62.41 0.57 -25.73
C GLN A 402 62.22 0.50 -24.19
N GLU A 403 62.01 1.65 -23.53
CA GLU A 403 61.68 1.76 -22.10
C GLU A 403 60.25 1.30 -21.76
N SER A 404 59.38 1.10 -22.77
CA SER A 404 57.96 0.74 -22.56
C SER A 404 57.73 -0.65 -21.96
N LEU A 405 58.70 -1.58 -22.00
CA LEU A 405 58.51 -2.94 -21.47
C LEU A 405 58.48 -2.98 -19.94
N GLN A 406 59.28 -2.15 -19.26
CA GLN A 406 59.25 -2.07 -17.80
C GLN A 406 57.93 -1.46 -17.33
N GLU A 407 57.47 -0.38 -17.96
CA GLU A 407 56.19 0.27 -17.68
C GLU A 407 54.99 -0.68 -17.87
N ARG A 408 55.04 -1.52 -18.91
CA ARG A 408 54.09 -2.61 -19.16
C ARG A 408 54.01 -3.57 -17.99
N CYS A 409 55.15 -4.10 -17.58
CA CYS A 409 55.21 -5.08 -16.49
C CYS A 409 54.70 -4.48 -15.18
N PHE A 410 55.09 -3.26 -14.82
CA PHE A 410 54.61 -2.60 -13.60
C PHE A 410 53.10 -2.36 -13.63
N SER A 411 52.56 -1.89 -14.77
CA SER A 411 51.13 -1.67 -14.95
C SER A 411 50.32 -2.96 -14.79
N VAL A 412 50.80 -4.07 -15.37
CA VAL A 412 50.16 -5.38 -15.27
C VAL A 412 50.21 -5.93 -13.84
N ILE A 413 51.36 -5.85 -13.16
CA ILE A 413 51.50 -6.28 -11.75
C ILE A 413 50.53 -5.51 -10.86
N TRP A 414 50.43 -4.19 -11.09
CA TRP A 414 49.56 -3.32 -10.31
C TRP A 414 48.08 -3.62 -10.54
N LEU A 415 47.68 -3.88 -11.80
CA LEU A 415 46.34 -4.34 -12.14
C LEU A 415 46.02 -5.70 -11.49
N ILE A 416 46.93 -6.67 -11.55
CA ILE A 416 46.73 -8.00 -10.93
C ILE A 416 46.58 -7.88 -9.42
N ALA A 417 47.40 -7.06 -8.77
CA ALA A 417 47.32 -6.82 -7.33
C ALA A 417 45.96 -6.22 -6.93
N TYR A 418 45.46 -5.25 -7.71
CA TYR A 418 44.13 -4.70 -7.52
C TYR A 418 43.02 -5.72 -7.73
N LEU A 419 43.05 -6.47 -8.83
CA LEU A 419 42.01 -7.46 -9.12
C LEU A 419 41.95 -8.53 -8.03
N CYS A 420 43.10 -9.02 -7.56
CA CYS A 420 43.19 -9.96 -6.45
C CYS A 420 42.57 -9.41 -5.17
N TRP A 421 42.87 -8.15 -4.84
CA TRP A 421 42.31 -7.49 -3.66
C TRP A 421 40.81 -7.22 -3.81
N ALA A 422 40.38 -6.69 -4.96
CA ALA A 422 38.99 -6.31 -5.23
C ALA A 422 38.09 -7.55 -5.17
N TYR A 423 38.55 -8.67 -5.73
CA TYR A 423 37.88 -9.96 -5.62
C TYR A 423 37.77 -10.43 -4.16
N GLN A 424 38.86 -10.36 -3.38
CA GLN A 424 38.83 -10.72 -1.96
C GLN A 424 37.87 -9.86 -1.15
N HIS A 425 37.73 -8.58 -1.51
CA HIS A 425 36.91 -7.63 -0.78
C HIS A 425 35.41 -7.73 -1.12
N VAL A 426 35.08 -7.89 -2.40
CA VAL A 426 33.68 -8.04 -2.86
C VAL A 426 33.13 -9.43 -2.52
N LYS A 427 33.99 -10.43 -2.36
CA LYS A 427 33.57 -11.78 -1.98
C LYS A 427 32.90 -11.77 -0.60
N ALA A 428 31.59 -11.95 -0.59
CA ALA A 428 30.82 -12.06 0.64
C ALA A 428 31.27 -13.26 1.50
N PRO A 429 31.31 -13.11 2.84
CA PRO A 429 31.52 -14.23 3.75
C PRO A 429 30.38 -15.25 3.64
N LYS A 430 30.69 -16.53 3.87
CA LYS A 430 29.68 -17.59 3.97
C LYS A 430 29.05 -17.54 5.37
N PHE A 431 27.72 -17.52 5.43
CA PHE A 431 26.92 -17.56 6.65
C PHE A 431 26.20 -18.91 6.76
N GLY A 432 25.89 -19.33 7.98
CA GLY A 432 25.01 -20.49 8.20
C GLY A 432 23.55 -20.14 7.88
N PRO A 433 22.66 -21.15 7.71
CA PRO A 433 21.24 -20.92 7.47
C PRO A 433 20.55 -20.19 8.64
N ASP A 434 21.03 -20.39 9.87
CA ASP A 434 20.45 -19.79 11.07
C ASP A 434 20.99 -18.38 11.39
N ASP A 435 21.89 -17.81 10.57
CA ASP A 435 22.48 -16.50 10.82
C ASP A 435 21.54 -15.38 10.39
N ASP A 436 21.15 -14.50 11.33
CA ASP A 436 20.44 -13.27 11.00
C ASP A 436 21.40 -12.29 10.31
N VAL A 437 21.22 -12.16 9.00
CA VAL A 437 22.09 -11.38 8.13
C VAL A 437 21.44 -10.06 7.73
N PHE A 438 22.21 -8.97 7.82
CA PHE A 438 21.80 -7.66 7.29
C PHE A 438 22.84 -7.11 6.31
N ASP A 439 22.35 -6.37 5.31
CA ASP A 439 23.17 -5.70 4.30
C ASP A 439 23.33 -4.19 4.65
N THR A 440 24.53 -3.64 4.46
CA THR A 440 24.85 -2.22 4.64
C THR A 440 25.58 -1.66 3.41
N ILE A 441 25.42 -0.36 3.14
CA ILE A 441 26.09 0.35 2.03
C ILE A 441 27.06 1.38 2.63
N THR A 442 28.08 1.76 1.86
CA THR A 442 29.02 2.84 2.20
C THR A 442 28.29 4.09 2.71
N SER A 443 28.68 4.57 3.89
CA SER A 443 27.98 5.67 4.59
C SER A 443 28.20 7.06 3.97
N VAL A 444 29.27 7.21 3.20
CA VAL A 444 29.70 8.48 2.59
C VAL A 444 29.79 8.32 1.06
N MET A 445 29.17 9.24 0.32
CA MET A 445 29.04 9.15 -1.13
C MET A 445 30.26 9.72 -1.87
N ASN A 446 30.72 9.05 -2.93
CA ASN A 446 31.73 9.60 -3.85
C ASN A 446 31.19 9.86 -5.27
N GLY A 447 31.49 11.05 -5.81
CA GLY A 447 31.02 11.46 -7.14
C GLY A 447 31.94 10.99 -8.27
N LEU A 448 33.25 11.15 -8.11
CA LEU A 448 34.25 10.86 -9.15
C LEU A 448 34.57 9.37 -9.32
N THR A 449 34.34 8.55 -8.29
CA THR A 449 34.60 7.11 -8.31
C THR A 449 33.36 6.36 -7.82
N ILE A 450 32.38 6.25 -8.70
CA ILE A 450 31.10 5.61 -8.42
C ILE A 450 31.25 4.14 -8.04
N GLU A 451 32.22 3.43 -8.64
CA GLU A 451 32.48 2.01 -8.44
C GLU A 451 32.70 1.62 -6.97
N GLN A 452 33.24 2.56 -6.19
CA GLN A 452 33.50 2.37 -4.76
C GLN A 452 32.23 2.58 -3.92
N SER A 453 31.31 3.43 -4.38
CA SER A 453 30.03 3.68 -3.72
C SER A 453 28.95 2.63 -4.01
N LEU A 454 29.25 1.64 -4.86
CA LEU A 454 28.33 0.55 -5.23
C LEU A 454 28.56 -0.73 -4.41
N VAL A 455 29.55 -0.76 -3.51
CA VAL A 455 29.86 -1.93 -2.68
C VAL A 455 28.81 -2.08 -1.57
N VAL A 456 28.28 -3.30 -1.43
CA VAL A 456 27.33 -3.70 -0.38
C VAL A 456 28.03 -4.67 0.58
N TYR A 457 28.00 -4.37 1.88
CA TYR A 457 28.56 -5.19 2.96
C TYR A 457 27.47 -6.05 3.58
N ARG A 458 27.82 -7.27 3.99
CA ARG A 458 26.88 -8.23 4.61
C ARG A 458 27.42 -8.71 5.94
N VAL A 459 26.58 -8.71 6.98
CA VAL A 459 26.99 -8.95 8.37
C VAL A 459 25.98 -9.87 9.06
N SER A 460 26.46 -10.87 9.83
CA SER A 460 25.62 -11.69 10.72
C SER A 460 25.60 -11.12 12.13
N LEU A 461 24.44 -11.08 12.77
CA LEU A 461 24.26 -10.71 14.18
C LEU A 461 24.80 -11.78 15.15
N LYS A 462 24.66 -13.08 14.82
CA LYS A 462 24.97 -14.20 15.73
C LYS A 462 26.46 -14.45 15.94
N ARG A 463 27.31 -14.17 14.94
CA ARG A 463 28.78 -14.31 15.04
C ARG A 463 29.39 -13.53 16.21
N LYS A 464 28.65 -12.57 16.76
CA LYS A 464 29.08 -11.70 17.86
C LYS A 464 28.93 -12.30 19.26
N LYS A 465 28.05 -13.29 19.49
CA LYS A 465 27.95 -13.94 20.83
C LYS A 465 29.11 -14.92 21.05
N MET A 466 29.45 -15.74 20.06
CA MET A 466 30.50 -16.77 20.18
C MET A 466 31.91 -16.24 20.47
N ASP A 467 32.24 -15.00 20.07
CA ASP A 467 33.60 -14.45 20.23
C ASP A 467 33.77 -13.56 21.47
N GLY A 468 32.65 -13.14 22.08
CA GLY A 468 32.66 -12.55 23.43
C GLY A 468 33.01 -13.60 24.49
N ASP A 469 32.41 -14.79 24.37
CA ASP A 469 32.60 -15.88 25.34
C ASP A 469 33.97 -16.56 25.22
N ARG A 470 34.58 -16.57 24.03
CA ARG A 470 35.92 -17.17 23.85
C ARG A 470 37.07 -16.35 24.43
N ARG A 471 36.87 -15.05 24.71
CA ARG A 471 37.94 -14.18 25.24
C ARG A 471 37.82 -13.91 26.74
N SER A 472 36.68 -14.21 27.37
CA SER A 472 36.53 -14.20 28.82
C SER A 472 36.78 -15.56 29.48
N LEU A 473 37.12 -16.60 28.71
CA LEU A 473 37.47 -17.92 29.25
C LEU A 473 38.93 -17.95 29.76
N GLY A 474 39.18 -17.14 30.78
CA GLY A 474 40.43 -17.05 31.52
C GLY A 474 40.14 -16.77 32.98
N GLY A 475 39.72 -17.79 33.71
CA GLY A 475 39.70 -17.83 35.17
C GLY A 475 38.41 -17.39 35.85
N ALA A 476 37.56 -18.37 36.17
CA ALA A 476 36.90 -18.58 37.47
C ALA A 476 35.73 -19.54 37.27
N GLU A 477 35.88 -20.75 37.78
CA GLU A 477 34.78 -21.68 38.05
C GLU A 477 33.81 -20.99 39.02
N VAL A 478 32.59 -20.69 38.59
CA VAL A 478 31.49 -20.32 39.47
C VAL A 478 30.25 -21.07 39.00
N ASP A 479 29.93 -22.08 39.79
CA ASP A 479 28.69 -22.85 39.95
C ASP A 479 27.57 -22.70 38.91
N ASP A 480 27.31 -23.82 38.23
CA ASP A 480 26.07 -24.19 37.54
C ASP A 480 24.88 -24.19 38.53
N ALA A 481 24.33 -23.01 38.81
CA ALA A 481 23.02 -22.86 39.44
C ALA A 481 22.39 -21.52 39.04
N GLY A 482 21.86 -21.43 37.82
CA GLY A 482 21.08 -20.27 37.39
C GLY A 482 20.67 -20.30 35.93
N ASP A 483 19.36 -20.41 35.71
CA ASP A 483 18.64 -20.17 34.47
C ASP A 483 18.53 -21.35 33.48
N LEU A 484 17.83 -22.39 33.93
CA LEU A 484 16.76 -23.00 33.14
C LEU A 484 15.81 -21.89 32.65
N ARG A 485 16.15 -21.22 31.54
CA ARG A 485 15.20 -20.43 30.75
C ARG A 485 14.23 -21.39 30.08
N ILE A 486 13.21 -21.80 30.82
CA ILE A 486 11.95 -22.25 30.24
C ILE A 486 11.40 -21.04 29.48
N THR A 487 11.62 -21.01 28.17
CA THR A 487 11.01 -20.02 27.29
C THR A 487 9.51 -20.32 27.24
N ASN A 488 8.75 -19.69 28.13
CA ASN A 488 7.27 -19.68 28.17
C ASN A 488 6.63 -18.99 26.93
N ASN A 489 7.20 -19.14 25.73
CA ASN A 489 6.70 -18.49 24.52
C ASN A 489 5.68 -19.32 23.72
N GLU A 490 5.42 -20.58 24.07
CA GLU A 490 4.54 -21.45 23.25
C GLU A 490 3.06 -21.43 23.64
N ILE A 491 2.69 -20.98 24.85
CA ILE A 491 1.29 -21.01 25.32
C ILE A 491 0.54 -19.68 25.08
N ASP A 492 1.24 -18.55 24.89
CA ASP A 492 0.63 -17.20 24.93
C ASP A 492 0.25 -16.55 23.57
N LYS A 493 -0.06 -17.30 22.49
CA LYS A 493 -0.47 -16.67 21.20
C LYS A 493 -1.56 -17.40 20.41
N ILE A 494 -2.63 -17.85 21.06
CA ILE A 494 -3.86 -18.17 20.32
C ILE A 494 -4.56 -16.84 20.03
N VAL A 495 -4.75 -16.52 18.76
CA VAL A 495 -5.39 -15.29 18.30
C VAL A 495 -6.91 -15.50 18.19
N THR A 496 -7.75 -14.62 18.73
CA THR A 496 -9.21 -14.75 18.60
C THR A 496 -9.70 -13.96 17.38
N LEU A 497 -10.49 -14.57 16.50
CA LEU A 497 -11.07 -13.96 15.30
C LEU A 497 -12.59 -14.04 15.35
N TYR A 498 -13.23 -12.88 15.50
CA TYR A 498 -14.68 -12.70 15.38
C TYR A 498 -15.04 -12.27 13.97
N VAL A 499 -15.84 -13.06 13.26
CA VAL A 499 -16.38 -12.72 11.94
C VAL A 499 -17.75 -12.11 12.15
N CYS A 500 -17.94 -10.84 11.83
CA CYS A 500 -19.18 -10.09 12.02
C CYS A 500 -19.74 -9.68 10.67
N ALA A 501 -20.87 -10.27 10.29
CA ALA A 501 -21.61 -9.88 9.09
C ALA A 501 -22.91 -9.17 9.47
N THR A 502 -23.22 -8.05 8.82
CA THR A 502 -24.53 -7.39 8.89
C THR A 502 -25.38 -7.85 7.71
N MET A 503 -26.64 -8.19 7.97
CA MET A 503 -27.57 -8.70 6.96
C MET A 503 -28.89 -7.93 7.08
N TRP A 504 -29.37 -7.39 5.98
CA TRP A 504 -30.65 -6.72 5.83
C TRP A 504 -31.28 -6.93 4.44
N HIS A 505 -32.29 -7.80 4.39
CA HIS A 505 -33.12 -8.07 3.20
C HIS A 505 -32.33 -8.42 1.92
N GLU A 506 -31.21 -9.13 2.06
CA GLU A 506 -30.38 -9.59 0.94
C GLU A 506 -31.09 -10.64 0.10
N THR A 507 -30.65 -10.76 -1.16
CA THR A 507 -31.14 -11.79 -2.06
C THR A 507 -30.62 -13.18 -1.65
N GLN A 508 -31.32 -14.23 -2.11
CA GLN A 508 -30.89 -15.62 -1.91
C GLN A 508 -29.45 -15.87 -2.39
N VAL A 509 -29.03 -15.23 -3.49
CA VAL A 509 -27.70 -15.40 -4.07
C VAL A 509 -26.61 -14.76 -3.20
N GLU A 510 -26.88 -13.57 -2.67
CA GLU A 510 -25.98 -12.83 -1.77
C GLU A 510 -25.78 -13.58 -0.46
N MET A 511 -26.88 -13.95 0.21
CA MET A 511 -26.84 -14.73 1.44
C MET A 511 -26.08 -16.04 1.23
N MET A 512 -26.35 -16.75 0.13
CA MET A 512 -25.66 -17.99 -0.21
C MET A 512 -24.16 -17.80 -0.42
N GLN A 513 -23.72 -16.69 -0.99
CA GLN A 513 -22.29 -16.43 -1.23
C GLN A 513 -21.54 -16.04 0.02
N MET A 514 -22.11 -15.16 0.85
CA MET A 514 -21.54 -14.81 2.15
C MET A 514 -21.45 -16.06 3.04
N LEU A 515 -22.52 -16.85 3.12
CA LEU A 515 -22.51 -18.13 3.85
C LEU A 515 -21.46 -19.10 3.27
N LYS A 516 -21.29 -19.15 1.96
CA LYS A 516 -20.24 -19.96 1.33
C LYS A 516 -18.82 -19.48 1.70
N SER A 517 -18.59 -18.20 1.95
CA SER A 517 -17.29 -17.70 2.40
C SER A 517 -16.97 -18.12 3.84
N ILE A 518 -17.99 -18.21 4.70
CA ILE A 518 -17.84 -18.63 6.11
C ILE A 518 -17.81 -20.17 6.25
N ILE A 519 -18.74 -20.88 5.59
CA ILE A 519 -19.02 -22.30 5.81
C ILE A 519 -18.27 -23.21 4.82
N LYS A 520 -17.78 -24.35 5.30
CA LYS A 520 -17.26 -25.48 4.51
C LYS A 520 -18.35 -26.11 3.62
N TYR A 521 -18.22 -26.01 2.29
CA TYR A 521 -19.09 -26.74 1.35
C TYR A 521 -18.38 -27.97 0.77
N PHE A 522 -18.98 -29.15 0.95
CA PHE A 522 -18.54 -30.41 0.34
C PHE A 522 -19.30 -30.63 -0.97
N LEU A 523 -18.73 -30.20 -2.09
CA LEU A 523 -19.31 -30.43 -3.41
C LEU A 523 -19.10 -31.90 -3.82
N ARG A 524 -20.07 -32.78 -3.54
CA ARG A 524 -20.07 -34.18 -4.02
C ARG A 524 -20.44 -34.22 -5.51
N ARG A 525 -19.57 -33.74 -6.41
CA ARG A 525 -19.71 -34.06 -7.84
C ARG A 525 -18.99 -35.39 -8.12
N SER A 526 -19.81 -36.45 -8.18
CA SER A 526 -19.60 -37.74 -8.85
C SER A 526 -18.24 -38.45 -8.66
N LYS A 527 -18.29 -39.60 -7.98
CA LYS A 527 -17.34 -40.72 -8.12
C LYS A 527 -17.23 -41.14 -9.59
N LEU A 528 -16.43 -40.48 -10.42
CA LEU A 528 -15.94 -41.04 -11.69
C LEU A 528 -14.80 -40.26 -12.35
N THR A 529 -13.79 -39.82 -11.59
CA THR A 529 -12.44 -39.61 -12.16
C THR A 529 -11.41 -39.51 -11.04
N LEU A 530 -10.89 -40.67 -10.62
CA LEU A 530 -9.66 -40.76 -9.85
C LEU A 530 -8.51 -40.48 -10.83
N ASN A 531 -8.17 -39.19 -11.04
CA ASN A 531 -6.86 -38.69 -11.51
C ASN A 531 -7.00 -37.26 -12.06
N LYS A 532 -6.87 -36.26 -11.18
CA LYS A 532 -6.27 -34.92 -11.41
C LYS A 532 -6.62 -34.06 -10.22
N ILE A 533 -5.62 -33.84 -9.36
CA ILE A 533 -5.44 -32.69 -8.45
C ILE A 533 -6.74 -31.90 -8.27
N THR A 534 -7.64 -32.41 -7.44
CA THR A 534 -8.87 -31.70 -7.10
C THR A 534 -8.45 -30.41 -6.40
N SER A 535 -8.70 -29.28 -7.06
CA SER A 535 -8.50 -27.94 -6.50
C SER A 535 -9.10 -27.91 -5.09
N ARG A 536 -8.23 -27.89 -4.07
CA ARG A 536 -8.66 -27.81 -2.68
C ARG A 536 -9.13 -26.37 -2.46
N TYR A 537 -10.39 -26.07 -2.72
CA TYR A 537 -11.00 -24.85 -2.18
C TYR A 537 -11.04 -25.00 -0.65
N PHE A 538 -10.10 -24.35 0.05
CA PHE A 538 -10.09 -24.24 1.51
C PHE A 538 -11.05 -23.12 1.93
N ARG A 539 -11.77 -23.28 3.05
CA ARG A 539 -12.81 -22.36 3.58
C ARG A 539 -12.53 -22.06 5.06
N LEU A 540 -12.97 -20.91 5.59
CA LEU A 540 -12.55 -20.39 6.91
C LEU A 540 -12.69 -21.43 8.04
N ASP A 541 -13.88 -22.03 8.18
CA ASP A 541 -14.16 -23.07 9.18
C ASP A 541 -13.23 -24.30 9.04
N LYS A 542 -12.91 -24.69 7.80
CA LYS A 542 -11.98 -25.79 7.53
C LYS A 542 -10.53 -25.40 7.84
N GLU A 543 -10.13 -24.18 7.48
CA GLU A 543 -8.79 -23.66 7.77
C GLU A 543 -8.54 -23.59 9.27
N HIS A 544 -9.52 -23.10 10.04
CA HIS A 544 -9.53 -23.10 11.50
C HIS A 544 -9.33 -24.51 12.07
N SER A 545 -10.14 -25.48 11.61
CA SER A 545 -10.04 -26.87 12.07
C SER A 545 -8.67 -27.51 11.76
N LEU A 546 -8.06 -27.17 10.63
CA LEU A 546 -6.75 -27.68 10.23
C LEU A 546 -5.61 -27.04 11.04
N THR A 547 -5.67 -25.73 11.29
CA THR A 547 -4.71 -25.05 12.18
C THR A 547 -4.74 -25.58 13.62
N LEU A 548 -5.88 -26.11 14.06
CA LEU A 548 -6.02 -26.75 15.37
C LEU A 548 -5.58 -28.23 15.37
N THR A 549 -5.81 -28.98 14.29
CA THR A 549 -5.57 -30.44 14.25
C THR A 549 -4.18 -30.84 13.76
N GLU A 550 -3.59 -30.12 12.80
CA GLU A 550 -2.25 -30.42 12.30
C GLU A 550 -1.20 -29.63 13.08
N ARG A 551 -0.22 -30.30 13.71
CA ARG A 551 1.06 -29.69 14.13
C ARG A 551 1.92 -29.32 12.91
N ARG A 552 1.36 -28.61 11.92
CA ARG A 552 2.18 -28.02 10.85
C ARG A 552 2.95 -26.86 11.45
N ARG A 553 4.28 -26.96 11.29
CA ARG A 553 5.37 -25.95 11.41
C ARG A 553 5.17 -24.83 12.46
N SER A 554 6.21 -24.60 13.27
CA SER A 554 6.27 -23.59 14.35
C SER A 554 5.86 -22.14 14.00
N ASP A 555 5.59 -21.81 12.74
CA ASP A 555 5.28 -20.45 12.27
C ASP A 555 3.80 -20.20 11.90
N ASP A 556 2.93 -21.22 11.86
CA ASP A 556 1.51 -20.99 11.51
C ASP A 556 0.72 -20.44 12.72
N ILE A 557 -0.02 -19.34 12.49
CA ILE A 557 -0.83 -18.67 13.53
C ILE A 557 -2.00 -19.58 13.92
N LYS A 558 -2.03 -20.01 15.18
CA LYS A 558 -3.20 -20.65 15.77
C LYS A 558 -4.23 -19.56 16.08
N TYR A 559 -5.44 -19.70 15.56
CA TYR A 559 -6.53 -18.78 15.86
C TYR A 559 -7.79 -19.53 16.29
N ARG A 560 -8.63 -18.87 17.09
CA ARG A 560 -9.99 -19.30 17.46
C ARG A 560 -10.98 -18.53 16.61
N LEU A 561 -11.86 -19.22 15.90
CA LEU A 561 -12.88 -18.60 15.05
C LEU A 561 -14.26 -18.62 15.72
N GLU A 562 -14.96 -17.49 15.72
CA GLU A 562 -16.38 -17.38 16.06
C GLU A 562 -17.06 -16.47 15.02
N ALA A 563 -18.22 -16.89 14.51
CA ALA A 563 -18.95 -16.14 13.49
C ALA A 563 -20.28 -15.61 14.05
N HIS A 564 -20.57 -14.35 13.75
CA HIS A 564 -21.73 -13.59 14.17
C HIS A 564 -22.38 -12.95 12.95
N ILE A 565 -23.65 -13.24 12.71
CA ILE A 565 -24.47 -12.62 11.66
C ILE A 565 -25.56 -11.82 12.37
N PHE A 566 -25.64 -10.52 12.09
CA PHE A 566 -26.64 -9.62 12.64
C PHE A 566 -27.71 -9.39 11.58
N PHE A 567 -28.89 -9.98 11.77
CA PHE A 567 -30.03 -9.84 10.88
C PHE A 567 -30.87 -8.65 11.35
N ASP A 568 -30.76 -7.54 10.64
CA ASP A 568 -31.54 -6.34 10.88
C ASP A 568 -32.97 -6.51 10.34
N ASP A 569 -33.94 -5.92 11.04
CA ASP A 569 -35.37 -5.97 10.67
C ASP A 569 -35.91 -7.41 10.49
N ALA A 570 -35.54 -8.31 11.40
CA ALA A 570 -35.86 -9.73 11.25
C ALA A 570 -37.34 -10.07 11.52
N TRP A 571 -38.16 -9.11 11.97
CA TRP A 571 -39.48 -9.36 12.54
C TRP A 571 -40.61 -8.64 11.78
N GLU A 572 -41.69 -9.36 11.53
CA GLU A 572 -42.96 -8.85 11.01
C GLU A 572 -44.07 -9.08 12.06
N ASP A 573 -44.84 -8.03 12.35
CA ASP A 573 -46.01 -8.14 13.23
C ASP A 573 -47.21 -8.62 12.42
N GLN A 574 -47.62 -9.88 12.61
CA GLN A 574 -48.81 -10.45 11.98
C GLN A 574 -50.01 -10.35 12.94
N MET A 575 -51.18 -9.94 12.44
CA MET A 575 -52.40 -9.80 13.26
C MET A 575 -52.84 -11.10 13.93
N GLU A 576 -52.58 -12.26 13.31
CA GLU A 576 -53.07 -13.57 13.76
C GLU A 576 -52.05 -14.36 14.59
N CYS A 577 -50.77 -14.34 14.20
CA CYS A 577 -49.70 -15.17 14.79
C CYS A 577 -48.83 -14.43 15.81
N GLY A 578 -49.06 -13.13 16.02
CA GLY A 578 -48.16 -12.26 16.76
C GLY A 578 -46.89 -11.96 15.97
N ARG A 579 -45.79 -11.70 16.68
CA ARG A 579 -44.49 -11.39 16.08
C ARG A 579 -43.88 -12.63 15.45
N ALA A 580 -43.66 -12.62 14.13
CA ALA A 580 -43.06 -13.71 13.38
C ALA A 580 -41.80 -13.22 12.63
N PRO A 581 -40.82 -14.09 12.32
CA PRO A 581 -39.69 -13.71 11.51
C PRO A 581 -40.08 -13.49 10.04
N ASN A 582 -39.38 -12.58 9.37
CA ASN A 582 -39.62 -12.24 7.97
C ASN A 582 -39.26 -13.39 6.99
N ALA A 583 -39.74 -13.28 5.74
CA ALA A 583 -39.47 -14.27 4.69
C ALA A 583 -37.97 -14.39 4.32
N PHE A 584 -37.18 -13.35 4.57
CA PHE A 584 -35.74 -13.36 4.34
C PHE A 584 -35.02 -14.29 5.31
N LEU A 585 -35.43 -14.30 6.59
CA LEU A 585 -34.89 -15.25 7.57
C LEU A 585 -35.24 -16.69 7.19
N GLN A 586 -36.45 -16.94 6.71
CA GLN A 586 -36.84 -18.26 6.22
C GLN A 586 -35.91 -18.70 5.06
N THR A 587 -35.67 -17.81 4.10
CA THR A 587 -34.73 -18.06 2.99
C THR A 587 -33.32 -18.34 3.50
N PHE A 588 -32.81 -17.50 4.40
CA PHE A 588 -31.50 -17.67 5.04
C PHE A 588 -31.37 -19.02 5.75
N PHE A 589 -32.38 -19.41 6.53
CA PHE A 589 -32.40 -20.66 7.27
C PHE A 589 -32.39 -21.88 6.33
N HIS A 590 -33.17 -21.83 5.24
CA HIS A 590 -33.14 -22.88 4.22
C HIS A 590 -31.76 -23.01 3.55
N LEU A 591 -31.11 -21.89 3.22
CA LEU A 591 -29.74 -21.91 2.65
C LEU A 591 -28.71 -22.44 3.65
N LEU A 592 -28.84 -22.08 4.93
CA LEU A 592 -27.97 -22.58 5.99
C LEU A 592 -28.11 -24.09 6.17
N LEU A 593 -29.35 -24.61 6.14
CA LEU A 593 -29.61 -26.05 6.13
C LEU A 593 -29.02 -26.72 4.89
N GLU A 594 -29.23 -26.16 3.69
CA GLU A 594 -28.68 -26.69 2.45
C GLU A 594 -27.13 -26.80 2.49
N LEU A 595 -26.46 -25.81 3.07
CA LEU A 595 -25.00 -25.77 3.15
C LEU A 595 -24.39 -26.65 4.24
N THR A 596 -25.13 -26.90 5.33
CA THR A 596 -24.65 -27.70 6.47
C THR A 596 -24.98 -29.19 6.34
N GLN A 597 -26.02 -29.55 5.57
CA GLN A 597 -26.47 -30.93 5.41
C GLN A 597 -25.57 -31.77 4.48
N ASN A 598 -25.13 -32.93 5.00
CA ASN A 598 -24.48 -33.98 4.21
C ASN A 598 -25.51 -34.98 3.65
N GLY A 599 -26.54 -34.54 2.91
CA GLY A 599 -27.41 -35.40 2.09
C GLY A 599 -28.18 -36.58 2.71
N SER A 600 -28.02 -36.90 4.01
CA SER A 600 -28.81 -37.91 4.73
C SER A 600 -28.59 -37.77 6.24
N THR A 601 -29.43 -37.02 6.93
CA THR A 601 -29.39 -36.95 8.41
C THR A 601 -30.78 -36.70 8.97
N ASP A 602 -31.17 -37.54 9.94
CA ASP A 602 -32.43 -37.48 10.68
C ASP A 602 -32.66 -36.10 11.33
N GLU A 603 -33.92 -35.71 11.50
CA GLU A 603 -34.34 -34.52 12.29
C GLU A 603 -33.63 -34.42 13.65
N LYS A 604 -33.26 -35.56 14.24
CA LYS A 604 -32.51 -35.65 15.51
C LYS A 604 -31.12 -35.01 15.46
N SER A 605 -30.43 -34.99 14.31
CA SER A 605 -29.11 -34.33 14.23
C SER A 605 -29.25 -32.81 14.17
N ILE A 606 -30.28 -32.30 13.47
CA ILE A 606 -30.55 -30.87 13.33
C ILE A 606 -30.86 -30.26 14.69
N ALA A 607 -31.69 -30.94 15.50
CA ALA A 607 -31.99 -30.51 16.87
C ALA A 607 -30.73 -30.41 17.76
N LYS A 608 -29.71 -31.23 17.50
CA LYS A 608 -28.46 -31.24 18.28
C LYS A 608 -27.50 -30.13 17.87
N ASP A 609 -27.50 -29.73 16.61
CA ASP A 609 -26.55 -28.78 16.04
C ASP A 609 -27.10 -27.34 15.97
N SER A 610 -28.41 -27.14 16.13
CA SER A 610 -29.06 -25.82 16.11
C SER A 610 -29.88 -25.56 17.37
N VAL A 611 -29.66 -24.39 17.98
CA VAL A 611 -30.30 -23.95 19.23
C VAL A 611 -30.93 -22.57 19.02
N LEU A 612 -32.22 -22.45 19.27
CA LEU A 612 -32.95 -21.18 19.33
C LEU A 612 -32.93 -20.65 20.76
N VAL A 613 -32.53 -19.39 20.91
CA VAL A 613 -32.46 -18.69 22.19
C VAL A 613 -33.26 -17.40 22.08
N ASN A 614 -34.22 -17.22 22.98
CA ASN A 614 -34.91 -15.94 23.11
C ASN A 614 -34.00 -14.93 23.82
N THR A 615 -33.96 -13.69 23.35
CA THR A 615 -33.04 -12.65 23.87
C THR A 615 -33.76 -11.33 24.09
N ALA A 616 -33.18 -10.41 24.86
CA ALA A 616 -33.78 -9.10 25.13
C ALA A 616 -34.02 -8.23 23.87
N TYR A 617 -33.18 -8.38 22.84
CA TYR A 617 -33.25 -7.63 21.58
C TYR A 617 -34.07 -8.31 20.47
N GLY A 618 -34.66 -9.48 20.74
CA GLY A 618 -35.34 -10.32 19.75
C GLY A 618 -34.99 -11.79 19.97
N GLY A 619 -34.22 -12.38 19.06
CA GLY A 619 -33.94 -13.82 19.04
C GLY A 619 -32.51 -14.11 18.63
N ARG A 620 -32.03 -15.32 18.93
CA ARG A 620 -30.70 -15.79 18.54
C ARG A 620 -30.77 -17.24 18.10
N LEU A 621 -30.33 -17.52 16.88
CA LEU A 621 -30.12 -18.86 16.38
C LEU A 621 -28.62 -19.20 16.49
N VAL A 622 -28.27 -20.22 17.26
CA VAL A 622 -26.90 -20.70 17.41
C VAL A 622 -26.77 -22.00 16.65
N VAL A 623 -25.88 -22.04 15.65
CA VAL A 623 -25.63 -23.23 14.83
C VAL A 623 -24.18 -23.66 14.99
N ARG A 624 -23.99 -24.94 15.30
CA ARG A 624 -22.66 -25.56 15.27
C ARG A 624 -22.32 -25.96 13.85
N LEU A 625 -21.30 -25.34 13.27
CA LEU A 625 -20.83 -25.66 11.93
C LEU A 625 -20.10 -27.02 11.90
N PRO A 626 -19.99 -27.67 10.72
CA PRO A 626 -19.41 -29.00 10.60
C PRO A 626 -17.97 -29.15 11.11
N ALA A 627 -17.16 -28.08 11.16
CA ALA A 627 -15.81 -28.15 11.72
C ALA A 627 -15.72 -27.76 13.21
N GLY A 628 -16.86 -27.55 13.87
CA GLY A 628 -16.96 -27.27 15.30
C GLY A 628 -17.04 -25.79 15.67
N THR A 629 -16.86 -24.88 14.71
CA THR A 629 -17.04 -23.43 14.90
C THR A 629 -18.49 -23.10 15.21
N LEU A 630 -18.72 -22.12 16.09
CA LEU A 630 -20.05 -21.63 16.44
C LEU A 630 -20.42 -20.45 15.54
N LEU A 631 -21.61 -20.54 14.94
CA LEU A 631 -22.27 -19.47 14.20
C LEU A 631 -23.43 -18.93 15.04
N PHE A 632 -23.37 -17.65 15.39
CA PHE A 632 -24.42 -16.93 16.10
C PHE A 632 -25.16 -16.04 15.12
N VAL A 633 -26.44 -16.32 14.90
CA VAL A 633 -27.33 -15.49 14.08
C VAL A 633 -28.23 -14.70 15.03
N HIS A 634 -28.00 -13.40 15.10
CA HIS A 634 -28.73 -12.47 15.96
C HIS A 634 -29.90 -11.88 15.19
N LEU A 635 -31.14 -12.13 15.64
CA LEU A 635 -32.39 -11.66 15.04
C LEU A 635 -32.85 -10.40 15.75
N LYS A 636 -32.81 -9.27 15.06
CA LYS A 636 -32.89 -7.94 15.67
C LYS A 636 -34.18 -7.20 15.32
N ASP A 637 -34.69 -6.44 16.27
CA ASP A 637 -35.69 -5.39 16.03
C ASP A 637 -35.10 -4.17 15.28
N LYS A 638 -35.94 -3.45 14.53
CA LYS A 638 -35.58 -2.35 13.61
C LYS A 638 -34.57 -1.31 14.13
N GLN A 639 -34.45 -1.09 15.45
CA GLN A 639 -33.81 0.11 16.02
C GLN A 639 -32.60 -0.12 16.94
N LEU A 640 -32.06 -1.34 17.08
CA LEU A 640 -31.02 -1.66 18.09
C LEU A 640 -29.59 -1.85 17.50
N VAL A 641 -28.68 -0.88 17.46
CA VAL A 641 -27.32 -1.06 16.86
C VAL A 641 -26.31 -1.66 17.87
N MET A 642 -25.77 -2.86 17.62
CA MET A 642 -25.42 -3.75 18.75
C MET A 642 -24.00 -4.35 18.82
N TYR A 643 -23.40 -4.77 17.70
CA TYR A 643 -22.43 -5.89 17.77
C TYR A 643 -21.12 -5.60 18.53
N LEU A 644 -20.63 -4.36 18.45
CA LEU A 644 -19.31 -3.99 18.95
C LEU A 644 -19.23 -4.04 20.49
N TYR A 645 -20.27 -3.56 21.19
CA TYR A 645 -20.35 -3.65 22.66
C TYR A 645 -20.50 -5.08 23.16
N TYR A 646 -21.20 -5.94 22.43
CA TYR A 646 -21.33 -7.34 22.83
C TYR A 646 -20.00 -8.07 22.81
N LEU A 647 -19.28 -7.95 21.69
CA LEU A 647 -18.01 -8.66 21.51
C LEU A 647 -16.89 -8.05 22.35
N LEU A 648 -16.85 -6.72 22.49
CA LEU A 648 -15.79 -6.07 23.27
C LEU A 648 -16.15 -5.92 24.75
N GLY A 649 -17.36 -5.45 25.04
CA GLY A 649 -17.86 -5.25 26.40
C GLY A 649 -18.11 -6.56 27.14
N HIS A 650 -19.06 -7.37 26.69
CA HIS A 650 -19.42 -8.58 27.44
C HIS A 650 -18.32 -9.65 27.43
N ARG A 651 -17.74 -9.95 26.26
CA ARG A 651 -16.78 -11.08 26.16
C ARG A 651 -15.41 -10.77 26.76
N ILE A 652 -14.95 -9.53 26.68
CA ILE A 652 -13.60 -9.15 27.13
C ILE A 652 -13.67 -8.26 28.39
N MET A 653 -14.46 -7.18 28.39
CA MET A 653 -14.50 -6.26 29.55
C MET A 653 -15.16 -6.85 30.80
N ASP A 654 -16.22 -7.66 30.66
CA ASP A 654 -16.92 -8.28 31.80
C ASP A 654 -16.31 -9.62 32.22
N SER A 655 -15.20 -10.04 31.58
CA SER A 655 -14.46 -11.24 31.96
C SER A 655 -13.82 -11.10 33.35
N HIS A 656 -13.64 -12.21 34.06
CA HIS A 656 -13.01 -12.25 35.39
C HIS A 656 -11.48 -12.10 35.37
N MET A 657 -10.91 -11.69 34.23
CA MET A 657 -9.46 -11.57 34.01
C MET A 657 -8.88 -10.29 34.64
N SER A 658 -7.57 -10.30 34.92
CA SER A 658 -6.80 -9.13 35.36
C SER A 658 -6.78 -8.03 34.27
N VAL A 659 -6.41 -6.81 34.64
CA VAL A 659 -6.41 -5.67 33.70
C VAL A 659 -5.37 -5.88 32.59
N GLU A 660 -4.20 -6.40 32.96
CA GLU A 660 -3.13 -6.74 32.03
C GLU A 660 -3.56 -7.86 31.07
N ASP A 661 -4.23 -8.90 31.58
CA ASP A 661 -4.69 -10.03 30.76
C ASP A 661 -5.80 -9.60 29.79
N ARG A 662 -6.70 -8.69 30.19
CA ARG A 662 -7.70 -8.12 29.28
C ARG A 662 -7.08 -7.36 28.12
N GLN A 663 -5.98 -6.63 28.37
CA GLN A 663 -5.25 -5.94 27.31
C GLN A 663 -4.58 -6.94 26.36
N ILE A 664 -3.97 -8.00 26.91
CA ILE A 664 -3.37 -9.07 26.09
C ILE A 664 -4.44 -9.72 25.22
N GLU A 665 -5.62 -10.05 25.78
CA GLU A 665 -6.74 -10.61 25.03
C GLU A 665 -7.28 -9.61 23.97
N ALA A 666 -7.37 -8.33 24.29
CA ALA A 666 -7.79 -7.30 23.35
C ALA A 666 -6.76 -7.09 22.21
N ASP A 667 -5.47 -7.28 22.47
CA ASP A 667 -4.41 -7.21 21.47
C ASP A 667 -4.34 -8.47 20.60
N SER A 668 -4.74 -9.62 21.14
CA SER A 668 -4.84 -10.91 20.42
C SER A 668 -6.20 -11.13 19.76
N THR A 669 -7.18 -10.25 19.98
CA THR A 669 -8.53 -10.35 19.40
C THR A 669 -8.70 -9.43 18.19
N TYR A 670 -9.27 -9.98 17.12
CA TYR A 670 -9.57 -9.28 15.89
C TYR A 670 -11.03 -9.46 15.48
N ILE A 671 -11.63 -8.41 14.93
CA ILE A 671 -13.01 -8.36 14.45
C ILE A 671 -12.99 -8.13 12.94
N LEU A 672 -13.43 -9.11 12.17
CA LEU A 672 -13.63 -9.00 10.72
C LEU A 672 -15.05 -8.48 10.47
N ALA A 673 -15.17 -7.24 9.99
CA ALA A 673 -16.44 -6.66 9.54
C ALA A 673 -16.68 -7.00 8.06
N ILE A 674 -17.89 -7.49 7.77
CA ILE A 674 -18.35 -7.93 6.46
C ILE A 674 -19.78 -7.43 6.21
N ASP A 675 -20.08 -7.03 4.98
CA ASP A 675 -21.46 -6.74 4.55
C ASP A 675 -22.15 -8.01 4.04
N GLY A 676 -23.47 -8.11 4.18
CA GLY A 676 -24.26 -9.27 3.75
C GLY A 676 -24.16 -9.58 2.25
N ASP A 677 -23.79 -8.57 1.46
CA ASP A 677 -23.58 -8.63 0.02
C ASP A 677 -22.13 -8.98 -0.40
N SER A 678 -21.30 -9.35 0.56
CA SER A 678 -19.86 -9.52 0.33
C SER A 678 -19.44 -10.99 0.32
N LYS A 679 -18.44 -11.26 -0.53
CA LYS A 679 -17.86 -12.58 -0.75
C LYS A 679 -16.34 -12.47 -0.66
N PHE A 680 -15.72 -13.37 0.08
CA PHE A 680 -14.27 -13.37 0.24
C PHE A 680 -13.71 -14.79 0.33
N GLU A 681 -12.40 -14.92 0.12
CA GLU A 681 -11.68 -16.16 0.32
C GLU A 681 -11.01 -16.18 1.71
N PRO A 682 -10.89 -17.35 2.37
CA PRO A 682 -10.26 -17.45 3.68
C PRO A 682 -8.79 -17.02 3.67
N SER A 683 -8.10 -17.29 2.56
CA SER A 683 -6.71 -16.86 2.39
C SER A 683 -6.59 -15.34 2.48
N ALA A 684 -7.61 -14.58 2.04
CA ALA A 684 -7.66 -13.14 2.19
C ALA A 684 -7.72 -12.73 3.68
N VAL A 685 -8.55 -13.42 4.47
CA VAL A 685 -8.64 -13.19 5.92
C VAL A 685 -7.33 -13.52 6.63
N MET A 686 -6.69 -14.64 6.28
CA MET A 686 -5.41 -15.03 6.87
C MET A 686 -4.29 -14.05 6.51
N LYS A 687 -4.31 -13.47 5.30
CA LYS A 687 -3.37 -12.42 4.89
C LYS A 687 -3.56 -11.15 5.74
N LEU A 688 -4.80 -10.75 6.02
CA LEU A 688 -5.09 -9.63 6.93
C LEU A 688 -4.64 -9.93 8.37
N LEU A 689 -4.97 -11.13 8.88
CA LEU A 689 -4.64 -11.54 10.23
C LEU A 689 -3.12 -11.58 10.47
N ARG A 690 -2.36 -12.16 9.53
CA ARG A 690 -0.89 -12.14 9.58
C ARG A 690 -0.34 -10.72 9.58
N LEU A 691 -0.86 -9.84 8.73
CA LEU A 691 -0.42 -8.45 8.67
C LEU A 691 -0.61 -7.74 10.01
N MET A 692 -1.77 -7.92 10.64
CA MET A 692 -2.08 -7.29 11.92
C MET A 692 -1.31 -7.92 13.09
N ASN A 693 -1.08 -9.24 13.07
CA ASN A 693 -0.31 -9.94 14.10
C ASN A 693 1.18 -9.57 14.09
N VAL A 694 1.74 -9.25 12.91
CA VAL A 694 3.14 -8.80 12.79
C VAL A 694 3.32 -7.36 13.24
N LYS A 695 2.33 -6.48 13.03
CA LYS A 695 2.44 -5.03 13.28
C LYS A 695 1.42 -4.55 14.31
N ASN A 696 1.89 -4.28 15.52
CA ASN A 696 1.04 -3.86 16.64
C ASN A 696 0.45 -2.45 16.51
N GLU A 697 1.04 -1.57 15.69
CA GLU A 697 0.51 -0.22 15.43
C GLU A 697 -0.74 -0.18 14.51
N ILE A 698 -1.07 -1.30 13.87
CA ILE A 698 -2.22 -1.38 12.96
C ILE A 698 -3.49 -1.58 13.78
N GLY A 699 -4.37 -0.58 13.75
CA GLY A 699 -5.71 -0.68 14.32
C GLY A 699 -6.71 -1.33 13.37
N CYS A 700 -6.50 -1.20 12.05
CA CYS A 700 -7.35 -1.79 11.03
C CYS A 700 -6.56 -2.15 9.77
N ALA A 701 -6.85 -3.30 9.16
CA ALA A 701 -6.37 -3.68 7.85
C ALA A 701 -7.54 -3.99 6.92
N CYS A 702 -7.54 -3.42 5.72
CA CYS A 702 -8.58 -3.64 4.72
C CYS A 702 -8.05 -4.34 3.47
N GLY A 703 -8.90 -5.16 2.86
CA GLY A 703 -8.59 -5.81 1.59
C GLY A 703 -8.89 -4.93 0.38
N ARG A 704 -8.63 -5.51 -0.79
CA ARG A 704 -9.02 -5.03 -2.10
C ARG A 704 -10.42 -5.52 -2.44
N ILE A 705 -11.26 -4.63 -2.96
CA ILE A 705 -12.68 -4.90 -3.20
C ILE A 705 -12.95 -4.90 -4.71
N HIS A 706 -13.67 -5.91 -5.17
CA HIS A 706 -14.05 -6.10 -6.57
C HIS A 706 -15.59 -6.05 -6.71
N PRO A 707 -16.15 -5.07 -7.43
CA PRO A 707 -17.59 -5.01 -7.61
C PRO A 707 -18.07 -6.09 -8.59
N ILE A 708 -19.10 -6.82 -8.19
CA ILE A 708 -19.79 -7.83 -8.99
C ILE A 708 -21.25 -7.43 -9.23
N GLY A 709 -21.83 -7.94 -10.31
CA GLY A 709 -23.19 -7.61 -10.77
C GLY A 709 -23.28 -7.54 -12.29
N GLU A 710 -24.48 -7.29 -12.79
CA GLU A 710 -24.83 -7.16 -14.20
C GLU A 710 -25.17 -5.71 -14.60
N GLY A 711 -25.03 -5.41 -15.90
CA GLY A 711 -25.39 -4.11 -16.46
C GLY A 711 -24.26 -3.07 -16.58
N MET A 712 -24.56 -1.96 -17.26
CA MET A 712 -23.59 -0.91 -17.59
C MET A 712 -23.07 -0.15 -16.36
N MET A 713 -23.89 -0.04 -15.30
CA MET A 713 -23.48 0.66 -14.07
C MET A 713 -22.36 -0.09 -13.35
N ILE A 714 -22.38 -1.42 -13.39
CA ILE A 714 -21.31 -2.25 -12.83
C ILE A 714 -20.01 -2.07 -13.60
N TRP A 715 -20.06 -1.87 -14.92
CA TRP A 715 -18.85 -1.63 -15.72
C TRP A 715 -18.19 -0.31 -15.30
N TYR A 716 -18.97 0.76 -15.13
CA TYR A 716 -18.48 2.02 -14.57
C TYR A 716 -17.80 1.79 -13.21
N GLN A 717 -18.47 1.07 -12.29
CA GLN A 717 -17.95 0.83 -10.94
C GLN A 717 -16.72 -0.07 -10.92
N LYS A 718 -16.62 -1.07 -11.80
CA LYS A 718 -15.42 -1.91 -11.95
C LYS A 718 -14.18 -1.10 -12.27
N PHE A 719 -14.29 -0.15 -13.21
CA PHE A 719 -13.18 0.74 -13.52
C PHE A 719 -12.90 1.72 -12.38
N GLU A 720 -13.94 2.29 -11.77
CA GLU A 720 -13.81 3.24 -10.65
C GLU A 720 -13.10 2.62 -9.43
N TYR A 721 -13.50 1.41 -9.02
CA TYR A 721 -12.86 0.68 -7.94
C TYR A 721 -11.42 0.33 -8.30
N ALA A 722 -11.17 -0.09 -9.55
CA ALA A 722 -9.83 -0.40 -10.03
C ALA A 722 -8.90 0.84 -9.93
N ILE A 723 -9.29 2.00 -10.48
CA ILE A 723 -8.45 3.21 -10.40
C ILE A 723 -8.29 3.70 -8.95
N SER A 724 -9.31 3.55 -8.10
CA SER A 724 -9.24 3.91 -6.68
C SER A 724 -8.22 3.03 -5.96
N HIS A 725 -8.20 1.72 -6.24
CA HIS A 725 -7.22 0.79 -5.66
C HIS A 725 -5.81 0.97 -6.26
N TRP A 726 -5.70 1.21 -7.57
CA TRP A 726 -4.42 1.37 -8.27
C TRP A 726 -3.71 2.66 -7.85
N PHE A 727 -4.44 3.78 -7.80
CA PHE A 727 -3.85 5.10 -7.55
C PHE A 727 -4.11 5.59 -6.15
N GLN A 728 -5.38 5.80 -5.78
CA GLN A 728 -5.72 6.50 -4.53
C GLN A 728 -5.28 5.71 -3.29
N LYS A 729 -5.82 4.50 -3.06
CA LYS A 729 -5.49 3.69 -1.88
C LYS A 729 -4.01 3.33 -1.82
N ALA A 730 -3.40 3.01 -2.96
CA ALA A 730 -1.97 2.72 -3.03
C ALA A 730 -1.11 3.94 -2.61
N THR A 731 -1.46 5.13 -3.08
CA THR A 731 -0.76 6.37 -2.74
C THR A 731 -0.95 6.74 -1.27
N GLU A 732 -2.16 6.63 -0.76
CA GLU A 732 -2.48 6.87 0.65
C GLU A 732 -1.71 5.90 1.56
N HIS A 733 -1.65 4.62 1.20
CA HIS A 733 -0.91 3.60 1.94
C HIS A 733 0.60 3.90 2.01
N VAL A 734 1.19 4.38 0.91
CA VAL A 734 2.63 4.66 0.81
C VAL A 734 3.01 5.97 1.50
N PHE A 735 2.27 7.06 1.26
CA PHE A 735 2.59 8.37 1.83
C PHE A 735 2.16 8.54 3.29
N GLY A 736 1.27 7.67 3.78
CA GLY A 736 0.91 7.61 5.20
C GLY A 736 0.05 6.41 5.53
N CYS A 737 -1.26 6.61 5.51
CA CYS A 737 -2.26 5.59 5.80
C CYS A 737 -3.55 5.85 5.03
N VAL A 738 -4.30 4.77 4.82
CA VAL A 738 -5.61 4.84 4.17
C VAL A 738 -6.56 5.65 5.05
N LEU A 739 -7.36 6.53 4.45
CA LEU A 739 -8.29 7.36 5.21
C LEU A 739 -9.56 6.62 5.65
N CYS A 740 -9.92 5.55 4.94
CA CYS A 740 -11.15 4.79 5.16
C CYS A 740 -10.94 3.30 4.91
N ALA A 741 -11.29 2.49 5.90
CA ALA A 741 -11.53 1.07 5.75
C ALA A 741 -12.98 0.87 5.23
N PRO A 742 -13.21 0.10 4.15
CA PRO A 742 -14.55 -0.19 3.65
C PRO A 742 -15.29 -1.19 4.56
N GLY A 743 -16.60 -1.01 4.78
CA GLY A 743 -17.43 -1.91 5.61
C GLY A 743 -17.43 -3.36 5.14
N CYS A 744 -17.58 -3.58 3.83
CA CYS A 744 -17.64 -4.91 3.21
C CYS A 744 -16.54 -5.91 3.56
N PHE A 745 -15.29 -5.47 3.81
CA PHE A 745 -14.19 -6.38 4.14
C PHE A 745 -13.02 -5.67 4.84
N SER A 746 -13.12 -5.56 6.17
CA SER A 746 -12.11 -4.92 7.01
C SER A 746 -11.89 -5.66 8.33
N LEU A 747 -10.62 -5.87 8.70
CA LEU A 747 -10.22 -6.50 9.96
C LEU A 747 -9.77 -5.42 10.96
N PHE A 748 -10.40 -5.38 12.13
CA PHE A 748 -10.14 -4.42 13.20
C PHE A 748 -9.50 -5.12 14.40
N ARG A 749 -8.59 -4.43 15.08
CA ARG A 749 -8.02 -4.90 16.35
C ARG A 749 -8.95 -4.50 17.49
N ALA A 750 -9.30 -5.45 18.37
CA ALA A 750 -10.20 -5.17 19.50
C ALA A 750 -9.64 -4.06 20.41
N SER A 751 -8.34 -4.09 20.75
CA SER A 751 -7.74 -3.04 21.58
C SER A 751 -7.76 -1.64 20.95
N ALA A 752 -7.78 -1.53 19.62
CA ALA A 752 -7.88 -0.25 18.93
C ALA A 752 -9.31 0.30 18.94
N LEU A 753 -10.30 -0.59 18.87
CA LEU A 753 -11.72 -0.24 18.98
C LEU A 753 -12.08 0.12 20.42
N MET A 754 -11.53 -0.59 21.40
CA MET A 754 -11.75 -0.37 22.83
C MET A 754 -11.13 0.92 23.39
N ASP A 755 -10.38 1.68 22.59
CA ASP A 755 -9.86 2.96 23.04
C ASP A 755 -11.01 3.91 23.39
N ASP A 756 -10.95 4.53 24.58
CA ASP A 756 -11.95 5.46 25.12
C ASP A 756 -12.35 6.53 24.08
N ASN A 757 -11.37 7.10 23.40
CA ASN A 757 -11.62 8.17 22.43
C ASN A 757 -12.26 7.68 21.12
N VAL A 758 -12.27 6.36 20.88
CA VAL A 758 -12.84 5.73 19.70
C VAL A 758 -14.24 5.24 20.02
N MET A 759 -14.38 4.28 20.96
CA MET A 759 -15.67 3.67 21.26
C MET A 759 -16.71 4.69 21.72
N HIS A 760 -16.36 5.55 22.69
CA HIS A 760 -17.28 6.56 23.23
C HIS A 760 -17.77 7.52 22.15
N LYS A 761 -16.87 8.01 21.29
CA LYS A 761 -17.23 8.95 20.22
C LYS A 761 -17.98 8.30 19.07
N TYR A 762 -17.73 7.02 18.84
CA TYR A 762 -18.45 6.27 17.82
C TYR A 762 -19.93 6.07 18.19
N THR A 763 -20.24 6.09 19.50
CA THR A 763 -21.57 5.81 20.04
C THR A 763 -22.31 7.06 20.51
N GLU A 764 -21.68 8.23 20.40
CA GLU A 764 -22.33 9.53 20.64
C GLU A 764 -23.50 9.73 19.67
N THR A 765 -24.65 10.13 20.22
CA THR A 765 -25.82 10.46 19.42
C THR A 765 -25.60 11.75 18.62
N ALA A 766 -26.20 11.82 17.43
CA ALA A 766 -26.06 12.98 16.56
C ALA A 766 -26.85 14.19 17.12
N CYS A 767 -26.16 15.05 17.87
CA CYS A 767 -26.77 16.29 18.39
C CYS A 767 -26.72 17.47 17.41
N GLU A 768 -25.74 17.50 16.51
CA GLU A 768 -25.55 18.59 15.56
C GLU A 768 -25.90 18.15 14.14
N PRO A 769 -26.36 19.06 13.26
CA PRO A 769 -26.65 18.74 11.85
C PRO A 769 -25.49 18.07 11.11
N ARG A 770 -24.26 18.43 11.46
CA ARG A 770 -23.05 17.84 10.89
C ARG A 770 -22.86 16.40 11.35
N HIS A 771 -23.26 16.06 12.58
CA HIS A 771 -23.12 14.72 13.14
C HIS A 771 -23.97 13.72 12.36
N PHE A 772 -25.19 14.06 11.94
CA PHE A 772 -26.00 13.17 11.09
C PHE A 772 -25.30 12.80 9.78
N VAL A 773 -24.57 13.73 9.17
CA VAL A 773 -23.81 13.49 7.92
C VAL A 773 -22.51 12.72 8.17
N GLN A 774 -21.91 12.92 9.33
CA GLN A 774 -20.61 12.35 9.66
C GLN A 774 -20.72 10.96 10.27
N TYR A 775 -21.64 10.77 11.23
CA TYR A 775 -21.81 9.58 12.05
C TYR A 775 -22.77 8.60 11.37
N ASP A 776 -23.95 9.06 10.93
CA ASP A 776 -25.01 8.16 10.43
C ASP A 776 -24.88 7.83 8.93
N GLN A 777 -24.39 8.77 8.11
CA GLN A 777 -24.22 8.56 6.68
C GLN A 777 -22.92 7.82 6.32
N GLY A 778 -21.99 7.59 7.24
CA GLY A 778 -20.80 6.78 6.93
C GLY A 778 -20.04 6.41 8.18
N GLU A 779 -20.66 5.52 8.93
CA GLU A 779 -20.16 4.83 10.11
C GLU A 779 -18.74 4.27 9.89
N ASP A 780 -18.47 3.64 8.75
CA ASP A 780 -17.15 3.10 8.41
C ASP A 780 -16.07 4.19 8.33
N ARG A 781 -16.43 5.32 7.71
CA ARG A 781 -15.55 6.49 7.57
C ARG A 781 -15.36 7.19 8.90
N TRP A 782 -16.40 7.27 9.70
CA TRP A 782 -16.33 7.84 11.03
C TRP A 782 -15.41 7.03 11.94
N LEU A 783 -15.63 5.72 12.01
CA LEU A 783 -14.79 4.79 12.76
C LEU A 783 -13.33 4.85 12.31
N SER A 784 -13.09 4.87 10.99
CA SER A 784 -11.75 5.06 10.42
C SER A 784 -11.12 6.38 10.88
N THR A 785 -11.88 7.47 10.84
CA THR A 785 -11.41 8.81 11.25
C THR A 785 -11.02 8.85 12.73
N LEU A 786 -11.81 8.20 13.59
CA LEU A 786 -11.52 8.08 15.02
C LEU A 786 -10.22 7.30 15.29
N LEU A 787 -10.04 6.16 14.64
CA LEU A 787 -8.81 5.37 14.73
C LEU A 787 -7.57 6.19 14.31
N LEU A 788 -7.68 6.95 13.21
CA LEU A 788 -6.60 7.80 12.71
C LEU A 788 -6.27 8.94 13.67
N LYS A 789 -7.28 9.60 14.26
CA LYS A 789 -7.12 10.67 15.25
C LYS A 789 -6.45 10.18 16.54
N GLN A 790 -6.73 8.93 16.93
CA GLN A 790 -6.17 8.33 18.14
C GLN A 790 -4.72 7.86 17.97
N GLY A 791 -4.27 7.64 16.73
CA GLY A 791 -2.88 7.33 16.40
C GLY A 791 -2.66 5.96 15.79
N TYR A 792 -3.74 5.20 15.57
CA TYR A 792 -3.68 3.91 14.89
C TYR A 792 -3.47 4.09 13.39
N ARG A 793 -2.81 3.12 12.78
CA ARG A 793 -2.64 3.06 11.33
C ARG A 793 -3.72 2.17 10.71
N ILE A 794 -4.30 2.63 9.61
CA ILE A 794 -5.13 1.82 8.72
C ILE A 794 -4.28 1.41 7.52
N GLU A 795 -4.08 0.11 7.32
CA GLU A 795 -3.33 -0.43 6.19
C GLU A 795 -4.24 -1.04 5.12
N TYR A 796 -3.79 -0.94 3.87
CA TYR A 796 -4.41 -1.56 2.70
C TYR A 796 -3.57 -2.78 2.31
N ALA A 797 -4.18 -3.96 2.31
CA ALA A 797 -3.54 -5.20 1.93
C ALA A 797 -3.98 -5.59 0.50
N ALA A 798 -3.16 -5.24 -0.49
CA ALA A 798 -3.43 -5.53 -1.90
C ALA A 798 -3.41 -7.02 -2.28
N THR A 799 -3.07 -7.91 -1.34
CA THR A 799 -3.03 -9.36 -1.50
C THR A 799 -4.29 -10.06 -0.98
N ALA A 800 -5.11 -9.35 -0.20
CA ALA A 800 -6.37 -9.85 0.35
C ALA A 800 -7.51 -9.31 -0.49
N ASP A 801 -8.14 -10.17 -1.28
CA ASP A 801 -9.23 -9.81 -2.20
C ASP A 801 -10.59 -10.22 -1.63
N ALA A 802 -11.58 -9.36 -1.86
CA ALA A 802 -12.99 -9.62 -1.61
C ALA A 802 -13.83 -9.04 -2.75
N GLU A 803 -15.01 -9.60 -2.97
CA GLU A 803 -16.02 -9.18 -3.94
C GLU A 803 -17.25 -8.66 -3.21
N THR A 804 -17.96 -7.69 -3.79
CA THR A 804 -19.21 -7.12 -3.23
C THR A 804 -20.20 -6.85 -4.35
N TYR A 805 -21.50 -7.10 -4.12
CA TYR A 805 -22.54 -6.76 -5.09
C TYR A 805 -22.77 -5.26 -5.13
N ALA A 806 -22.35 -4.63 -6.21
CA ALA A 806 -22.54 -3.21 -6.39
C ALA A 806 -23.94 -2.89 -6.95
N PRO A 807 -24.41 -1.64 -6.80
CA PRO A 807 -25.66 -1.19 -7.41
C PRO A 807 -25.69 -1.40 -8.93
N GLU A 808 -26.68 -2.15 -9.42
CA GLU A 808 -26.88 -2.38 -10.87
C GLU A 808 -27.72 -1.26 -11.50
N GLY A 809 -28.66 -0.71 -10.71
CA GLY A 809 -29.58 0.34 -11.13
C GLY A 809 -29.00 1.76 -10.99
N PHE A 810 -29.38 2.64 -11.93
CA PHE A 810 -28.96 4.06 -11.88
C PHE A 810 -29.50 4.80 -10.64
N LEU A 811 -30.73 4.48 -10.22
CA LEU A 811 -31.37 5.05 -9.03
C LEU A 811 -30.63 4.69 -7.74
N GLU A 812 -30.36 3.39 -7.58
CA GLU A 812 -29.63 2.85 -6.44
C GLU A 812 -28.21 3.43 -6.36
N PHE A 813 -27.53 3.49 -7.51
CA PHE A 813 -26.21 4.08 -7.60
C PHE A 813 -26.18 5.55 -7.16
N PHE A 814 -27.12 6.39 -7.62
CA PHE A 814 -27.19 7.79 -7.18
C PHE A 814 -27.49 7.92 -5.68
N ASN A 815 -28.40 7.09 -5.14
CA ASN A 815 -28.73 7.11 -3.72
C ASN A 815 -27.55 6.70 -2.84
N GLN A 816 -26.79 5.69 -3.25
CA GLN A 816 -25.55 5.31 -2.57
C GLN A 816 -24.57 6.49 -2.52
N ARG A 817 -24.38 7.19 -3.64
CA ARG A 817 -23.44 8.31 -3.74
C ARG A 817 -23.89 9.58 -3.03
N ARG A 818 -25.20 9.76 -2.84
CA ARG A 818 -25.76 10.80 -1.97
C ARG A 818 -25.30 10.65 -0.52
N ARG A 819 -25.10 9.42 -0.05
CA ARG A 819 -24.61 9.13 1.32
C ARG A 819 -23.09 9.18 1.39
N TRP A 820 -22.43 8.49 0.45
CA TRP A 820 -20.98 8.32 0.48
C TRP A 820 -20.24 9.63 0.28
N THR A 821 -20.66 10.49 -0.65
CA THR A 821 -19.91 11.71 -1.00
C THR A 821 -19.89 12.73 0.15
N PRO A 822 -21.03 13.09 0.78
CA PRO A 822 -21.05 13.98 1.93
C PRO A 822 -20.28 13.43 3.14
N SER A 823 -20.47 12.16 3.50
CA SER A 823 -19.74 11.55 4.62
C SER A 823 -18.22 11.55 4.36
N SER A 824 -17.81 11.28 3.11
CA SER A 824 -16.41 11.39 2.70
C SER A 824 -15.83 12.77 2.97
N ILE A 825 -16.57 13.81 2.58
CA ILE A 825 -16.14 15.20 2.72
C ILE A 825 -16.12 15.60 4.20
N ALA A 826 -17.19 15.32 4.94
CA ALA A 826 -17.33 15.68 6.35
C ALA A 826 -16.20 15.09 7.22
N ASN A 827 -15.94 13.79 7.07
CA ASN A 827 -14.89 13.07 7.80
C ASN A 827 -13.48 13.51 7.40
N THR A 828 -13.23 13.75 6.11
CA THR A 828 -11.92 14.25 5.65
C THR A 828 -11.67 15.67 6.15
N VAL A 829 -12.65 16.56 6.07
CA VAL A 829 -12.54 17.94 6.58
C VAL A 829 -12.36 17.94 8.10
N ASP A 830 -13.00 17.03 8.82
CA ASP A 830 -12.81 16.85 10.26
C ASP A 830 -11.36 16.45 10.61
N LEU A 831 -10.81 15.46 9.90
CA LEU A 831 -9.41 15.04 10.06
C LEU A 831 -8.43 16.18 9.75
N LEU A 832 -8.70 16.95 8.69
CA LEU A 832 -7.89 18.08 8.26
C LEU A 832 -7.97 19.27 9.22
N GLY A 833 -9.15 19.56 9.79
CA GLY A 833 -9.33 20.64 10.76
C GLY A 833 -8.50 20.42 12.03
N GLU A 834 -8.34 19.17 12.45
CA GLU A 834 -7.56 18.80 13.63
C GLU A 834 -6.13 18.34 13.32
N TYR A 835 -5.58 18.69 12.16
CA TYR A 835 -4.29 18.16 11.69
C TYR A 835 -3.14 18.26 12.71
N ASN A 836 -3.09 19.31 13.53
CA ASN A 836 -2.05 19.48 14.55
C ASN A 836 -2.08 18.36 15.60
N ARG A 837 -3.28 17.94 16.03
CA ARG A 837 -3.47 16.84 16.97
C ARG A 837 -3.18 15.50 16.29
N VAL A 838 -3.71 15.31 15.09
CA VAL A 838 -3.55 14.06 14.32
C VAL A 838 -2.08 13.78 14.02
N CYS A 839 -1.33 14.76 13.50
CA CYS A 839 0.10 14.59 13.22
C CYS A 839 0.95 14.37 14.48
N ARG A 840 0.47 14.79 15.66
CA ARG A 840 1.17 14.57 16.93
C ARG A 840 0.94 13.15 17.46
N ASN A 841 -0.29 12.66 17.36
CA ASN A 841 -0.69 11.35 17.86
C ASN A 841 -0.30 10.24 16.88
N ASN A 842 -0.57 10.43 15.59
CA ASN A 842 -0.35 9.44 14.54
C ASN A 842 0.99 9.66 13.83
N LYS A 843 1.91 8.70 13.96
CA LYS A 843 3.24 8.76 13.33
C LYS A 843 3.19 8.58 11.81
N SER A 844 2.11 8.00 11.30
CA SER A 844 1.92 7.69 9.88
C SER A 844 1.41 8.90 9.10
N ILE A 845 0.81 9.89 9.77
CA ILE A 845 0.21 11.08 9.14
C ILE A 845 1.17 12.26 9.24
N SER A 846 1.79 12.62 8.11
CA SER A 846 2.69 13.77 8.02
C SER A 846 1.97 15.06 7.63
N LYS A 847 2.57 16.23 7.92
CA LYS A 847 2.03 17.53 7.48
C LYS A 847 1.93 17.66 5.96
N MET A 848 2.85 17.03 5.21
CA MET A 848 2.79 17.01 3.74
C MET A 848 1.66 16.11 3.24
N TYR A 849 1.39 15.00 3.93
CA TYR A 849 0.23 14.15 3.65
C TYR A 849 -1.08 14.91 3.89
N ILE A 850 -1.17 15.67 4.99
CA ILE A 850 -2.30 16.58 5.25
C ILE A 850 -2.44 17.63 4.15
N LEU A 851 -1.34 18.23 3.68
CA LEU A 851 -1.38 19.19 2.56
C LEU A 851 -1.90 18.53 1.28
N TYR A 852 -1.40 17.34 0.93
CA TYR A 852 -1.90 16.56 -0.20
C TYR A 852 -3.41 16.30 -0.09
N GLN A 853 -3.87 15.82 1.07
CA GLN A 853 -5.30 15.56 1.30
C GLN A 853 -6.15 16.85 1.30
N SER A 854 -5.61 17.97 1.79
CA SER A 854 -6.25 19.29 1.73
C SER A 854 -6.43 19.78 0.30
N VAL A 855 -5.43 19.55 -0.55
CA VAL A 855 -5.51 19.85 -1.97
C VAL A 855 -6.53 18.94 -2.66
N MET A 856 -6.49 17.62 -2.39
CA MET A 856 -7.45 16.67 -2.99
C MET A 856 -8.89 17.04 -2.67
N ILE A 857 -9.20 17.33 -1.40
CA ILE A 857 -10.57 17.68 -1.02
C ILE A 857 -11.01 19.03 -1.63
N GLY A 858 -10.08 19.99 -1.74
CA GLY A 858 -10.36 21.27 -2.38
C GLY A 858 -10.71 21.11 -3.86
N PHE A 859 -9.97 20.28 -4.59
CA PHE A 859 -10.26 19.98 -6.01
C PHE A 859 -11.53 19.14 -6.17
N SER A 860 -11.81 18.20 -5.27
CA SER A 860 -13.07 17.45 -5.28
C SER A 860 -14.29 18.36 -5.12
N LEU A 861 -14.22 19.37 -4.25
CA LEU A 861 -15.31 20.34 -4.05
C LEU A 861 -15.51 21.28 -5.25
N LEU A 862 -14.42 21.61 -5.96
CA LEU A 862 -14.43 22.43 -7.17
C LEU A 862 -14.58 21.60 -8.46
N SER A 863 -14.71 20.28 -8.35
CA SER A 863 -14.78 19.40 -9.52
C SER A 863 -15.95 19.70 -10.46
N PRO A 864 -17.16 20.12 -10.00
CA PRO A 864 -18.24 20.47 -10.92
C PRO A 864 -17.88 21.62 -11.85
N SER A 865 -17.26 22.69 -11.33
CA SER A 865 -16.85 23.85 -12.14
C SER A 865 -15.67 23.55 -13.05
N ILE A 866 -14.69 22.77 -12.59
CA ILE A 866 -13.54 22.36 -13.41
C ILE A 866 -13.99 21.53 -14.61
N VAL A 867 -14.81 20.49 -14.39
CA VAL A 867 -15.30 19.63 -15.46
C VAL A 867 -16.26 20.40 -16.38
N PHE A 868 -17.13 21.25 -15.82
CA PHE A 868 -18.03 22.09 -16.60
C PHE A 868 -17.28 23.02 -17.56
N THR A 869 -16.26 23.74 -17.06
CA THR A 869 -15.46 24.66 -17.90
C THR A 869 -14.65 23.91 -18.96
N MET A 870 -14.08 22.75 -18.61
CA MET A 870 -13.39 21.88 -19.58
C MET A 870 -14.33 21.37 -20.67
N LEU A 871 -15.55 20.98 -20.29
CA LEU A 871 -16.56 20.47 -21.21
C LEU A 871 -17.01 21.55 -22.21
N VAL A 872 -17.35 22.74 -21.71
CA VAL A 872 -17.70 23.89 -22.56
C VAL A 872 -16.57 24.19 -23.53
N TYR A 873 -15.32 24.24 -23.05
CA TYR A 873 -14.16 24.49 -23.91
C TYR A 873 -13.98 23.43 -24.99
N ALA A 874 -14.02 22.15 -24.60
CA ALA A 874 -13.87 21.05 -25.54
C ALA A 874 -14.95 21.08 -26.62
N GLN A 875 -16.18 21.44 -26.26
CA GLN A 875 -17.29 21.61 -27.21
C GLN A 875 -17.15 22.85 -28.09
N VAL A 876 -16.66 23.98 -27.58
CA VAL A 876 -16.35 25.18 -28.40
C VAL A 876 -15.33 24.83 -29.47
N SER A 877 -14.29 24.07 -29.10
CA SER A 877 -13.28 23.58 -30.03
C SER A 877 -13.82 22.53 -31.01
N THR A 878 -14.83 21.77 -30.62
CA THR A 878 -15.40 20.68 -31.43
C THR A 878 -16.44 21.16 -32.44
N PHE A 879 -17.37 22.02 -32.00
CA PHE A 879 -18.52 22.45 -32.80
C PHE A 879 -18.30 23.81 -33.46
N GLU A 880 -17.16 24.47 -33.22
CA GLU A 880 -16.83 25.83 -33.70
C GLU A 880 -17.92 26.87 -33.41
N VAL A 881 -18.69 26.66 -32.33
CA VAL A 881 -19.75 27.56 -31.87
C VAL A 881 -19.15 28.62 -30.96
N GLU A 882 -19.68 29.85 -31.04
CA GLU A 882 -19.30 30.94 -30.14
C GLU A 882 -19.34 30.51 -28.66
N SER A 883 -18.27 30.83 -27.91
CA SER A 883 -18.12 30.47 -26.49
C SER A 883 -19.33 30.86 -25.63
N ASN A 884 -19.90 32.05 -25.87
CA ASN A 884 -21.09 32.53 -25.14
C ASN A 884 -22.30 31.60 -25.31
N LYS A 885 -22.53 31.09 -26.53
CA LYS A 885 -23.65 30.19 -26.83
C LYS A 885 -23.40 28.80 -26.24
N MET A 886 -22.17 28.29 -26.34
CA MET A 886 -21.84 26.98 -25.78
C MET A 886 -21.88 26.97 -24.25
N LEU A 887 -21.45 28.06 -23.61
CA LEU A 887 -21.63 28.25 -22.17
C LEU A 887 -23.12 28.22 -21.82
N LEU A 888 -23.96 28.98 -22.53
CA LEU A 888 -25.41 29.01 -22.31
C LEU A 888 -26.05 27.62 -22.46
N TYR A 889 -25.68 26.87 -23.51
CA TYR A 889 -26.21 25.53 -23.76
C TYR A 889 -25.88 24.51 -22.66
N ASN A 890 -24.73 24.64 -21.99
CA ASN A 890 -24.37 23.79 -20.86
C ASN A 890 -24.89 24.32 -19.52
N SER A 891 -24.90 25.65 -19.34
CA SER A 891 -25.45 26.27 -18.14
C SER A 891 -26.93 25.99 -17.98
N LEU A 892 -27.70 25.91 -19.07
CA LEU A 892 -29.15 25.71 -19.01
C LEU A 892 -29.55 24.34 -18.39
N PRO A 893 -29.02 23.18 -18.83
CA PRO A 893 -29.28 21.89 -18.17
C PRO A 893 -28.79 21.83 -16.73
N VAL A 894 -27.62 22.38 -16.44
CA VAL A 894 -27.05 22.37 -15.07
C VAL A 894 -27.89 23.25 -14.14
N PHE A 895 -28.30 24.43 -14.57
CA PHE A 895 -29.18 25.32 -13.80
C PHE A 895 -30.56 24.68 -13.60
N THR A 896 -31.12 24.06 -14.64
CA THR A 896 -32.39 23.32 -14.56
C THR A 896 -32.28 22.20 -13.53
N PHE A 897 -31.16 21.46 -13.53
CA PHE A 897 -30.92 20.40 -12.56
C PHE A 897 -30.81 20.92 -11.13
N ILE A 898 -30.08 22.02 -10.91
CA ILE A 898 -29.98 22.67 -9.60
C ILE A 898 -31.38 23.08 -9.10
N MET A 899 -32.19 23.68 -9.97
CA MET A 899 -33.57 24.07 -9.63
C MET A 899 -34.45 22.85 -9.31
N LEU A 900 -34.31 21.76 -10.07
CA LEU A 900 -34.99 20.49 -9.78
C LEU A 900 -34.55 19.91 -8.44
N CYS A 901 -33.26 19.96 -8.10
CA CYS A 901 -32.77 19.48 -6.80
C CYS A 901 -33.34 20.24 -5.61
N PHE A 902 -33.67 21.53 -5.76
CA PHE A 902 -34.29 22.31 -4.69
C PHE A 902 -35.82 22.20 -4.65
N ARG A 903 -36.49 21.84 -5.76
CA ARG A 903 -37.94 21.98 -5.90
C ARG A 903 -38.70 20.69 -6.13
N ALA A 904 -38.06 19.67 -6.69
CA ALA A 904 -38.69 18.40 -7.04
C ALA A 904 -38.21 17.28 -6.11
N ASP A 905 -38.99 16.20 -6.05
CA ASP A 905 -38.63 15.00 -5.29
C ASP A 905 -37.44 14.26 -5.92
N SER A 906 -36.73 13.50 -5.08
CA SER A 906 -35.55 12.71 -5.44
C SER A 906 -35.74 11.86 -6.70
N ASN A 907 -36.93 11.31 -6.92
CA ASN A 907 -37.23 10.47 -8.09
C ASN A 907 -37.16 11.26 -9.40
N TYR A 908 -37.77 12.45 -9.46
CA TYR A 908 -37.73 13.31 -10.64
C TYR A 908 -36.32 13.85 -10.92
N GLN A 909 -35.58 14.17 -9.86
CA GLN A 909 -34.18 14.58 -9.99
C GLN A 909 -33.34 13.49 -10.67
N ILE A 910 -33.48 12.23 -10.24
CA ILE A 910 -32.72 11.12 -10.78
C ILE A 910 -33.18 10.74 -12.18
N ILE A 911 -34.47 10.81 -12.49
CA ILE A 911 -34.98 10.60 -13.87
C ILE A 911 -34.35 11.63 -14.81
N PHE A 912 -34.34 12.91 -14.42
CA PHE A 912 -33.67 13.94 -15.20
C PHE A 912 -32.17 13.68 -15.32
N ALA A 913 -31.51 13.31 -14.21
CA ALA A 913 -30.10 12.95 -14.20
C ALA A 913 -29.80 11.79 -15.16
N LYS A 914 -30.64 10.75 -15.20
CA LYS A 914 -30.49 9.61 -16.11
C LYS A 914 -30.58 10.05 -17.57
N PHE A 915 -31.59 10.85 -17.92
CA PHE A 915 -31.76 11.36 -19.28
C PHE A 915 -30.60 12.25 -19.71
N ILE A 916 -30.24 13.23 -18.88
CA ILE A 916 -29.18 14.18 -19.21
C ILE A 916 -27.80 13.51 -19.29
N SER A 917 -27.56 12.47 -18.49
CA SER A 917 -26.32 11.67 -18.56
C SER A 917 -26.17 10.91 -19.86
N VAL A 918 -27.25 10.42 -20.45
CA VAL A 918 -27.21 9.82 -21.80
C VAL A 918 -26.85 10.87 -22.84
N VAL A 919 -27.47 12.05 -22.77
CA VAL A 919 -27.16 13.19 -23.68
C VAL A 919 -25.69 13.59 -23.56
N TYR A 920 -25.18 13.76 -22.33
CA TYR A 920 -23.77 14.10 -22.11
C TYR A 920 -22.81 12.96 -22.47
N GLY A 921 -23.24 11.69 -22.42
CA GLY A 921 -22.48 10.57 -22.96
C GLY A 921 -22.23 10.72 -24.47
N PHE A 922 -23.25 11.11 -25.24
CA PHE A 922 -23.07 11.41 -26.68
C PHE A 922 -22.22 12.65 -26.92
N VAL A 923 -22.36 13.69 -26.09
CA VAL A 923 -21.49 14.87 -26.14
C VAL A 923 -20.03 14.49 -25.91
N MET A 924 -19.74 13.66 -24.91
CA MET A 924 -18.39 13.18 -24.61
C MET A 924 -17.82 12.33 -25.74
N LEU A 925 -18.65 11.53 -26.41
CA LEU A 925 -18.23 10.80 -27.60
C LEU A 925 -17.83 11.75 -28.73
N ALA A 926 -18.62 12.80 -28.99
CA ALA A 926 -18.31 13.82 -30.00
C ALA A 926 -17.01 14.56 -29.65
N VAL A 927 -16.83 14.94 -28.38
CA VAL A 927 -15.60 15.57 -27.88
C VAL A 927 -14.40 14.64 -28.04
N ALA A 928 -14.52 13.34 -27.78
CA ALA A 928 -13.43 12.38 -27.97
C ALA A 928 -13.01 12.22 -29.44
N VAL A 929 -13.98 12.21 -30.36
CA VAL A 929 -13.70 12.19 -31.81
C VAL A 929 -13.00 13.48 -32.24
N ALA A 930 -13.45 14.62 -31.73
CA ALA A 930 -12.87 15.92 -32.06
C ALA A 930 -11.45 16.11 -31.50
N THR A 931 -11.19 15.70 -30.26
CA THR A 931 -9.82 15.72 -29.72
C THR A 931 -8.89 14.79 -30.50
N THR A 932 -9.39 13.66 -31.00
CA THR A 932 -8.64 12.78 -31.91
C THR A 932 -8.29 13.51 -33.22
N ASN A 933 -9.25 14.23 -33.81
CA ASN A 933 -8.98 15.06 -34.98
C ASN A 933 -7.99 16.20 -34.69
N GLN A 934 -8.07 16.82 -33.51
CA GLN A 934 -7.15 17.87 -33.08
C GLN A 934 -5.71 17.36 -32.97
N ILE A 935 -5.51 16.15 -32.45
CA ILE A 935 -4.20 15.49 -32.39
C ILE A 935 -3.60 15.33 -33.80
N ILE A 936 -4.45 15.00 -34.79
CA ILE A 936 -4.03 14.81 -36.19
C ILE A 936 -3.72 16.15 -36.87
N LEU A 937 -4.50 17.20 -36.61
CA LEU A 937 -4.44 18.47 -37.35
C LEU A 937 -3.49 19.51 -36.72
N GLU A 938 -3.55 19.74 -35.41
CA GLU A 938 -2.85 20.85 -34.73
C GLU A 938 -1.48 20.49 -34.16
N THR A 939 -1.13 19.20 -34.10
CA THR A 939 0.05 18.57 -33.47
C THR A 939 -0.17 17.99 -32.06
N VAL A 940 0.59 16.92 -31.78
CA VAL A 940 0.65 16.20 -30.50
C VAL A 940 1.19 17.07 -29.34
N LEU A 941 1.86 18.18 -29.65
CA LEU A 941 2.52 19.06 -28.68
C LEU A 941 1.60 20.11 -28.05
N SER A 942 0.32 20.15 -28.44
CA SER A 942 -0.66 21.01 -27.78
C SER A 942 -0.93 20.53 -26.34
N PRO A 943 -1.13 21.43 -25.36
CA PRO A 943 -1.29 21.05 -23.95
C PRO A 943 -2.40 20.04 -23.65
N THR A 944 -3.55 20.15 -24.33
CA THR A 944 -4.69 19.24 -24.15
C THR A 944 -4.40 17.83 -24.69
N PRO A 945 -3.91 17.64 -25.94
CA PRO A 945 -3.33 16.38 -26.41
C PRO A 945 -2.28 15.78 -25.49
N ILE A 946 -1.31 16.58 -25.01
CA ILE A 946 -0.28 16.10 -24.08
C ILE A 946 -0.92 15.49 -22.84
N PHE A 947 -1.84 16.21 -22.20
CA PHE A 947 -2.53 15.71 -21.00
C PHE A 947 -3.30 14.41 -21.28
N MET A 948 -4.07 14.37 -22.37
CA MET A 948 -4.86 13.18 -22.72
C MET A 948 -3.97 11.97 -23.01
N LEU A 949 -2.91 12.14 -23.80
CA LEU A 949 -1.97 11.06 -24.10
C LEU A 949 -1.20 10.60 -22.86
N CYS A 950 -0.79 11.54 -21.99
CA CYS A 950 -0.17 11.21 -20.71
C CYS A 950 -1.14 10.45 -19.80
N MET A 951 -2.39 10.90 -19.67
CA MET A 951 -3.40 10.25 -18.84
C MET A 951 -3.71 8.83 -19.35
N ILE A 952 -3.95 8.67 -20.66
CA ILE A 952 -4.17 7.36 -21.29
C ILE A 952 -2.93 6.46 -21.08
N GLY A 953 -1.73 7.00 -21.30
CA GLY A 953 -0.48 6.27 -21.06
C GLY A 953 -0.30 5.82 -19.62
N ILE A 954 -0.64 6.67 -18.64
CA ILE A 954 -0.59 6.35 -17.21
C ILE A 954 -1.60 5.27 -16.84
N PHE A 955 -2.82 5.31 -17.37
CA PHE A 955 -3.84 4.29 -17.11
C PHE A 955 -3.50 2.95 -17.75
N ILE A 956 -2.97 2.94 -18.97
CA ILE A 956 -2.46 1.72 -19.60
C ILE A 956 -1.30 1.15 -18.79
N LEU A 957 -0.36 2.00 -18.36
CA LEU A 957 0.76 1.58 -17.51
C LEU A 957 0.28 0.98 -16.18
N ALA A 958 -0.69 1.62 -15.53
CA ALA A 958 -1.28 1.11 -14.30
C ALA A 958 -1.97 -0.24 -14.51
N ALA A 959 -2.72 -0.40 -15.60
CA ALA A 959 -3.34 -1.69 -15.96
C ALA A 959 -2.27 -2.77 -16.23
N MET A 960 -1.19 -2.44 -16.92
CA MET A 960 -0.06 -3.36 -17.16
C MET A 960 0.61 -3.81 -15.86
N LEU A 961 0.69 -2.94 -14.86
CA LEU A 961 1.22 -3.28 -13.53
C LEU A 961 0.26 -4.15 -12.70
N HIS A 962 -1.00 -4.27 -13.11
CA HIS A 962 -2.07 -5.06 -12.47
C HIS A 962 -2.67 -6.10 -13.44
N PRO A 963 -1.91 -7.15 -13.83
CA PRO A 963 -2.30 -8.08 -14.90
C PRO A 963 -3.63 -8.83 -14.64
N GLN A 964 -3.96 -9.13 -13.38
CA GLN A 964 -5.24 -9.77 -13.02
C GLN A 964 -6.45 -8.88 -13.36
N GLU A 965 -6.28 -7.56 -13.30
CA GLU A 965 -7.32 -6.57 -13.56
C GLU A 965 -7.09 -5.80 -14.85
N PHE A 966 -6.19 -6.27 -15.72
CA PHE A 966 -5.90 -5.57 -16.98
C PHE A 966 -7.19 -5.35 -17.79
N HIS A 967 -8.12 -6.32 -17.74
CA HIS A 967 -9.41 -6.25 -18.40
C HIS A 967 -10.31 -5.10 -17.92
N ASN A 968 -10.09 -4.55 -16.71
CA ASN A 968 -10.86 -3.41 -16.21
C ASN A 968 -10.65 -2.15 -17.07
N ILE A 969 -9.53 -2.05 -17.81
CA ILE A 969 -9.27 -0.93 -18.72
C ILE A 969 -10.36 -0.75 -19.79
N PHE A 970 -10.98 -1.85 -20.25
CA PHE A 970 -12.03 -1.80 -21.27
C PHE A 970 -13.30 -1.14 -20.74
N TYR A 971 -13.60 -1.31 -19.46
CA TYR A 971 -14.72 -0.64 -18.82
C TYR A 971 -14.48 0.87 -18.65
N GLY A 972 -13.22 1.32 -18.73
CA GLY A 972 -12.84 2.73 -18.67
C GLY A 972 -13.50 3.60 -19.74
N VAL A 973 -13.90 3.03 -20.88
CA VAL A 973 -14.64 3.77 -21.93
C VAL A 973 -15.94 4.36 -21.37
N ILE A 974 -16.71 3.56 -20.61
CA ILE A 974 -17.97 4.03 -20.00
C ILE A 974 -17.67 5.08 -18.94
N PHE A 975 -16.62 4.87 -18.15
CA PHE A 975 -16.19 5.86 -17.15
C PHE A 975 -15.90 7.23 -17.77
N PHE A 976 -15.15 7.29 -18.86
CA PHE A 976 -14.85 8.56 -19.55
C PHE A 976 -16.10 9.23 -20.15
N LEU A 977 -17.02 8.44 -20.72
CA LEU A 977 -18.29 8.97 -21.25
C LEU A 977 -19.18 9.54 -20.14
N MET A 978 -19.10 8.99 -18.93
CA MET A 978 -19.91 9.41 -17.79
C MET A 978 -19.27 10.52 -16.93
N ILE A 979 -18.11 11.06 -17.29
CA ILE A 979 -17.45 12.13 -16.50
C ILE A 979 -18.37 13.33 -16.18
N PRO A 980 -19.13 13.90 -17.14
CA PRO A 980 -20.04 15.00 -16.81
C PRO A 980 -21.15 14.57 -15.85
N CYS A 981 -21.67 13.34 -15.99
CA CYS A 981 -22.65 12.77 -15.08
C CYS A 981 -22.12 12.72 -13.64
N THR A 982 -20.92 12.20 -13.45
CA THR A 982 -20.40 11.86 -12.13
C THR A 982 -19.82 13.08 -11.41
N TYR A 983 -19.09 13.94 -12.11
CA TYR A 983 -18.43 15.10 -11.51
C TYR A 983 -19.29 16.36 -11.47
N ILE A 984 -20.37 16.46 -12.27
CA ILE A 984 -21.30 17.58 -12.22
C ILE A 984 -22.62 17.16 -11.57
N PHE A 985 -23.41 16.32 -12.25
CA PHE A 985 -24.79 16.04 -11.82
C PHE A 985 -24.85 15.24 -10.52
N MET A 986 -24.06 14.17 -10.39
CA MET A 986 -24.04 13.37 -9.17
C MET A 986 -23.42 14.12 -7.99
N ALA A 987 -22.35 14.88 -8.22
CA ALA A 987 -21.74 15.74 -7.20
C ALA A 987 -22.74 16.79 -6.67
N LEU A 988 -23.48 17.46 -7.57
CA LEU A 988 -24.53 18.40 -7.19
C LEU A 988 -25.69 17.69 -6.48
N TYR A 989 -26.15 16.54 -6.99
CA TYR A 989 -27.20 15.75 -6.36
C TYR A 989 -26.84 15.34 -4.93
N ALA A 990 -25.62 14.86 -4.71
CA ALA A 990 -25.15 14.40 -3.41
C ALA A 990 -25.02 15.55 -2.41
N LEU A 991 -24.52 16.71 -2.83
CA LEU A 991 -24.32 17.87 -1.95
C LEU A 991 -25.59 18.66 -1.69
N ILE A 992 -26.50 18.76 -2.67
CA ILE A 992 -27.78 19.47 -2.52
C ILE A 992 -28.78 18.62 -1.73
N ASN A 993 -28.79 17.28 -1.85
CA ASN A 993 -29.71 16.42 -1.07
C ASN A 993 -29.12 15.91 0.24
N LEU A 994 -28.18 16.64 0.83
CA LEU A 994 -27.49 16.27 2.06
C LEU A 994 -28.42 16.21 3.29
N ASN A 995 -29.57 16.89 3.24
CA ASN A 995 -30.61 16.83 4.28
C ASN A 995 -31.40 15.51 4.27
N VAL A 996 -31.26 14.69 3.23
CA VAL A 996 -31.99 13.43 3.08
C VAL A 996 -31.17 12.31 3.72
N ILE A 997 -31.54 11.91 4.94
CA ILE A 997 -30.83 10.88 5.73
C ILE A 997 -31.35 9.46 5.44
N ASN A 998 -32.47 9.32 4.74
CA ASN A 998 -33.02 8.00 4.45
C ASN A 998 -32.05 7.14 3.61
N TRP A 999 -32.00 5.85 3.93
CA TRP A 999 -31.03 4.92 3.34
C TRP A 999 -31.33 4.64 1.86
N GLY A 1000 -32.59 4.79 1.40
CA GLY A 1000 -32.96 4.68 -0.01
C GLY A 1000 -32.53 3.35 -0.63
N THR A 1001 -33.02 2.24 -0.08
CA THR A 1001 -32.50 0.90 -0.34
C THR A 1001 -33.18 0.17 -1.48
N ARG A 1002 -32.57 -0.95 -1.90
CA ARG A 1002 -33.00 -1.74 -3.07
C ARG A 1002 -34.49 -2.01 -3.09
N GLU A 1003 -35.11 -2.31 -1.95
CA GLU A 1003 -36.56 -2.56 -1.90
C GLU A 1003 -37.44 -1.34 -1.72
N ALA A 1004 -37.01 -0.28 -1.03
CA ALA A 1004 -37.70 1.00 -1.15
C ALA A 1004 -37.71 1.45 -2.61
N ALA A 1005 -36.66 1.11 -3.38
CA ALA A 1005 -36.57 1.28 -4.82
C ALA A 1005 -37.32 0.21 -5.63
N SER A 1006 -37.42 -1.06 -5.23
CA SER A 1006 -38.22 -2.11 -5.91
C SER A 1006 -39.72 -1.94 -5.64
N ALA A 1007 -40.09 -1.42 -4.46
CA ALA A 1007 -41.43 -1.00 -4.09
C ALA A 1007 -41.79 0.34 -4.75
N ALA A 1008 -40.85 1.30 -4.84
CA ALA A 1008 -41.04 2.52 -5.65
C ALA A 1008 -41.02 2.22 -7.16
N ALA A 1009 -40.27 1.21 -7.60
CA ALA A 1009 -40.30 0.61 -8.92
C ALA A 1009 -41.35 -0.50 -9.01
N GLY A 1010 -42.32 -0.50 -8.07
CA GLY A 1010 -43.39 -1.48 -7.95
C GLY A 1010 -43.85 -1.91 -9.33
N LYS A 1011 -43.72 -3.22 -9.57
CA LYS A 1011 -44.12 -3.91 -10.80
C LYS A 1011 -45.38 -3.25 -11.38
N HIS A 1012 -45.25 -2.72 -12.60
CA HIS A 1012 -46.25 -2.08 -13.47
C HIS A 1012 -46.41 -0.54 -13.37
N ALA A 1013 -45.59 0.19 -14.15
CA ALA A 1013 -46.06 1.31 -15.02
C ALA A 1013 -44.93 1.90 -15.90
N SER A 1014 -43.76 2.22 -15.34
CA SER A 1014 -42.78 3.09 -16.01
C SER A 1014 -41.90 2.39 -17.07
N ASP A 1015 -41.46 1.15 -16.82
CA ASP A 1015 -40.69 0.40 -17.82
C ASP A 1015 -41.56 0.01 -19.03
N THR A 1016 -42.87 -0.19 -18.84
CA THR A 1016 -43.79 -0.43 -19.95
C THR A 1016 -43.91 0.80 -20.84
N GLU A 1017 -44.08 2.00 -20.29
CA GLU A 1017 -44.19 3.23 -21.09
C GLU A 1017 -42.92 3.56 -21.88
N LEU A 1018 -41.73 3.40 -21.29
CA LEU A 1018 -40.48 3.63 -22.00
C LEU A 1018 -40.23 2.54 -23.05
N HIS A 1019 -40.55 1.28 -22.75
CA HIS A 1019 -40.43 0.19 -23.71
C HIS A 1019 -41.43 0.36 -24.86
N ASP A 1020 -42.65 0.87 -24.61
CA ASP A 1020 -43.64 1.22 -25.63
C ASP A 1020 -43.19 2.44 -26.46
N LEU A 1021 -42.58 3.45 -25.83
CA LEU A 1021 -42.02 4.62 -26.52
C LEU A 1021 -40.82 4.24 -27.40
N LEU A 1022 -39.95 3.35 -26.92
CA LEU A 1022 -38.81 2.82 -27.67
C LEU A 1022 -39.27 1.89 -28.80
N GLN A 1023 -40.37 1.16 -28.62
CA GLN A 1023 -41.00 0.36 -29.67
C GLN A 1023 -41.65 1.24 -30.74
N ARG A 1024 -42.32 2.34 -30.34
CA ARG A 1024 -42.89 3.34 -31.28
C ARG A 1024 -41.84 4.13 -32.05
N SER A 1025 -40.65 4.35 -31.48
CA SER A 1025 -39.59 5.17 -32.10
C SER A 1025 -38.60 4.37 -32.95
N GLY A 1026 -38.80 3.06 -33.14
CA GLY A 1026 -38.01 2.25 -34.10
C GLY A 1026 -36.55 2.00 -33.71
N PHE A 1027 -36.13 2.37 -32.49
CA PHE A 1027 -34.76 2.22 -32.00
C PHE A 1027 -34.38 0.79 -31.58
N TYR A 1028 -35.33 -0.18 -31.61
CA TYR A 1028 -35.05 -1.57 -31.24
C TYR A 1028 -33.89 -2.19 -32.07
N LYS A 1029 -33.80 -1.86 -33.37
CA LYS A 1029 -32.74 -2.38 -34.26
C LYS A 1029 -31.33 -1.94 -33.86
N VAL A 1030 -31.19 -0.77 -33.24
CA VAL A 1030 -29.88 -0.25 -32.82
C VAL A 1030 -29.41 -0.96 -31.54
N ILE A 1031 -30.32 -1.24 -30.62
CA ILE A 1031 -30.01 -1.97 -29.38
C ILE A 1031 -29.62 -3.43 -29.68
N ASP A 1032 -30.32 -4.09 -30.60
CA ASP A 1032 -29.95 -5.45 -31.04
C ASP A 1032 -28.60 -5.49 -31.78
N PHE A 1033 -28.29 -4.46 -32.58
CA PHE A 1033 -26.99 -4.38 -33.25
C PHE A 1033 -25.83 -4.26 -32.25
N VAL A 1034 -26.00 -3.46 -31.18
CA VAL A 1034 -25.00 -3.33 -30.09
C VAL A 1034 -24.89 -4.63 -29.28
N ARG A 1035 -25.97 -5.41 -29.17
CA ARG A 1035 -25.97 -6.70 -28.49
C ARG A 1035 -25.33 -7.81 -29.34
N SER A 1036 -25.26 -7.65 -30.67
CA SER A 1036 -24.60 -8.58 -31.57
C SER A 1036 -23.07 -8.48 -31.48
N LYS A 1037 -22.45 -9.34 -30.67
CA LYS A 1037 -20.98 -9.50 -30.59
C LYS A 1037 -20.41 -9.86 -31.98
N PRO A 1038 -19.40 -9.13 -32.50
CA PRO A 1038 -18.65 -9.59 -33.66
C PRO A 1038 -17.73 -10.74 -33.22
N SER A 1039 -18.13 -11.97 -33.52
CA SER A 1039 -17.37 -13.18 -33.19
C SER A 1039 -16.20 -13.36 -34.15
N TRP A 1040 -15.00 -12.97 -33.71
CA TRP A 1040 -13.75 -13.42 -34.32
C TRP A 1040 -13.44 -14.85 -33.86
N ARG A 1041 -13.61 -15.79 -34.80
CA ARG A 1041 -12.92 -17.09 -34.99
C ARG A 1041 -12.38 -17.81 -33.73
N SER A 1042 -13.01 -18.96 -33.41
CA SER A 1042 -12.38 -20.28 -33.62
C SER A 1042 -13.44 -21.40 -33.58
N THR A 1043 -13.79 -21.87 -34.78
CA THR A 1043 -14.46 -23.15 -35.08
C THR A 1043 -13.65 -24.26 -34.38
N THR A 1044 -14.14 -25.13 -33.50
CA THR A 1044 -15.01 -26.28 -33.82
C THR A 1044 -15.48 -27.03 -32.53
N THR A 1045 -15.57 -26.39 -31.37
CA THR A 1045 -15.98 -27.08 -30.10
C THR A 1045 -17.15 -26.43 -29.35
N ALA A 1046 -17.63 -25.25 -29.78
CA ALA A 1046 -18.70 -24.51 -29.08
C ALA A 1046 -20.13 -24.86 -29.53
N THR A 1047 -20.31 -25.63 -30.61
CA THR A 1047 -21.65 -26.01 -31.10
C THR A 1047 -22.34 -27.03 -30.19
N ALA A 1048 -21.59 -27.88 -29.47
CA ALA A 1048 -22.18 -28.83 -28.54
C ALA A 1048 -22.74 -28.15 -27.28
N SER A 1049 -21.99 -27.22 -26.69
CA SER A 1049 -22.41 -26.51 -25.47
C SER A 1049 -23.54 -25.51 -25.71
N ALA A 1050 -23.60 -24.88 -26.89
CA ALA A 1050 -24.69 -23.94 -27.22
C ALA A 1050 -26.03 -24.68 -27.44
N VAL A 1051 -25.98 -25.87 -28.03
CA VAL A 1051 -27.17 -26.73 -28.19
C VAL A 1051 -27.64 -27.26 -26.83
N GLU A 1052 -26.72 -27.68 -25.94
CA GLU A 1052 -27.07 -28.10 -24.58
C GLU A 1052 -27.70 -26.97 -23.76
N VAL A 1053 -27.18 -25.73 -23.84
CA VAL A 1053 -27.75 -24.58 -23.13
C VAL A 1053 -29.13 -24.21 -23.66
N GLN A 1054 -29.33 -24.20 -24.98
CA GLN A 1054 -30.66 -23.98 -25.57
C GLN A 1054 -31.65 -25.08 -25.16
N GLU A 1055 -31.20 -26.33 -25.05
CA GLU A 1055 -32.05 -27.44 -24.63
C GLU A 1055 -32.40 -27.36 -23.13
N ILE A 1056 -31.49 -26.87 -22.30
CA ILE A 1056 -31.74 -26.57 -20.88
C ILE A 1056 -32.73 -25.40 -20.74
N GLU A 1057 -32.56 -24.30 -21.47
CA GLU A 1057 -33.49 -23.17 -21.44
C GLU A 1057 -34.90 -23.59 -21.88
N LYS A 1058 -35.01 -24.44 -22.91
CA LYS A 1058 -36.28 -25.00 -23.38
C LYS A 1058 -36.92 -25.92 -22.33
N LYS A 1059 -36.12 -26.70 -21.60
CA LYS A 1059 -36.59 -27.54 -20.48
C LYS A 1059 -37.06 -26.69 -19.30
N VAL A 1060 -36.36 -25.62 -18.95
CA VAL A 1060 -36.75 -24.70 -17.87
C VAL A 1060 -38.04 -23.98 -18.23
N ALA A 1061 -38.17 -23.45 -19.45
CA ALA A 1061 -39.41 -22.81 -19.91
C ALA A 1061 -40.61 -23.79 -19.96
N ASN A 1062 -40.38 -25.05 -20.32
CA ASN A 1062 -41.41 -26.08 -20.24
C ASN A 1062 -41.77 -26.43 -18.78
N MET A 1063 -40.80 -26.52 -17.87
CA MET A 1063 -41.06 -26.74 -16.44
C MET A 1063 -41.82 -25.56 -15.81
N GLU A 1064 -41.53 -24.32 -16.18
CA GLU A 1064 -42.28 -23.15 -15.72
C GLU A 1064 -43.72 -23.16 -16.21
N LYS A 1065 -43.96 -23.55 -17.48
CA LYS A 1065 -45.31 -23.77 -18.01
C LYS A 1065 -46.03 -24.91 -17.32
N GLU A 1066 -45.36 -26.04 -17.06
CA GLU A 1066 -45.95 -27.15 -16.31
C GLU A 1066 -46.28 -26.71 -14.89
N LEU A 1067 -45.40 -25.98 -14.21
CA LEU A 1067 -45.62 -25.45 -12.86
C LEU A 1067 -46.78 -24.45 -12.81
N GLN A 1068 -46.93 -23.60 -13.82
CA GLN A 1068 -48.11 -22.73 -13.95
C GLN A 1068 -49.38 -23.55 -14.21
N SER A 1069 -49.33 -24.57 -15.05
CA SER A 1069 -50.48 -25.44 -15.32
C SER A 1069 -50.87 -26.33 -14.12
N LEU A 1070 -49.89 -26.68 -13.27
CA LEU A 1070 -50.10 -27.41 -12.02
C LEU A 1070 -50.73 -26.50 -10.97
N LYS A 1071 -50.29 -25.23 -10.87
CA LYS A 1071 -50.92 -24.23 -10.00
C LYS A 1071 -52.38 -23.94 -10.37
N GLU A 1072 -52.76 -24.08 -11.64
CA GLU A 1072 -54.15 -23.92 -12.08
C GLU A 1072 -55.02 -25.17 -11.87
N ARG A 1073 -54.45 -26.32 -11.51
CA ARG A 1073 -55.18 -27.61 -11.43
C ARG A 1073 -55.26 -28.28 -10.06
N ASP A 1074 -54.95 -27.58 -8.97
CA ASP A 1074 -55.20 -28.12 -7.63
C ASP A 1074 -56.70 -28.09 -7.28
N VAL A 1075 -57.36 -29.12 -7.81
CA VAL A 1075 -58.59 -29.71 -7.30
C VAL A 1075 -58.28 -30.35 -5.94
N SER A 1076 -59.10 -29.99 -4.96
CA SER A 1076 -59.13 -30.49 -3.58
C SER A 1076 -58.89 -32.00 -3.46
N PHE A 1077 -57.79 -32.39 -2.80
CA PHE A 1077 -57.53 -33.79 -2.43
C PHE A 1077 -58.29 -34.17 -1.14
N PRO A 1078 -59.02 -35.31 -1.13
CA PRO A 1078 -59.73 -35.81 0.05
C PRO A 1078 -58.81 -36.57 1.02
N PRO A 1079 -59.16 -36.63 2.32
CA PRO A 1079 -58.24 -37.04 3.39
C PRO A 1079 -58.06 -38.56 3.50
N VAL A 1080 -56.80 -38.99 3.52
CA VAL A 1080 -56.37 -40.39 3.69
C VAL A 1080 -56.45 -40.77 5.17
N ARG A 1081 -57.30 -41.77 5.47
CA ARG A 1081 -57.43 -42.40 6.79
C ARG A 1081 -56.22 -43.29 7.09
N PHE A 1082 -55.47 -42.99 8.15
CA PHE A 1082 -54.54 -43.93 8.75
C PHE A 1082 -55.21 -44.65 9.93
N ASN A 1083 -55.45 -45.95 9.74
CA ASN A 1083 -55.79 -46.88 10.81
C ASN A 1083 -54.50 -47.32 11.51
N THR A 1084 -54.34 -46.99 12.79
CA THR A 1084 -53.54 -47.81 13.72
C THR A 1084 -54.17 -47.76 15.11
N THR A 1085 -54.63 -48.93 15.51
CA THR A 1085 -55.06 -49.33 16.84
C THR A 1085 -53.89 -49.35 17.84
N ALA A 1086 -54.18 -48.93 19.08
CA ALA A 1086 -53.61 -49.33 20.38
C ALA A 1086 -52.99 -48.19 21.23
N THR A 1087 -53.80 -47.78 22.21
CA THR A 1087 -53.46 -47.50 23.63
C THR A 1087 -52.49 -46.37 24.02
N ALA A 1088 -53.13 -45.26 24.45
CA ALA A 1088 -52.92 -44.51 25.70
C ALA A 1088 -51.51 -44.01 26.07
N HIS A 1089 -51.28 -42.68 26.00
CA HIS A 1089 -51.52 -41.75 27.11
C HIS A 1089 -51.13 -40.29 26.76
N THR A 1090 -52.09 -39.39 27.01
CA THR A 1090 -51.97 -38.00 27.50
C THR A 1090 -51.46 -36.84 26.61
N HIS A 1091 -52.46 -36.06 26.15
CA HIS A 1091 -52.58 -34.59 26.09
C HIS A 1091 -51.79 -33.78 25.05
N LEU A 1092 -52.28 -33.84 23.80
CA LEU A 1092 -52.18 -32.76 22.82
C LEU A 1092 -53.54 -32.04 22.77
N HIS A 1093 -53.65 -30.84 23.34
CA HIS A 1093 -54.84 -29.98 23.29
C HIS A 1093 -54.63 -28.93 22.20
N VAL A 1094 -54.96 -29.27 20.95
CA VAL A 1094 -55.08 -28.29 19.87
C VAL A 1094 -56.34 -27.47 20.14
N LEU A 1095 -56.13 -26.23 20.61
CA LEU A 1095 -57.17 -25.20 20.79
C LEU A 1095 -57.72 -24.82 19.41
N SER A 1096 -58.78 -25.50 19.00
CA SER A 1096 -59.67 -25.01 17.94
C SER A 1096 -60.56 -23.93 18.53
N VAL A 1097 -60.46 -22.72 17.96
CA VAL A 1097 -61.34 -21.59 18.26
C VAL A 1097 -62.75 -21.96 17.77
N PRO A 1098 -63.76 -22.06 18.65
CA PRO A 1098 -65.11 -22.47 18.24
C PRO A 1098 -65.77 -21.39 17.38
N GLN A 1099 -66.12 -21.77 16.15
CA GLN A 1099 -66.75 -20.97 15.11
C GLN A 1099 -68.22 -20.58 15.41
N ALA A 1100 -68.63 -20.62 16.68
CA ALA A 1100 -69.98 -20.28 17.14
C ALA A 1100 -70.16 -18.80 17.53
N LEU A 1101 -69.08 -18.00 17.57
CA LEU A 1101 -69.18 -16.60 18.00
C LEU A 1101 -69.45 -15.58 16.88
N LEU A 1102 -69.53 -16.00 15.61
CA LEU A 1102 -69.72 -15.05 14.49
C LEU A 1102 -71.20 -14.80 14.12
N ASN A 1103 -72.17 -15.54 14.68
CA ASN A 1103 -73.56 -15.47 14.19
C ASN A 1103 -74.62 -14.88 15.12
N ASN A 1104 -74.26 -14.40 16.32
CA ASN A 1104 -75.22 -13.70 17.18
C ASN A 1104 -74.77 -12.26 17.44
N GLN A 1105 -74.62 -11.48 16.36
CA GLN A 1105 -74.79 -10.03 16.40
C GLN A 1105 -76.18 -9.70 15.85
N LYS A 1106 -77.20 -9.85 16.69
CA LYS A 1106 -78.50 -9.18 16.58
C LYS A 1106 -79.29 -9.49 17.85
N GLU A 1107 -79.74 -8.40 18.46
CA GLU A 1107 -80.74 -8.31 19.52
C GLU A 1107 -80.24 -8.22 20.98
N GLN A 1108 -80.64 -7.08 21.54
CA GLN A 1108 -80.84 -6.72 22.94
C GLN A 1108 -79.69 -6.06 23.71
N GLU A 1109 -79.73 -4.73 23.60
CA GLU A 1109 -79.40 -3.73 24.61
C GLU A 1109 -80.14 -3.98 25.95
N GLU A 1110 -79.63 -3.32 27.00
CA GLU A 1110 -80.15 -3.21 28.38
C GLU A 1110 -79.80 -4.36 29.34
N ASP A 1111 -78.70 -4.26 30.09
CA ASP A 1111 -78.72 -3.58 31.40
C ASP A 1111 -77.36 -3.56 32.12
N VAL A 1112 -77.18 -2.46 32.83
CA VAL A 1112 -76.06 -2.02 33.66
C VAL A 1112 -75.98 -2.81 34.98
N MET A 1113 -74.80 -3.30 35.37
CA MET A 1113 -74.09 -2.94 36.63
C MET A 1113 -73.03 -3.96 37.08
N LEU A 1114 -71.80 -3.45 37.15
CA LEU A 1114 -70.93 -3.48 38.33
C LEU A 1114 -70.77 -4.80 39.12
N PHE A 1115 -69.71 -5.55 38.81
CA PHE A 1115 -68.95 -6.22 39.87
C PHE A 1115 -67.46 -5.89 39.73
N SER A 1116 -66.97 -5.25 40.77
CA SER A 1116 -65.62 -4.71 40.93
C SER A 1116 -64.62 -5.76 41.38
N SER A 1117 -63.37 -5.51 40.96
CA SER A 1117 -62.10 -5.75 41.67
C SER A 1117 -61.43 -7.14 41.64
N SER A 1118 -60.21 -7.09 41.10
CA SER A 1118 -59.01 -7.89 41.44
C SER A 1118 -58.68 -9.18 40.68
N ALA A 1119 -58.50 -9.11 39.35
CA ALA A 1119 -57.46 -9.91 38.66
C ALA A 1119 -57.10 -9.47 37.21
N PRO A 1120 -56.69 -8.21 36.89
CA PRO A 1120 -56.17 -7.93 35.53
C PRO A 1120 -54.65 -8.13 35.37
N LEU A 1121 -53.86 -8.14 36.45
CA LEU A 1121 -52.39 -8.06 36.30
C LEU A 1121 -51.74 -9.39 35.88
N LYS A 1122 -52.18 -10.54 36.41
CA LYS A 1122 -51.59 -11.85 36.04
C LYS A 1122 -51.93 -12.30 34.62
N THR A 1123 -53.11 -11.91 34.11
CA THR A 1123 -53.58 -12.32 32.77
C THR A 1123 -52.92 -11.50 31.67
N LEU A 1124 -52.63 -10.21 31.91
CA LEU A 1124 -51.86 -9.36 31.00
C LEU A 1124 -50.38 -9.78 30.95
N ILE A 1125 -49.74 -10.03 32.09
CA ILE A 1125 -48.33 -10.49 32.15
C ILE A 1125 -48.15 -11.86 31.47
N SER A 1126 -49.15 -12.75 31.54
CA SER A 1126 -49.09 -14.06 30.87
C SER A 1126 -49.20 -13.94 29.34
N LYS A 1127 -50.06 -13.06 28.82
CA LYS A 1127 -50.22 -12.85 27.37
C LYS A 1127 -48.97 -12.25 26.71
N GLU A 1128 -48.32 -11.27 27.35
CA GLU A 1128 -47.07 -10.70 26.83
C GLU A 1128 -45.92 -11.72 26.81
N ASN A 1129 -45.79 -12.53 27.86
CA ASN A 1129 -44.75 -13.57 27.90
C ASN A 1129 -45.01 -14.69 26.89
N MET A 1130 -46.26 -15.11 26.67
CA MET A 1130 -46.57 -16.11 25.63
C MET A 1130 -46.26 -15.58 24.22
N ASN A 1131 -46.62 -14.32 23.91
CA ASN A 1131 -46.34 -13.70 22.61
C ASN A 1131 -44.84 -13.66 22.26
N ARG A 1132 -43.97 -13.55 23.26
CA ARG A 1132 -42.51 -13.45 23.05
C ARG A 1132 -41.85 -14.75 22.58
N PHE A 1133 -42.45 -15.92 22.86
CA PHE A 1133 -41.88 -17.22 22.50
C PHE A 1133 -42.51 -17.86 21.26
N LEU A 1134 -43.68 -17.36 20.82
CA LEU A 1134 -44.49 -17.91 19.71
C LEU A 1134 -43.72 -18.10 18.40
N TRP A 1135 -42.77 -17.23 18.09
CA TRP A 1135 -41.95 -17.33 16.86
C TRP A 1135 -41.09 -18.60 16.79
N MET A 1136 -40.73 -19.20 17.92
CA MET A 1136 -39.91 -20.43 17.95
C MET A 1136 -40.72 -21.67 17.57
N ASP A 1137 -42.05 -21.57 17.49
CA ASP A 1137 -42.94 -22.69 17.20
C ASP A 1137 -43.40 -22.75 15.74
N ILE A 1138 -42.85 -21.89 14.88
CA ILE A 1138 -43.08 -21.88 13.43
C ILE A 1138 -42.55 -23.18 12.80
N GLU A 1139 -43.31 -23.75 11.87
CA GLU A 1139 -43.10 -25.08 11.26
C GLU A 1139 -41.64 -25.37 10.87
N TYR A 1140 -40.97 -24.45 10.17
CA TYR A 1140 -39.58 -24.65 9.73
C TYR A 1140 -38.52 -24.53 10.85
N LEU A 1141 -38.84 -23.86 11.97
CA LEU A 1141 -37.96 -23.67 13.12
C LEU A 1141 -38.14 -24.74 14.20
N GLN A 1142 -39.23 -25.52 14.16
CA GLN A 1142 -39.51 -26.56 15.15
C GLN A 1142 -38.40 -27.61 15.27
N VAL A 1143 -37.61 -27.79 14.21
CA VAL A 1143 -36.48 -28.73 14.13
C VAL A 1143 -35.32 -28.32 15.07
N CYS A 1144 -35.22 -27.07 15.49
CA CYS A 1144 -34.15 -26.58 16.37
C CYS A 1144 -34.44 -26.89 17.86
N SER A 1145 -33.39 -27.14 18.65
CA SER A 1145 -33.54 -27.21 20.11
C SER A 1145 -33.74 -25.83 20.73
N ARG A 1146 -34.34 -25.75 21.93
CA ARG A 1146 -34.58 -24.48 22.62
C ARG A 1146 -33.57 -24.32 23.75
N GLY A 1147 -32.93 -23.15 23.80
CA GLY A 1147 -31.95 -22.77 24.83
C GLY A 1147 -32.39 -21.53 25.59
N ARG A 1148 -31.72 -21.29 26.72
CA ARG A 1148 -31.89 -20.08 27.53
C ARG A 1148 -30.59 -19.28 27.54
N LEU A 1149 -30.69 -17.97 27.57
CA LEU A 1149 -29.55 -17.07 27.71
C LEU A 1149 -28.94 -17.19 29.11
N ASN A 1150 -27.62 -17.04 29.22
CA ASN A 1150 -26.96 -16.96 30.52
C ASN A 1150 -27.44 -15.73 31.29
N ALA A 1151 -27.64 -15.83 32.61
CA ALA A 1151 -28.16 -14.73 33.41
C ALA A 1151 -27.29 -13.46 33.34
N ALA A 1152 -25.96 -13.60 33.33
CA ALA A 1152 -25.04 -12.47 33.19
C ALA A 1152 -25.09 -11.83 31.79
N GLU A 1153 -25.30 -12.64 30.74
CA GLU A 1153 -25.49 -12.12 29.38
C GLU A 1153 -26.84 -11.41 29.26
N ASP A 1154 -27.90 -11.94 29.87
CA ASP A 1154 -29.23 -11.33 29.91
C ASP A 1154 -29.23 -10.00 30.67
N GLU A 1155 -28.56 -9.92 31.83
CA GLU A 1155 -28.36 -8.68 32.59
C GLU A 1155 -27.58 -7.64 31.77
N PHE A 1156 -26.49 -8.06 31.11
CA PHE A 1156 -25.72 -7.20 30.23
C PHE A 1156 -26.57 -6.65 29.08
N TRP A 1157 -27.37 -7.48 28.41
CA TRP A 1157 -28.26 -7.03 27.35
C TRP A 1157 -29.34 -6.10 27.86
N ASN A 1158 -29.97 -6.41 28.98
CA ASN A 1158 -30.99 -5.54 29.58
C ASN A 1158 -30.41 -4.17 29.92
N SER A 1159 -29.21 -4.13 30.52
CA SER A 1159 -28.50 -2.89 30.83
C SER A 1159 -28.08 -2.12 29.58
N MET A 1160 -27.53 -2.80 28.56
CA MET A 1160 -27.13 -2.15 27.30
C MET A 1160 -28.33 -1.60 26.54
N ILE A 1161 -29.40 -2.39 26.45
CA ILE A 1161 -30.62 -1.96 25.76
C ILE A 1161 -31.19 -0.74 26.47
N GLU A 1162 -31.28 -0.77 27.80
CA GLU A 1162 -31.76 0.38 28.55
C GLU A 1162 -30.89 1.63 28.38
N GLN A 1163 -29.56 1.47 28.35
CA GLN A 1163 -28.63 2.60 28.33
C GLN A 1163 -28.37 3.19 26.94
N TYR A 1164 -28.26 2.34 25.90
CA TYR A 1164 -27.77 2.75 24.58
C TYR A 1164 -28.72 2.44 23.43
N LEU A 1165 -29.65 1.48 23.59
CA LEU A 1165 -30.44 0.97 22.46
C LEU A 1165 -31.94 1.24 22.58
N LYS A 1166 -32.45 1.74 23.71
CA LYS A 1166 -33.83 2.21 23.78
C LYS A 1166 -34.03 3.20 22.61
N PRO A 1167 -35.08 3.03 21.79
CA PRO A 1167 -35.45 4.02 20.80
C PRO A 1167 -35.42 5.38 21.48
N LEU A 1168 -34.67 6.32 20.91
CA LEU A 1168 -34.77 7.70 21.36
C LEU A 1168 -36.25 8.07 21.18
N GLU A 1169 -36.95 8.36 22.28
CA GLU A 1169 -38.28 8.95 22.23
C GLU A 1169 -38.12 10.38 21.74
N ILE A 1170 -37.86 10.54 20.44
CA ILE A 1170 -37.68 11.84 19.83
C ILE A 1170 -39.06 12.45 19.71
N THR A 1171 -39.26 13.60 20.36
CA THR A 1171 -40.52 14.33 20.23
C THR A 1171 -40.74 14.75 18.77
N GLU A 1172 -42.00 14.85 18.32
CA GLU A 1172 -42.30 15.41 17.00
C GLU A 1172 -41.70 16.81 16.81
N GLU A 1173 -41.48 17.56 17.91
CA GLU A 1173 -40.83 18.86 17.88
C GLU A 1173 -39.33 18.76 17.59
N GLU A 1174 -38.61 17.84 18.24
CA GLU A 1174 -37.18 17.63 18.01
C GLU A 1174 -36.92 17.13 16.59
N THR A 1175 -37.70 16.15 16.11
CA THR A 1175 -37.58 15.70 14.70
C THR A 1175 -37.79 16.86 13.72
N ARG A 1176 -38.79 17.73 13.95
CA ARG A 1176 -38.99 18.95 13.12
C ARG A 1176 -37.81 19.92 13.22
N ARG A 1177 -37.23 20.10 14.40
CA ARG A 1177 -36.04 20.94 14.60
C ARG A 1177 -34.83 20.37 13.87
N ASP A 1178 -34.59 19.07 13.95
CA ASP A 1178 -33.46 18.42 13.28
C ASP A 1178 -33.61 18.49 11.76
N VAL A 1179 -34.80 18.19 11.23
CA VAL A 1179 -35.11 18.38 9.81
C VAL A 1179 -34.87 19.82 9.37
N ALA A 1180 -35.29 20.81 10.17
CA ALA A 1180 -35.03 22.22 9.88
C ALA A 1180 -33.54 22.57 9.94
N ASN A 1181 -32.80 22.02 10.91
CA ASN A 1181 -31.38 22.26 11.08
C ASN A 1181 -30.55 21.61 9.97
N LEU A 1182 -30.93 20.41 9.52
CA LEU A 1182 -30.37 19.71 8.35
C LEU A 1182 -30.64 20.48 7.06
N ALA A 1183 -31.87 21.00 6.89
CA ALA A 1183 -32.20 21.86 5.76
C ALA A 1183 -31.36 23.15 5.78
N ASN A 1184 -31.12 23.74 6.96
CA ASN A 1184 -30.23 24.89 7.13
C ASN A 1184 -28.77 24.56 6.81
N LEU A 1185 -28.26 23.40 7.25
CA LEU A 1185 -26.91 22.93 6.93
C LEU A 1185 -26.76 22.74 5.42
N ARG A 1186 -27.70 22.03 4.80
CA ARG A 1186 -27.79 21.87 3.35
C ARG A 1186 -27.78 23.21 2.65
N ASN A 1187 -28.64 24.16 3.04
CA ASN A 1187 -28.71 25.48 2.40
C ASN A 1187 -27.37 26.22 2.50
N ARG A 1188 -26.68 26.16 3.64
CA ARG A 1188 -25.35 26.76 3.82
C ARG A 1188 -24.30 26.12 2.93
N ILE A 1189 -24.18 24.78 2.98
CA ILE A 1189 -23.18 24.03 2.20
C ILE A 1189 -23.46 24.16 0.70
N ALA A 1190 -24.69 23.89 0.27
CA ALA A 1190 -25.07 24.00 -1.13
C ALA A 1190 -24.85 25.42 -1.67
N SER A 1191 -25.21 26.46 -0.91
CA SER A 1191 -24.94 27.85 -1.31
C SER A 1191 -23.45 28.13 -1.43
N LEU A 1192 -22.63 27.70 -0.46
CA LEU A 1192 -21.18 27.84 -0.51
C LEU A 1192 -20.58 27.16 -1.74
N VAL A 1193 -20.98 25.91 -2.00
CA VAL A 1193 -20.50 25.11 -3.13
C VAL A 1193 -20.93 25.74 -4.46
N LEU A 1194 -22.19 26.17 -4.59
CA LEU A 1194 -22.70 26.81 -5.79
C LEU A 1194 -22.03 28.16 -6.04
N ILE A 1195 -21.82 28.97 -4.99
CA ILE A 1195 -21.11 30.26 -5.11
C ILE A 1195 -19.65 30.02 -5.50
N ALA A 1196 -18.93 29.11 -4.81
CA ALA A 1196 -17.52 28.85 -5.10
C ALA A 1196 -17.32 28.31 -6.53
N ASN A 1197 -18.13 27.32 -6.94
CA ASN A 1197 -18.09 26.78 -8.29
C ASN A 1197 -18.54 27.83 -9.32
N GLY A 1198 -19.59 28.61 -9.05
CA GLY A 1198 -20.07 29.67 -9.92
C GLY A 1198 -19.05 30.79 -10.13
N LEU A 1199 -18.37 31.21 -9.06
CA LEU A 1199 -17.26 32.17 -9.12
C LEU A 1199 -16.10 31.65 -9.94
N LEU A 1200 -15.75 30.35 -9.82
CA LEU A 1200 -14.69 29.76 -10.63
C LEU A 1200 -15.08 29.71 -12.12
N VAL A 1201 -16.31 29.29 -12.44
CA VAL A 1201 -16.83 29.31 -13.82
C VAL A 1201 -16.77 30.74 -14.39
N LEU A 1202 -17.25 31.73 -13.62
CA LEU A 1202 -17.21 33.13 -14.02
C LEU A 1202 -15.77 33.63 -14.23
N ALA A 1203 -14.86 33.32 -13.30
CA ALA A 1203 -13.46 33.72 -13.39
C ALA A 1203 -12.77 33.14 -14.63
N VAL A 1204 -12.95 31.84 -14.89
CA VAL A 1204 -12.41 31.17 -16.08
C VAL A 1204 -13.00 31.78 -17.35
N PHE A 1205 -14.32 32.01 -17.38
CA PHE A 1205 -14.99 32.59 -18.54
C PHE A 1205 -14.56 34.04 -18.82
N LEU A 1206 -14.39 34.88 -17.79
CA LEU A 1206 -13.90 36.25 -17.96
C LEU A 1206 -12.49 36.29 -18.54
N ILE A 1207 -11.61 35.40 -18.06
CA ILE A 1207 -10.25 35.25 -18.60
C ILE A 1207 -10.31 34.80 -20.07
N GLN A 1208 -11.22 33.89 -20.41
CA GLN A 1208 -11.44 33.43 -21.78
C GLN A 1208 -11.94 34.53 -22.73
N LYS A 1209 -12.88 35.35 -22.28
CA LYS A 1209 -13.39 36.47 -23.10
C LYS A 1209 -12.28 37.44 -23.50
N HIS A 1210 -11.25 37.57 -22.66
CA HIS A 1210 -10.07 38.39 -22.90
C HIS A 1210 -8.84 37.58 -23.36
N LYS A 1211 -9.06 36.42 -24.03
CA LYS A 1211 -7.98 35.55 -24.54
C LYS A 1211 -6.95 36.29 -25.40
N GLU A 1212 -7.35 37.31 -26.17
CA GLU A 1212 -6.40 38.08 -26.99
C GLU A 1212 -5.37 38.85 -26.16
N ILE A 1213 -5.72 39.23 -24.92
CA ILE A 1213 -4.88 39.99 -24.00
C ILE A 1213 -4.14 39.05 -23.04
N PHE A 1214 -4.82 38.02 -22.54
CA PHE A 1214 -4.30 37.11 -21.50
C PHE A 1214 -3.78 35.76 -22.02
N SER A 1215 -3.61 35.57 -23.34
CA SER A 1215 -3.03 34.33 -23.88
C SER A 1215 -1.51 34.30 -23.72
N VAL A 1216 -0.99 33.15 -23.28
CA VAL A 1216 0.44 32.84 -23.36
C VAL A 1216 0.74 32.36 -24.78
N GLN A 1217 1.75 32.98 -25.41
CA GLN A 1217 2.27 32.53 -26.70
C GLN A 1217 3.15 31.31 -26.50
N TYR A 1218 2.66 30.13 -26.91
CA TYR A 1218 3.37 28.87 -26.79
C TYR A 1218 4.03 28.50 -28.12
N LYS A 1219 5.37 28.47 -28.13
CA LYS A 1219 6.19 27.89 -29.20
C LYS A 1219 7.07 26.80 -28.60
N PRO A 1220 6.83 25.51 -28.90
CA PRO A 1220 7.63 24.43 -28.32
C PRO A 1220 9.08 24.41 -28.84
N TYR A 1221 9.34 24.87 -30.07
CA TYR A 1221 10.67 24.99 -30.67
C TYR A 1221 10.72 26.11 -31.75
N GLU A 1222 11.92 26.54 -32.12
CA GLU A 1222 12.13 27.51 -33.22
C GLU A 1222 11.80 26.85 -34.57
N GLY A 1223 10.89 27.44 -35.34
CA GLY A 1223 10.33 26.83 -36.56
C GLY A 1223 9.11 25.92 -36.33
N PHE A 1224 8.38 26.09 -35.23
CA PHE A 1224 7.13 25.37 -34.99
C PHE A 1224 6.03 25.81 -35.96
N GLU A 1225 5.74 24.93 -36.92
CA GLU A 1225 4.64 25.04 -37.87
C GLU A 1225 3.45 24.19 -37.41
N TRP A 1226 2.25 24.76 -37.41
CA TRP A 1226 1.00 24.04 -37.16
C TRP A 1226 -0.07 24.43 -38.17
N SER A 1227 -1.03 23.52 -38.40
CA SER A 1227 -2.09 23.76 -39.36
C SER A 1227 -3.20 24.62 -38.75
N LYS A 1228 -3.37 25.81 -39.29
CA LYS A 1228 -4.42 26.74 -38.91
C LYS A 1228 -5.44 26.79 -40.04
N LEU A 1229 -6.72 26.70 -39.71
CA LEU A 1229 -7.76 26.98 -40.69
C LEU A 1229 -7.69 28.46 -41.08
N SER A 1230 -7.29 28.73 -42.32
CA SER A 1230 -7.23 30.10 -42.83
C SER A 1230 -8.65 30.60 -43.10
N LYS A 1231 -9.09 31.61 -42.35
CA LYS A 1231 -10.43 32.23 -42.52
C LYS A 1231 -10.69 32.73 -43.94
N LYS A 1232 -9.63 32.98 -44.72
CA LYS A 1232 -9.71 33.49 -46.10
C LYS A 1232 -9.88 32.39 -47.14
N THR A 1233 -9.21 31.25 -46.97
CA THR A 1233 -9.19 30.17 -47.99
C THR A 1233 -10.05 28.96 -47.61
N GLY A 1234 -10.47 28.85 -46.33
CA GLY A 1234 -11.17 27.68 -45.82
C GLY A 1234 -10.34 26.40 -45.85
N LYS A 1235 -9.01 26.52 -46.10
CA LYS A 1235 -8.06 25.42 -46.12
C LYS A 1235 -7.18 25.48 -44.88
N PHE A 1236 -6.71 24.30 -44.45
CA PHE A 1236 -5.66 24.19 -43.45
C PHE A 1236 -4.34 24.67 -44.07
N GLU A 1237 -3.81 25.79 -43.58
CA GLU A 1237 -2.53 26.36 -43.98
C GLU A 1237 -1.52 26.15 -42.84
N LEU A 1238 -0.28 25.79 -43.17
CA LEU A 1238 0.82 25.74 -42.20
C LEU A 1238 1.17 27.18 -41.78
N THR A 1239 1.18 27.44 -40.48
CA THR A 1239 1.48 28.76 -39.92
C THR A 1239 2.55 28.68 -38.83
N ASP A 1240 3.46 29.67 -38.84
CA ASP A 1240 4.51 29.89 -37.83
C ASP A 1240 4.05 30.75 -36.63
N GLU A 1241 2.75 31.06 -36.57
CA GLU A 1241 2.19 31.86 -35.48
C GLU A 1241 2.25 31.09 -34.15
N PRO A 1242 2.60 31.73 -33.03
CA PRO A 1242 2.59 31.06 -31.73
C PRO A 1242 1.18 30.56 -31.37
N LEU A 1243 1.08 29.35 -30.81
CA LEU A 1243 -0.18 28.80 -30.29
C LEU A 1243 -0.62 29.64 -29.08
N LYS A 1244 -1.83 30.20 -29.12
CA LYS A 1244 -2.38 31.00 -28.01
C LYS A 1244 -3.04 30.09 -26.97
N VAL A 1245 -2.33 29.82 -25.89
CA VAL A 1245 -2.80 28.97 -24.77
C VAL A 1245 -3.31 29.82 -23.61
N GLU A 1246 -4.39 29.38 -22.96
CA GLU A 1246 -4.98 30.05 -21.80
C GLU A 1246 -4.24 29.68 -20.50
N PRO A 1247 -3.81 30.65 -19.68
CA PRO A 1247 -2.98 30.38 -18.50
C PRO A 1247 -3.70 29.56 -17.43
N VAL A 1248 -5.01 29.80 -17.20
CA VAL A 1248 -5.76 29.09 -16.15
C VAL A 1248 -6.07 27.65 -16.56
N GLY A 1249 -6.52 27.42 -17.80
CA GLY A 1249 -6.72 26.07 -18.32
C GLY A 1249 -5.42 25.26 -18.31
N LEU A 1250 -4.31 25.88 -18.73
CA LEU A 1250 -2.99 25.27 -18.64
C LEU A 1250 -2.59 24.97 -17.19
N PHE A 1251 -2.83 25.90 -16.26
CA PHE A 1251 -2.55 25.71 -14.85
C PHE A 1251 -3.34 24.54 -14.26
N ILE A 1252 -4.65 24.45 -14.53
CA ILE A 1252 -5.51 23.35 -14.05
C ILE A 1252 -5.04 22.02 -14.65
N ILE A 1253 -4.80 21.96 -15.97
CA ILE A 1253 -4.32 20.76 -16.66
C ILE A 1253 -2.97 20.31 -16.09
N ALA A 1254 -2.02 21.24 -15.94
CA ALA A 1254 -0.72 20.97 -15.35
C ALA A 1254 -0.85 20.46 -13.91
N PHE A 1255 -1.75 21.04 -13.13
CA PHE A 1255 -1.99 20.63 -11.75
C PHE A 1255 -2.59 19.24 -11.64
N LEU A 1256 -3.63 18.93 -12.42
CA LEU A 1256 -4.22 17.59 -12.49
C LEU A 1256 -3.19 16.55 -12.96
N LEU A 1257 -2.34 16.91 -13.92
CA LEU A 1257 -1.24 16.06 -14.36
C LEU A 1257 -0.22 15.83 -13.25
N ILE A 1258 0.15 16.86 -12.49
CA ILE A 1258 1.06 16.74 -11.33
C ILE A 1258 0.47 15.81 -10.28
N ILE A 1259 -0.81 15.93 -9.95
CA ILE A 1259 -1.48 15.02 -9.01
C ILE A 1259 -1.43 13.59 -9.52
N LEU A 1260 -1.76 13.38 -10.80
CA LEU A 1260 -1.75 12.05 -11.41
C LEU A 1260 -0.35 11.45 -11.42
N VAL A 1261 0.69 12.25 -11.69
CA VAL A 1261 2.10 11.82 -11.60
C VAL A 1261 2.49 11.46 -10.16
N VAL A 1262 2.09 12.27 -9.17
CA VAL A 1262 2.33 12.00 -7.75
C VAL A 1262 1.67 10.67 -7.34
N GLN A 1263 0.44 10.42 -7.78
CA GLN A 1263 -0.26 9.16 -7.53
C GLN A 1263 0.39 7.98 -8.27
N THR A 1264 0.88 8.20 -9.49
CA THR A 1264 1.62 7.18 -10.25
C THR A 1264 2.91 6.78 -9.53
N CYS A 1265 3.63 7.75 -8.96
CA CYS A 1265 4.78 7.48 -8.10
C CYS A 1265 4.40 6.69 -6.85
N GLY A 1266 3.27 7.03 -6.22
CA GLY A 1266 2.71 6.29 -5.08
C GLY A 1266 2.38 4.85 -5.43
N MET A 1267 1.67 4.62 -6.53
CA MET A 1267 1.37 3.29 -7.08
C MET A 1267 2.65 2.48 -7.36
N PHE A 1268 3.64 3.10 -8.01
CA PHE A 1268 4.87 2.39 -8.36
C PHE A 1268 5.67 1.98 -7.11
N ALA A 1269 5.77 2.87 -6.12
CA ALA A 1269 6.39 2.55 -4.83
C ALA A 1269 5.65 1.44 -4.10
N HIS A 1270 4.31 1.50 -4.07
CA HIS A 1270 3.46 0.45 -3.52
C HIS A 1270 3.74 -0.89 -4.22
N ARG A 1271 3.79 -0.91 -5.56
CA ARG A 1271 3.99 -2.12 -6.35
C ARG A 1271 5.38 -2.73 -6.17
N ILE A 1272 6.43 -1.89 -6.08
CA ILE A 1272 7.78 -2.34 -5.73
C ILE A 1272 7.76 -3.02 -4.37
N ASN A 1273 7.12 -2.43 -3.36
CA ASN A 1273 7.03 -3.03 -2.03
C ASN A 1273 6.28 -4.37 -2.05
N THR A 1274 5.17 -4.48 -2.79
CA THR A 1274 4.46 -5.76 -2.99
C THR A 1274 5.36 -6.81 -3.65
N LEU A 1275 6.10 -6.41 -4.70
CA LEU A 1275 7.00 -7.29 -5.44
C LEU A 1275 8.18 -7.77 -4.59
N LEU A 1276 8.76 -6.87 -3.77
CA LEU A 1276 9.81 -7.20 -2.80
C LEU A 1276 9.33 -8.26 -1.80
N GLY A 1277 8.09 -8.10 -1.28
CA GLY A 1277 7.47 -9.11 -0.43
C GLY A 1277 7.35 -10.48 -1.11
N ALA A 1278 6.88 -10.51 -2.35
CA ALA A 1278 6.75 -11.75 -3.12
C ALA A 1278 8.10 -12.42 -3.44
N PHE A 1279 9.15 -11.63 -3.72
CA PHE A 1279 10.49 -12.19 -3.97
C PHE A 1279 11.15 -12.76 -2.72
N TYR A 1280 11.01 -12.08 -1.58
CA TYR A 1280 11.52 -12.57 -0.29
C TYR A 1280 10.97 -13.96 0.04
N GLU A 1281 9.69 -14.16 -0.27
CA GLU A 1281 9.05 -15.45 -0.10
C GLU A 1281 9.62 -16.53 -1.04
N VAL A 1282 9.81 -16.23 -2.33
CA VAL A 1282 10.41 -17.21 -3.26
C VAL A 1282 11.84 -17.55 -2.87
N SER A 1283 12.63 -16.61 -2.32
CA SER A 1283 13.94 -16.98 -1.75
C SER A 1283 13.83 -17.90 -0.55
N ASN A 1284 12.84 -17.71 0.33
CA ASN A 1284 12.63 -18.61 1.46
C ASN A 1284 12.15 -20.00 1.00
N MET A 1285 11.45 -20.11 -0.13
CA MET A 1285 11.13 -21.39 -0.75
C MET A 1285 12.37 -22.12 -1.31
N GLU A 1286 13.38 -21.39 -1.81
CA GLU A 1286 14.65 -21.97 -2.30
C GLU A 1286 15.48 -22.58 -1.15
N ASP A 1287 15.35 -22.09 0.08
CA ASP A 1287 16.00 -22.67 1.26
C ASP A 1287 15.31 -23.94 1.79
N PHE A 1288 14.13 -24.31 1.26
CA PHE A 1288 13.49 -25.60 1.54
C PHE A 1288 14.04 -26.69 0.61
N ASP A 1289 15.28 -27.08 0.85
CA ASP A 1289 15.77 -28.37 0.36
C ASP A 1289 15.03 -29.50 1.09
N PHE A 1290 14.48 -30.45 0.32
CA PHE A 1290 13.79 -31.65 0.78
C PHE A 1290 14.75 -32.62 1.50
N SER A 1291 15.27 -32.22 2.65
CA SER A 1291 16.04 -33.06 3.56
C SER A 1291 15.11 -33.55 4.66
N THR A 1292 14.50 -34.72 4.42
CA THR A 1292 13.83 -35.55 5.44
C THR A 1292 14.79 -35.80 6.62
N LYS A 1293 14.65 -35.04 7.71
CA LYS A 1293 15.25 -35.39 9.00
C LYS A 1293 14.20 -36.04 9.87
N ASN A 1294 14.22 -37.38 9.86
CA ASN A 1294 13.87 -38.20 11.01
C ASN A 1294 14.79 -37.81 12.18
N ILE A 1295 14.27 -37.79 13.40
CA ILE A 1295 14.92 -38.38 14.58
C ILE A 1295 13.85 -38.53 15.67
N GLU A 1296 13.80 -39.76 16.14
CA GLU A 1296 13.00 -40.31 17.21
C GLU A 1296 13.34 -39.64 18.55
N ASN A 1297 12.29 -39.34 19.33
CA ASN A 1297 12.39 -39.36 20.78
C ASN A 1297 11.00 -39.72 21.34
N GLU A 1298 10.43 -40.84 20.88
CA GLU A 1298 9.13 -41.35 21.33
C GLU A 1298 9.13 -41.67 22.83
N ASN A 1299 10.26 -42.09 23.40
CA ASN A 1299 10.34 -42.47 24.81
C ASN A 1299 10.14 -41.28 25.77
N GLY A 1300 10.73 -40.12 25.48
CA GLY A 1300 10.53 -38.91 26.30
C GLY A 1300 9.12 -38.31 26.18
N ILE A 1301 8.46 -38.50 25.03
CA ILE A 1301 7.07 -38.07 24.82
C ILE A 1301 6.11 -38.97 25.62
N LYS A 1302 6.41 -40.28 25.72
CA LYS A 1302 5.59 -41.24 26.45
C LYS A 1302 5.64 -41.01 27.97
N GLU A 1303 6.81 -40.69 28.52
CA GLU A 1303 6.97 -40.33 29.94
C GLU A 1303 6.24 -39.01 30.26
N ASN A 1304 6.38 -37.98 29.42
CA ASN A 1304 5.67 -36.71 29.62
C ASN A 1304 4.14 -36.86 29.50
N ALA A 1305 3.68 -37.73 28.59
CA ALA A 1305 2.26 -38.03 28.45
C ALA A 1305 1.70 -38.76 29.68
N GLN A 1306 2.45 -39.69 30.28
CA GLN A 1306 2.04 -40.35 31.53
C GLN A 1306 1.93 -39.36 32.70
N GLN A 1307 2.85 -38.40 32.80
CA GLN A 1307 2.77 -37.36 33.84
C GLN A 1307 1.56 -36.42 33.66
N MET A 1308 1.10 -36.19 32.42
CA MET A 1308 -0.09 -35.38 32.14
C MET A 1308 -1.42 -36.08 32.45
N PHE A 1309 -1.46 -37.42 32.51
CA PHE A 1309 -2.68 -38.18 32.79
C PHE A 1309 -2.95 -38.40 34.29
N ASP A 1310 -1.97 -38.13 35.16
CA ASP A 1310 -2.16 -38.28 36.61
C ASP A 1310 -2.98 -37.11 37.19
N ALA A 1311 -4.30 -37.27 37.15
CA ALA A 1311 -5.28 -36.28 37.62
C ALA A 1311 -5.15 -35.93 39.11
N ALA A 1312 -4.46 -36.76 39.90
CA ALA A 1312 -4.26 -36.55 41.34
C ALA A 1312 -3.42 -35.31 41.69
N LEU A 1313 -2.64 -34.77 40.73
CA LEU A 1313 -1.86 -33.53 40.92
C LEU A 1313 -2.56 -32.28 40.39
N TYR A 1314 -3.66 -32.41 39.63
CA TYR A 1314 -4.33 -31.30 38.95
C TYR A 1314 -5.11 -30.39 39.93
N GLU A 1315 -5.64 -30.94 41.03
CA GLU A 1315 -6.32 -30.12 42.08
C GLU A 1315 -5.34 -29.27 42.90
N ASN A 1316 -4.08 -29.71 43.07
CA ASN A 1316 -3.11 -29.02 43.93
C ASN A 1316 -2.33 -27.91 43.22
N ALA A 1317 -2.29 -27.89 41.88
CA ALA A 1317 -1.47 -26.93 41.13
C ALA A 1317 -2.11 -25.54 41.00
N HIS A 1318 -3.42 -25.42 41.18
CA HIS A 1318 -4.16 -24.15 41.09
C HIS A 1318 -5.00 -23.89 42.34
N GLY A 1319 -4.35 -23.92 43.50
CA GLY A 1319 -4.88 -23.33 44.73
C GLY A 1319 -4.94 -21.80 44.67
N ALA A 1320 -5.78 -21.21 45.53
CA ALA A 1320 -6.23 -19.82 45.51
C ALA A 1320 -5.15 -18.71 45.58
N ASP A 1321 -3.88 -19.04 45.80
CA ASP A 1321 -2.78 -18.07 45.88
C ASP A 1321 -1.90 -18.07 44.61
N GLY A 1322 -2.58 -17.98 43.46
CA GLY A 1322 -1.96 -17.90 42.13
C GLY A 1322 -0.83 -16.86 42.06
N TYR A 1323 0.29 -17.29 41.49
CA TYR A 1323 1.55 -16.54 41.33
C TYR A 1323 1.38 -15.03 41.07
N VAL A 1324 1.86 -14.20 42.01
CA VAL A 1324 2.09 -12.77 41.79
C VAL A 1324 3.38 -12.60 40.96
N ARG A 1325 3.28 -12.19 39.69
CA ARG A 1325 4.47 -11.80 38.92
C ARG A 1325 5.12 -10.55 39.53
N ILE A 1326 6.42 -10.63 39.78
CA ILE A 1326 7.24 -9.52 40.28
C ILE A 1326 7.24 -8.39 39.24
N HIS A 1327 6.89 -7.20 39.72
CA HIS A 1327 6.73 -5.94 38.99
C HIS A 1327 7.74 -5.72 37.86
N CYS A 1328 7.24 -5.51 36.64
CA CYS A 1328 7.99 -4.87 35.56
C CYS A 1328 7.67 -3.35 35.56
N ASP A 1329 8.71 -2.53 35.40
CA ASP A 1329 8.76 -1.09 35.72
C ASP A 1329 7.57 -0.22 35.31
N LYS A 1330 7.13 0.63 36.26
CA LYS A 1330 6.00 1.58 36.20
C LYS A 1330 6.07 2.69 35.14
N THR A 1331 7.05 2.72 34.24
CA THR A 1331 7.19 3.84 33.27
C THR A 1331 6.37 3.68 31.98
N HIS A 1332 5.81 2.51 31.69
CA HIS A 1332 4.93 2.30 30.53
C HIS A 1332 3.42 2.33 30.85
N ALA A 1333 3.03 2.35 32.13
CA ALA A 1333 1.63 2.26 32.56
C ALA A 1333 0.76 3.47 32.17
N THR A 1334 1.34 4.64 31.91
CA THR A 1334 0.58 5.87 31.57
C THR A 1334 -0.02 5.87 30.16
N TYR A 1335 0.35 4.92 29.31
CA TYR A 1335 -0.23 4.76 27.97
C TYR A 1335 -1.28 3.64 27.89
N ASN A 1336 -1.57 2.94 28.99
CA ASN A 1336 -2.53 1.84 29.01
C ASN A 1336 -3.97 2.35 28.85
N VAL A 1337 -4.63 1.95 27.76
CA VAL A 1337 -6.05 2.23 27.49
C VAL A 1337 -6.92 1.78 28.66
N PHE A 1338 -6.67 0.58 29.21
CA PHE A 1338 -7.43 0.08 30.36
C PHE A 1338 -7.22 0.85 31.67
N HIS A 1339 -6.02 1.37 31.94
CA HIS A 1339 -5.80 2.20 33.12
C HIS A 1339 -6.61 3.51 33.04
N LYS A 1340 -6.75 4.07 31.83
CA LYS A 1340 -7.60 5.24 31.58
C LYS A 1340 -9.08 4.90 31.72
N LEU A 1341 -9.54 3.78 31.13
CA LEU A 1341 -10.89 3.24 31.27
C LEU A 1341 -11.29 3.04 32.73
N GLN A 1342 -10.40 2.46 33.55
CA GLN A 1342 -10.68 2.21 34.96
C GLN A 1342 -10.67 3.50 35.78
N GLN A 1343 -9.77 4.45 35.50
CA GLN A 1343 -9.85 5.80 36.09
C GLN A 1343 -11.16 6.50 35.71
N ALA A 1344 -11.59 6.44 34.45
CA ALA A 1344 -12.84 7.03 33.98
C ALA A 1344 -14.06 6.37 34.64
N ARG A 1345 -14.09 5.03 34.75
CA ARG A 1345 -15.13 4.30 35.50
C ARG A 1345 -15.14 4.64 36.99
N LEU A 1346 -13.98 4.72 37.64
CA LEU A 1346 -13.89 5.11 39.07
C LEU A 1346 -14.29 6.57 39.28
N VAL A 1347 -14.00 7.46 38.32
CA VAL A 1347 -14.46 8.85 38.34
C VAL A 1347 -15.97 8.92 38.10
N HIS A 1348 -16.52 8.15 37.16
CA HIS A 1348 -17.96 8.10 36.90
C HIS A 1348 -18.72 7.47 38.07
N GLN A 1349 -18.23 6.37 38.65
CA GLN A 1349 -18.82 5.77 39.85
C GLN A 1349 -18.70 6.69 41.05
N SER A 1350 -17.57 7.40 41.22
CA SER A 1350 -17.44 8.37 42.30
C SER A 1350 -18.36 9.58 42.09
N ALA A 1351 -18.52 10.08 40.86
CA ALA A 1351 -19.47 11.13 40.50
C ALA A 1351 -20.93 10.69 40.69
N VAL A 1352 -21.32 9.51 40.20
CA VAL A 1352 -22.66 8.93 40.44
C VAL A 1352 -22.89 8.70 41.93
N SER A 1353 -21.89 8.24 42.68
CA SER A 1353 -22.00 8.08 44.14
C SER A 1353 -22.04 9.42 44.89
N GLN A 1354 -21.47 10.49 44.34
CA GLN A 1354 -21.56 11.83 44.89
C GLN A 1354 -22.93 12.46 44.57
N VAL A 1355 -23.44 12.27 43.36
CA VAL A 1355 -24.78 12.71 42.95
C VAL A 1355 -25.88 11.91 43.67
N SER A 1356 -25.66 10.64 44.00
CA SER A 1356 -26.60 9.86 44.82
C SER A 1356 -26.49 10.14 46.32
N ARG A 1357 -25.39 10.74 46.78
CA ARG A 1357 -25.20 11.20 48.17
C ARG A 1357 -25.68 12.63 48.40
N LEU A 1358 -25.65 13.48 47.38
CA LEU A 1358 -26.31 14.79 47.33
C LEU A 1358 -27.81 14.60 47.15
#